data_AF-A0A815EZV2-F1
#
_entry.id   AF-A0A815EZV2-F1
#
_cell.length_a   1.000
_cell.length_b   1.000
_cell.length_c   1.000
_cell.angle_alpha   90.00
_cell.angle_beta   90.00
_cell.angle_gamma   90.00
#
_symmetry.space_group_name_H-M   'P 1'
#
loop_
_entity.id
_entity.type
_entity.pdbx_description
1 polymer ?
#
loop_
_entity_poly.entity_id
_entity_poly.type
_entity_poly.pdbx_seq_one_letter_code
_entity_poly.pdbx_strand_id
1 'polypeptide(L)'
;LDGWKTMDRIPQLKWTLLAGGQSIFNDSELAGAILDILISMCALYPSRDQVTGAIIRPFPKIKRLLNDPTCLPHLVQLLLTFDPSLVEKIVTLLNTLAQDNPLLPQFYMTGVFYFILMYTGSNILPIGHFLKYTHLAQAFRSDEQQQSSGEKKDIYFRSILGHLLPEAMICYLENHGPEKFAQMFLGEFDQPETIWSNEMRRLMIEKIAVHLADYSPRLMSNISAIYSYCTIPIIGYPQLDSELFCNTYYLRHLCDEQKFPEWPIREPIALLKDCLNMWKAELEKKGSDMSVDEAYQVLDLDAKKRSDSSDASATNGPPNESAIRKAYFRLANKYHPDKNPTGRDMFERVNKAYEFLCAASKIQQGPNEFNVYLLLKAQSILYRRYKTLLSEYKYAGYPMLIRILETEAKNDQLFSTGNTTKPTALLPIAIELLYYTLDCSELNCEELRRENGLEILTQVFQRCSSVITKSSKPDDFVVSVCQYSALCYSVAGHFEKSRDLFVDPEKLQCVLRELCHCLNYTHLKQLCSCLCKAAISLCEGDIRLRDLLHRHGLFVYACRGLFNYDYTLDESGIADPSNKQYVDNQLAYDYLQALASLIPNNPPAVMAAQTFLTPYIATQLGDRMVLKLLNSNQEQPYLVWDNSCRQELIDQLDATRDYLVKNEYKLNVEKFGNPSEFIYTAHKSELIIGEIFVRIYNLQPATVLKDPKRFCSDLIDFLGTSSQYINTLMAMQIQHEQEQKSGDDKKSNDVLHLEKQQHISQALEALKNVIRNNMGIETLCIGHFKLLFSLLRMENVGRLQQYALELILHLSGSNDCVNDVSQANVIVYLLLVLRSSLSNQETTLEILNALSSNVKIVRDIVDSGGLLYLLDIFSNGQNSNLREHAANIFSKLMNDRLHGPRIRLQLIKYLPNLVVDAMRESCETSIQLFETTHENPELIWNDHTREMTCERIGKQINEFYQRQRAAPTETKWSLDDAFQLLGDDEETQRIKQNELIVGGVYVRLLIANPGWVVRRPKEFLTELLSRWTTHTKQPEQLLMSHTDEFEMLTQCLIQLLHAQPTLCENLPSIGFLPSIVQALEVKSNNAIVASAIKVIFALCKTDICLQTFSTKCPQIISGFKQAMQTRRDHLGLMAECLHDLFRTPSPGTPDEFIKEALRCQLIEHILTLLTQSLNDVEKPGSCKAHLVDSCKLMAESLVYGEQVSRILQSSTVWNDYKDQRHDLFIQTTSHMQALTGGSVGPQIAGYLTSSVSSTTAGKQNMNVPPPL
;
A
#
# COMPACT_ATOMS: atom_id res chain seq x y z
N LEU A 1 74.08 38.51 -74.13
CA LEU A 1 74.70 37.18 -74.33
C LEU A 1 75.06 36.51 -73.00
N ASP A 2 75.00 37.26 -71.90
CA ASP A 2 75.06 36.74 -70.53
C ASP A 2 73.99 35.67 -70.27
N GLY A 3 74.31 34.70 -69.41
CA GLY A 3 73.46 33.56 -69.07
C GLY A 3 73.91 32.23 -69.69
N TRP A 4 74.56 32.25 -70.86
CA TRP A 4 75.09 31.03 -71.47
C TRP A 4 76.29 30.49 -70.67
N LYS A 5 76.18 29.24 -70.22
CA LYS A 5 77.23 28.49 -69.49
C LYS A 5 77.68 27.30 -70.33
N THR A 6 78.95 26.94 -70.24
CA THR A 6 79.45 25.66 -70.76
C THR A 6 78.81 24.50 -69.98
N MET A 7 78.62 23.33 -70.62
CA MET A 7 77.87 22.22 -70.00
C MET A 7 78.48 21.73 -68.68
N ASP A 8 79.81 21.80 -68.52
CA ASP A 8 80.54 21.47 -67.29
C ASP A 8 80.25 22.42 -66.11
N ARG A 9 79.71 23.61 -66.40
CA ARG A 9 79.33 24.65 -65.43
C ARG A 9 77.82 24.66 -65.13
N ILE A 10 77.05 23.75 -65.71
CA ILE A 10 75.65 23.50 -65.37
C ILE A 10 75.64 22.15 -64.62
N PRO A 11 75.50 22.13 -63.27
CA PRO A 11 75.72 20.91 -62.49
C PRO A 11 74.90 19.71 -62.96
N GLN A 12 73.65 19.91 -63.37
CA GLN A 12 72.79 18.86 -63.88
C GLN A 12 73.31 18.28 -65.20
N LEU A 13 73.54 19.08 -66.25
CA LEU A 13 74.14 18.60 -67.51
C LEU A 13 75.55 18.01 -67.33
N LYS A 14 76.34 18.52 -66.38
CA LYS A 14 77.64 17.95 -66.03
C LYS A 14 77.50 16.51 -65.50
N TRP A 15 76.45 16.22 -64.73
CA TRP A 15 76.23 14.91 -64.10
C TRP A 15 75.45 13.95 -65.02
N THR A 16 74.56 14.46 -65.88
CA THR A 16 73.70 13.63 -66.76
C THR A 16 74.20 13.48 -68.20
N LEU A 17 74.95 14.44 -68.75
CA LEU A 17 75.43 14.42 -70.15
C LEU A 17 76.95 14.32 -70.31
N LEU A 18 77.73 14.79 -69.32
CA LEU A 18 79.21 14.75 -69.38
C LEU A 18 79.84 13.65 -68.52
N ALA A 19 79.05 12.91 -67.74
CA ALA A 19 79.51 11.72 -67.05
C ALA A 19 79.52 10.51 -68.01
N GLY A 20 80.65 9.83 -68.13
CA GLY A 20 80.80 8.64 -68.96
C GLY A 20 80.99 7.37 -68.13
N GLY A 21 80.24 6.32 -68.44
CA GLY A 21 80.27 5.03 -67.74
C GLY A 21 78.89 4.37 -67.70
N GLN A 22 78.78 3.23 -67.02
CA GLN A 22 77.49 2.69 -66.61
C GLN A 22 77.05 3.40 -65.32
N SER A 23 75.83 3.95 -65.28
CA SER A 23 75.35 4.64 -64.08
C SER A 23 75.12 3.67 -62.93
N ILE A 24 75.43 4.11 -61.71
CA ILE A 24 75.23 3.36 -60.46
C ILE A 24 73.78 3.54 -59.96
N PHE A 25 73.15 4.67 -60.29
CA PHE A 25 71.78 5.02 -59.93
C PHE A 25 71.04 5.57 -61.15
N ASN A 26 69.73 5.36 -61.22
CA ASN A 26 68.84 6.17 -62.07
C ASN A 26 68.55 7.54 -61.43
N ASP A 27 67.93 8.47 -62.17
CA ASP A 27 67.69 9.84 -61.69
C ASP A 27 66.85 9.89 -60.39
N SER A 28 65.86 9.00 -60.24
CA SER A 28 65.03 8.91 -59.01
C SER A 28 65.81 8.31 -57.84
N GLU A 29 66.63 7.28 -58.06
CA GLU A 29 67.51 6.72 -57.02
C GLU A 29 68.54 7.74 -56.55
N LEU A 30 69.14 8.49 -57.49
CA LEU A 30 70.10 9.56 -57.20
C LEU A 30 69.45 10.71 -56.42
N ALA A 31 68.27 11.17 -56.85
CA ALA A 31 67.51 12.18 -56.13
C ALA A 31 67.10 11.69 -54.73
N GLY A 32 66.69 10.42 -54.60
CA GLY A 32 66.34 9.78 -53.33
C GLY A 32 67.52 9.72 -52.36
N ALA A 33 68.71 9.33 -52.82
CA ALA A 33 69.93 9.30 -52.02
C ALA A 33 70.40 10.71 -51.61
N ILE A 34 70.27 11.70 -52.50
CA ILE A 34 70.54 13.11 -52.17
C ILE A 34 69.57 13.62 -51.10
N LEU A 35 68.27 13.30 -51.20
CA LEU A 35 67.30 13.65 -50.18
C LEU A 35 67.60 12.98 -48.83
N ASP A 36 67.99 11.70 -48.80
CA ASP A 36 68.40 11.03 -47.56
C ASP A 36 69.59 11.72 -46.88
N ILE A 37 70.59 12.16 -47.66
CA ILE A 37 71.72 12.96 -47.17
C ILE A 37 71.24 14.30 -46.60
N LEU A 38 70.36 15.02 -47.30
CA LEU A 38 69.82 16.31 -46.83
C LEU A 38 68.96 16.16 -45.57
N ILE A 39 68.14 15.11 -45.47
CA ILE A 39 67.37 14.76 -44.27
C ILE A 39 68.33 14.46 -43.11
N SER A 40 69.34 13.61 -43.31
CA SER A 40 70.34 13.25 -42.30
C SER A 40 71.10 14.48 -41.79
N MET A 41 71.52 15.36 -42.70
CA MET A 41 72.18 16.62 -42.33
C MET A 41 71.23 17.55 -41.56
N CYS A 42 69.95 17.62 -41.92
CA CYS A 42 68.96 18.42 -41.19
C CYS A 42 68.59 17.84 -39.81
N ALA A 43 68.68 16.52 -39.63
CA ALA A 43 68.47 15.84 -38.36
C ALA A 43 69.65 16.02 -37.38
N LEU A 44 70.89 16.00 -37.91
CA LEU A 44 72.11 16.28 -37.12
C LEU A 44 72.19 17.73 -36.60
N TYR A 45 71.46 18.66 -37.21
CA TYR A 45 71.39 20.06 -36.79
C TYR A 45 69.92 20.51 -36.59
N PRO A 46 69.27 20.09 -35.48
CA PRO A 46 67.85 20.34 -35.22
C PRO A 46 67.52 21.83 -35.01
N SER A 47 66.23 22.19 -35.12
CA SER A 47 65.76 23.56 -34.85
C SER A 47 65.63 23.87 -33.34
N ARG A 48 65.66 22.84 -32.50
CA ARG A 48 65.49 22.92 -31.04
C ARG A 48 66.56 22.11 -30.32
N ASP A 49 66.90 22.54 -29.12
CA ASP A 49 67.72 21.76 -28.20
C ASP A 49 66.97 20.52 -27.71
N GLN A 50 67.69 19.39 -27.61
CA GLN A 50 67.08 18.07 -27.32
C GLN A 50 66.74 17.88 -25.84
N VAL A 51 67.31 18.67 -24.92
CA VAL A 51 67.12 18.51 -23.47
C VAL A 51 66.12 19.55 -22.93
N THR A 52 66.19 20.78 -23.42
CA THR A 52 65.38 21.92 -22.95
C THR A 52 64.21 22.26 -23.87
N GLY A 53 64.17 21.75 -25.10
CA GLY A 53 63.15 22.08 -26.09
C GLY A 53 63.21 23.52 -26.63
N ALA A 54 64.20 24.31 -26.22
CA ALA A 54 64.37 25.71 -26.60
C ALA A 54 64.74 25.87 -28.08
N ILE A 55 64.25 26.94 -28.72
CA ILE A 55 64.49 27.21 -30.15
C ILE A 55 65.94 27.68 -30.36
N ILE A 56 66.67 26.98 -31.23
CA ILE A 56 68.06 27.33 -31.56
C ILE A 56 68.07 28.52 -32.52
N ARG A 57 68.82 29.56 -32.15
CA ARG A 57 69.07 30.76 -32.95
C ARG A 57 70.58 31.07 -32.97
N PRO A 58 71.19 31.43 -34.11
CA PRO A 58 70.58 31.53 -35.45
C PRO A 58 70.13 30.17 -36.01
N PHE A 59 69.17 30.20 -36.94
CA PHE A 59 68.63 28.99 -37.57
C PHE A 59 69.78 28.15 -38.22
N PRO A 60 69.76 26.80 -38.13
CA PRO A 60 70.90 25.97 -38.54
C PRO A 60 71.38 26.21 -39.97
N LYS A 61 72.70 26.28 -40.18
CA LYS A 61 73.30 26.70 -41.47
C LYS A 61 72.78 25.88 -42.67
N ILE A 62 72.65 24.56 -42.53
CA ILE A 62 72.08 23.69 -43.57
C ILE A 62 70.63 24.05 -43.87
N LYS A 63 69.78 24.18 -42.83
CA LYS A 63 68.38 24.57 -43.00
C LYS A 63 68.22 25.96 -43.63
N ARG A 64 69.10 26.94 -43.32
CA ARG A 64 69.11 28.24 -44.00
C ARG A 64 69.41 28.13 -45.50
N LEU A 65 70.41 27.33 -45.89
CA LEU A 65 70.80 27.17 -47.29
C LEU A 65 69.70 26.49 -48.12
N LEU A 66 69.03 25.48 -47.55
CA LEU A 66 67.90 24.79 -48.20
C LEU A 66 66.62 25.64 -48.25
N ASN A 67 66.52 26.67 -47.40
CA ASN A 67 65.46 27.68 -47.43
C ASN A 67 65.79 28.91 -48.28
N ASP A 68 66.96 28.97 -48.93
CA ASP A 68 67.32 30.08 -49.80
C ASP A 68 66.35 30.16 -51.00
N PRO A 69 65.91 31.35 -51.46
CA PRO A 69 65.04 31.48 -52.63
C PRO A 69 65.58 30.87 -53.92
N THR A 70 66.90 30.66 -54.03
CA THR A 70 67.56 29.96 -55.14
C THR A 70 67.59 28.44 -55.01
N CYS A 71 67.13 27.88 -53.88
CA CYS A 71 67.17 26.45 -53.57
C CYS A 71 65.79 25.87 -53.23
N LEU A 72 65.03 26.52 -52.35
CA LEU A 72 63.75 26.01 -51.84
C LEU A 72 62.71 25.73 -52.95
N PRO A 73 62.54 26.57 -54.00
CA PRO A 73 61.61 26.27 -55.08
C PRO A 73 61.99 25.01 -55.88
N HIS A 74 63.29 24.73 -56.05
CA HIS A 74 63.76 23.53 -56.75
C HIS A 74 63.61 22.26 -55.92
N LEU A 75 63.73 22.36 -54.59
CA LEU A 75 63.36 21.29 -53.67
C LEU A 75 61.84 21.00 -53.74
N VAL A 76 61.02 22.05 -53.66
CA VAL A 76 59.54 21.96 -53.76
C VAL A 76 59.08 21.40 -55.12
N GLN A 77 59.78 21.70 -56.22
CA GLN A 77 59.48 21.16 -57.56
C GLN A 77 59.52 19.63 -57.64
N LEU A 78 60.28 18.94 -56.78
CA LEU A 78 60.36 17.47 -56.78
C LEU A 78 59.02 16.78 -56.51
N LEU A 79 58.07 17.48 -55.88
CA LEU A 79 56.69 17.00 -55.69
C LEU A 79 55.97 16.72 -57.02
N LEU A 80 56.32 17.44 -58.09
CA LEU A 80 55.75 17.25 -59.44
C LEU A 80 56.33 16.06 -60.20
N THR A 81 57.22 15.27 -59.58
CA THR A 81 57.61 13.94 -60.11
C THR A 81 56.52 12.90 -59.90
N PHE A 82 55.67 13.08 -58.88
CA PHE A 82 54.68 12.12 -58.40
C PHE A 82 55.25 10.73 -58.02
N ASP A 83 56.57 10.58 -57.90
CA ASP A 83 57.22 9.36 -57.40
C ASP A 83 56.98 9.22 -55.88
N PRO A 84 56.44 8.10 -55.39
CA PRO A 84 56.10 7.96 -53.97
C PRO A 84 57.30 8.07 -53.01
N SER A 85 58.49 7.60 -53.40
CA SER A 85 59.68 7.66 -52.55
C SER A 85 60.26 9.06 -52.48
N LEU A 86 60.34 9.75 -53.64
CA LEU A 86 60.77 11.15 -53.68
C LEU A 86 59.80 12.06 -52.94
N VAL A 87 58.48 11.87 -53.10
CA VAL A 87 57.45 12.67 -52.42
C VAL A 87 57.52 12.48 -50.90
N GLU A 88 57.69 11.25 -50.40
CA GLU A 88 57.81 11.02 -48.96
C GLU A 88 59.06 11.68 -48.36
N LYS A 89 60.21 11.54 -49.05
CA LYS A 89 61.48 12.12 -48.64
C LYS A 89 61.49 13.64 -48.69
N ILE A 90 60.99 14.25 -49.78
CA ILE A 90 60.93 15.72 -49.87
C ILE A 90 59.97 16.31 -48.82
N VAL A 91 58.82 15.68 -48.55
CA VAL A 91 57.91 16.17 -47.51
C VAL A 91 58.47 15.97 -46.10
N THR A 92 59.23 14.89 -45.85
CA THR A 92 59.99 14.69 -44.60
C THR A 92 61.06 15.78 -44.42
N LEU A 93 61.78 16.13 -45.48
CA LEU A 93 62.71 17.26 -45.49
C LEU A 93 61.97 18.59 -45.26
N LEU A 94 60.86 18.86 -45.96
CA LEU A 94 60.08 20.09 -45.82
C LEU A 94 59.49 20.28 -44.41
N ASN A 95 59.01 19.22 -43.76
CA ASN A 95 58.64 19.25 -42.33
C ASN A 95 59.82 19.70 -41.46
N THR A 96 61.00 19.11 -41.70
CA THR A 96 62.24 19.43 -40.97
C THR A 96 62.74 20.85 -41.25
N LEU A 97 62.46 21.40 -42.43
CA LEU A 97 62.78 22.77 -42.84
C LEU A 97 61.74 23.81 -42.37
N ALA A 98 60.49 23.42 -42.14
CA ALA A 98 59.44 24.31 -41.62
C ALA A 98 59.58 24.58 -40.12
N GLN A 99 60.06 23.59 -39.34
CA GLN A 99 60.14 23.66 -37.88
C GLN A 99 60.89 24.90 -37.37
N ASP A 100 60.16 25.80 -36.69
CA ASP A 100 60.62 27.08 -36.11
C ASP A 100 61.31 28.03 -37.11
N ASN A 101 60.96 27.95 -38.39
CA ASN A 101 61.57 28.70 -39.48
C ASN A 101 60.99 30.13 -39.62
N PRO A 102 61.82 31.19 -39.58
CA PRO A 102 61.34 32.57 -39.74
C PRO A 102 60.80 32.91 -41.15
N LEU A 103 61.12 32.10 -42.17
CA LEU A 103 60.62 32.27 -43.55
C LEU A 103 59.33 31.48 -43.84
N LEU A 104 58.81 30.73 -42.86
CA LEU A 104 57.59 29.93 -42.99
C LEU A 104 56.38 30.71 -43.56
N PRO A 105 56.15 32.00 -43.24
CA PRO A 105 55.02 32.73 -43.80
C PRO A 105 55.06 32.97 -45.31
N GLN A 106 56.20 32.74 -45.96
CA GLN A 106 56.39 32.90 -47.40
C GLN A 106 56.38 31.55 -48.16
N PHE A 107 56.21 30.41 -47.47
CA PHE A 107 56.29 29.08 -48.10
C PHE A 107 55.28 28.90 -49.24
N TYR A 108 54.08 29.48 -49.11
CA TYR A 108 53.05 29.43 -50.15
C TYR A 108 53.52 29.95 -51.53
N MET A 109 54.46 30.92 -51.55
CA MET A 109 55.01 31.49 -52.78
C MET A 109 55.72 30.46 -53.68
N THR A 110 56.17 29.34 -53.10
CA THR A 110 56.85 28.26 -53.83
C THR A 110 55.89 27.37 -54.63
N GLY A 111 54.58 27.46 -54.39
CA GLY A 111 53.57 26.54 -54.95
C GLY A 111 53.41 25.23 -54.17
N VAL A 112 54.12 25.04 -53.05
CA VAL A 112 54.14 23.78 -52.28
C VAL A 112 52.75 23.19 -51.98
N PHE A 113 51.78 24.01 -51.56
CA PHE A 113 50.43 23.53 -51.25
C PHE A 113 49.67 23.01 -52.49
N TYR A 114 49.92 23.60 -53.67
CA TYR A 114 49.35 23.12 -54.93
C TYR A 114 50.01 21.80 -55.36
N PHE A 115 51.33 21.70 -55.29
CA PHE A 115 52.05 20.49 -55.73
C PHE A 115 51.82 19.30 -54.79
N ILE A 116 51.75 19.54 -53.47
CA ILE A 116 51.41 18.52 -52.47
C ILE A 116 49.99 17.97 -52.69
N LEU A 117 49.00 18.83 -52.89
CA LEU A 117 47.60 18.38 -53.03
C LEU A 117 47.29 17.73 -54.38
N MET A 118 48.15 17.91 -55.40
CA MET A 118 48.08 17.12 -56.64
C MET A 118 48.56 15.67 -56.47
N TYR A 119 49.18 15.30 -55.34
CA TYR A 119 49.71 13.95 -55.16
C TYR A 119 48.61 12.90 -55.00
N THR A 120 48.68 11.87 -55.86
CA THR A 120 47.66 10.81 -55.98
C THR A 120 47.93 9.57 -55.12
N GLY A 121 49.18 9.36 -54.68
CA GLY A 121 49.54 8.20 -53.86
C GLY A 121 48.97 8.21 -52.43
N SER A 122 49.30 7.16 -51.67
CA SER A 122 48.68 6.86 -50.36
C SER A 122 49.58 7.14 -49.14
N ASN A 123 50.89 7.33 -49.32
CA ASN A 123 51.84 7.64 -48.26
C ASN A 123 51.80 9.13 -47.85
N ILE A 124 50.59 9.62 -47.54
CA ILE A 124 50.33 11.05 -47.29
C ILE A 124 50.42 11.46 -45.81
N LEU A 125 50.84 10.59 -44.90
CA LEU A 125 50.96 10.95 -43.47
C LEU A 125 51.97 12.10 -43.25
N PRO A 126 53.18 12.11 -43.86
CA PRO A 126 54.08 13.27 -43.80
C PRO A 126 53.46 14.54 -44.39
N ILE A 127 52.60 14.40 -45.41
CA ILE A 127 51.82 15.51 -46.00
C ILE A 127 50.82 16.05 -44.98
N GLY A 128 50.09 15.19 -44.28
CA GLY A 128 49.19 15.58 -43.19
C GLY A 128 49.92 16.41 -42.12
N HIS A 129 51.08 15.93 -41.63
CA HIS A 129 51.89 16.67 -40.65
C HIS A 129 52.34 18.04 -41.20
N PHE A 130 52.77 18.10 -42.46
CA PHE A 130 53.20 19.35 -43.09
C PHE A 130 52.04 20.34 -43.22
N LEU A 131 50.87 19.88 -43.67
CA LEU A 131 49.68 20.73 -43.78
C LEU A 131 49.26 21.25 -42.39
N LYS A 132 49.12 20.37 -41.39
CA LYS A 132 48.79 20.73 -39.99
C LYS A 132 49.75 21.78 -39.41
N TYR A 133 51.06 21.66 -39.68
CA TYR A 133 52.05 22.59 -39.13
C TYR A 133 52.10 23.94 -39.86
N THR A 134 51.72 24.00 -41.14
CA THR A 134 52.03 25.17 -42.00
C THR A 134 50.83 25.96 -42.50
N HIS A 135 49.62 25.40 -42.54
CA HIS A 135 48.52 25.98 -43.31
C HIS A 135 47.91 27.29 -42.77
N LEU A 136 47.97 27.50 -41.45
CA LEU A 136 47.56 28.75 -40.77
C LEU A 136 48.74 29.72 -40.57
N ALA A 137 49.95 29.35 -40.97
CA ALA A 137 51.17 30.12 -40.75
C ALA A 137 51.58 30.98 -41.96
N GLN A 138 50.76 31.05 -43.02
CA GLN A 138 51.07 31.70 -44.30
C GLN A 138 50.60 33.16 -44.36
N ALA A 139 51.46 34.09 -44.80
CA ALA A 139 51.14 35.51 -44.93
C ALA A 139 50.59 35.86 -46.32
N PHE A 140 49.47 35.23 -46.71
CA PHE A 140 48.86 35.37 -48.04
C PHE A 140 47.72 36.41 -48.15
N ARG A 141 47.44 37.16 -47.07
CA ARG A 141 46.42 38.22 -46.99
C ARG A 141 46.98 39.47 -46.31
N SER A 142 46.39 40.63 -46.60
CA SER A 142 46.72 41.91 -45.95
C SER A 142 46.11 42.05 -44.55
N ASP A 143 46.75 42.85 -43.69
CA ASP A 143 46.34 43.02 -42.29
C ASP A 143 44.95 43.68 -42.14
N GLU A 144 44.54 44.51 -43.10
CA GLU A 144 43.22 45.15 -43.13
C GLU A 144 42.08 44.13 -43.33
N GLN A 145 42.34 43.03 -44.05
CA GLN A 145 41.40 41.91 -44.15
C GLN A 145 41.34 41.08 -42.86
N GLN A 146 42.42 41.07 -42.06
CA GLN A 146 42.46 40.39 -40.76
C GLN A 146 41.77 41.21 -39.65
N GLN A 147 41.71 42.54 -39.78
CA GLN A 147 41.07 43.44 -38.81
C GLN A 147 39.57 43.68 -39.09
N SER A 148 39.15 43.61 -40.35
CA SER A 148 37.73 43.73 -40.74
C SER A 148 36.91 42.46 -40.47
N SER A 149 37.55 41.29 -40.40
CA SER A 149 36.96 40.07 -39.83
C SER A 149 36.98 40.11 -38.30
N GLY A 150 35.82 40.34 -37.68
CA GLY A 150 35.67 40.42 -36.22
C GLY A 150 36.15 39.17 -35.46
N GLU A 151 36.53 39.37 -34.19
CA GLU A 151 37.35 38.42 -33.41
C GLU A 151 36.99 36.93 -33.55
N LYS A 152 38.03 36.13 -33.83
CA LYS A 152 38.06 34.65 -33.88
C LYS A 152 37.25 33.93 -34.96
N LYS A 153 36.37 34.58 -35.72
CA LYS A 153 35.48 33.83 -36.62
C LYS A 153 36.14 33.41 -37.94
N ASP A 154 35.95 32.12 -38.19
CA ASP A 154 36.30 31.34 -39.38
C ASP A 154 37.80 31.02 -39.63
N ILE A 155 38.06 29.71 -39.72
CA ILE A 155 39.37 29.08 -39.98
C ILE A 155 39.59 28.82 -41.48
N TYR A 156 38.51 28.73 -42.26
CA TYR A 156 38.50 28.60 -43.72
C TYR A 156 39.25 29.75 -44.38
N PHE A 157 38.87 31.00 -44.07
CA PHE A 157 39.52 32.18 -44.64
C PHE A 157 40.98 32.33 -44.16
N ARG A 158 41.29 31.93 -42.93
CA ARG A 158 42.65 32.01 -42.36
C ARG A 158 43.61 30.94 -42.89
N SER A 159 43.09 29.84 -43.42
CA SER A 159 43.85 28.73 -43.99
C SER A 159 44.22 28.99 -45.45
N ILE A 160 45.49 28.76 -45.82
CA ILE A 160 45.89 28.73 -47.25
C ILE A 160 45.13 27.65 -48.04
N LEU A 161 44.60 26.63 -47.36
CA LEU A 161 43.83 25.54 -47.94
C LEU A 161 42.35 25.91 -48.18
N GLY A 162 41.85 27.05 -47.71
CA GLY A 162 40.44 27.45 -47.91
C GLY A 162 40.04 27.59 -49.39
N HIS A 163 40.99 27.93 -50.26
CA HIS A 163 40.74 27.98 -51.70
C HIS A 163 40.77 26.59 -52.37
N LEU A 164 41.20 25.55 -51.65
CA LEU A 164 41.57 24.23 -52.18
C LEU A 164 40.75 23.07 -51.62
N LEU A 165 40.28 23.16 -50.36
CA LEU A 165 39.56 22.11 -49.65
C LEU A 165 38.26 22.67 -49.05
N PRO A 166 37.23 21.81 -48.85
CA PRO A 166 36.07 22.18 -48.05
C PRO A 166 36.47 22.59 -46.63
N GLU A 167 35.75 23.54 -46.05
CA GLU A 167 35.94 23.97 -44.65
C GLU A 167 35.97 22.80 -43.68
N ALA A 168 35.05 21.84 -43.81
CA ALA A 168 35.01 20.63 -42.99
C ALA A 168 36.35 19.86 -42.97
N MET A 169 37.04 19.72 -44.11
CA MET A 169 38.34 19.03 -44.17
C MET A 169 39.45 19.80 -43.46
N ILE A 170 39.35 21.13 -43.37
CA ILE A 170 40.28 22.00 -42.66
C ILE A 170 39.99 21.95 -41.15
N CYS A 171 38.72 22.04 -40.74
CA CYS A 171 38.28 21.84 -39.37
C CYS A 171 38.62 20.42 -38.87
N TYR A 172 38.52 19.40 -39.72
CA TYR A 172 38.89 18.02 -39.40
C TYR A 172 40.41 17.88 -39.21
N LEU A 173 41.24 18.40 -40.13
CA LEU A 173 42.70 18.46 -39.95
C LEU A 173 43.06 19.11 -38.60
N GLU A 174 42.38 20.20 -38.25
CA GLU A 174 42.66 20.95 -37.04
C GLU A 174 42.25 20.20 -35.76
N ASN A 175 41.03 19.67 -35.72
CA ASN A 175 40.42 19.05 -34.54
C ASN A 175 40.78 17.57 -34.35
N HIS A 176 41.17 16.86 -35.41
CA HIS A 176 41.45 15.41 -35.37
C HIS A 176 42.91 15.04 -35.60
N GLY A 177 43.72 15.97 -36.11
CA GLY A 177 45.14 15.75 -36.39
C GLY A 177 45.43 15.08 -37.73
N PRO A 178 46.72 15.03 -38.10
CA PRO A 178 47.18 14.66 -39.43
C PRO A 178 46.97 13.17 -39.77
N GLU A 179 46.98 12.28 -38.79
CA GLU A 179 46.75 10.84 -38.96
C GLU A 179 45.34 10.56 -39.44
N LYS A 180 44.35 11.15 -38.75
CA LYS A 180 42.94 11.02 -39.10
C LYS A 180 42.61 11.80 -40.37
N PHE A 181 43.21 12.97 -40.59
CA PHE A 181 43.08 13.68 -41.89
C PHE A 181 43.59 12.83 -43.06
N ALA A 182 44.73 12.14 -42.90
CA ALA A 182 45.25 11.24 -43.94
C ALA A 182 44.27 10.09 -44.23
N GLN A 183 43.63 9.53 -43.20
CA GLN A 183 42.56 8.54 -43.38
C GLN A 183 41.36 9.12 -44.14
N MET A 184 40.87 10.32 -43.77
CA MET A 184 39.73 10.95 -44.44
C MET A 184 40.02 11.28 -45.90
N PHE A 185 41.18 11.89 -46.18
CA PHE A 185 41.55 12.39 -47.51
C PHE A 185 41.73 11.27 -48.54
N LEU A 186 42.08 10.05 -48.11
CA LEU A 186 42.23 8.86 -48.97
C LEU A 186 40.94 8.05 -49.17
N GLY A 187 39.89 8.28 -48.37
CA GLY A 187 38.67 7.46 -48.38
C GLY A 187 37.44 8.18 -48.91
N GLU A 188 36.29 7.54 -48.71
CA GLU A 188 34.96 8.07 -49.05
C GLU A 188 34.12 8.15 -47.78
N PHE A 189 33.62 9.34 -47.48
CA PHE A 189 32.94 9.68 -46.24
C PHE A 189 31.75 10.59 -46.54
N ASP A 190 30.60 10.22 -45.97
CA ASP A 190 29.30 10.83 -46.20
C ASP A 190 28.60 10.94 -44.85
N GLN A 191 29.05 11.89 -44.01
CA GLN A 191 28.74 11.96 -42.58
C GLN A 191 28.56 13.41 -42.10
N PRO A 192 27.82 13.65 -41.00
CA PRO A 192 27.57 15.00 -40.49
C PRO A 192 28.82 15.84 -40.20
N GLU A 193 29.95 15.24 -39.79
CA GLU A 193 31.21 15.98 -39.56
C GLU A 193 32.04 16.21 -40.85
N THR A 194 31.86 15.39 -41.89
CA THR A 194 32.65 15.47 -43.13
C THR A 194 31.97 14.74 -44.29
N ILE A 195 31.89 15.43 -45.42
CA ILE A 195 31.53 14.88 -46.73
C ILE A 195 32.77 15.03 -47.62
N TRP A 196 33.36 13.91 -48.04
CA TRP A 196 34.55 13.85 -48.88
C TRP A 196 34.55 12.57 -49.71
N SER A 197 34.87 12.65 -51.00
CA SER A 197 34.87 11.50 -51.90
C SER A 197 36.07 11.52 -52.86
N ASN A 198 36.33 10.37 -53.51
CA ASN A 198 37.32 10.30 -54.58
C ASN A 198 37.02 11.25 -55.73
N GLU A 199 35.74 11.56 -56.01
CA GLU A 199 35.39 12.58 -56.99
C GLU A 199 35.74 14.00 -56.53
N MET A 200 35.50 14.35 -55.27
CA MET A 200 35.91 15.65 -54.72
C MET A 200 37.44 15.80 -54.77
N ARG A 201 38.19 14.74 -54.41
CA ARG A 201 39.65 14.71 -54.57
C ARG A 201 40.06 14.85 -56.05
N ARG A 202 39.39 14.17 -56.98
CA ARG A 202 39.67 14.27 -58.42
C ARG A 202 39.43 15.69 -58.94
N LEU A 203 38.28 16.30 -58.62
CA LEU A 203 37.92 17.67 -59.00
C LEU A 203 38.93 18.69 -58.45
N MET A 204 39.40 18.51 -57.22
CA MET A 204 40.46 19.35 -56.64
C MET A 204 41.75 19.26 -57.48
N ILE A 205 42.21 18.04 -57.76
CA ILE A 205 43.44 17.80 -58.54
C ILE A 205 43.28 18.35 -59.97
N GLU A 206 42.13 18.17 -60.61
CA GLU A 206 41.82 18.73 -61.93
C GLU A 206 41.91 20.27 -61.92
N LYS A 207 41.28 20.96 -60.95
CA LYS A 207 41.31 22.43 -60.86
C LYS A 207 42.72 22.96 -60.57
N ILE A 208 43.52 22.29 -59.73
CA ILE A 208 44.93 22.65 -59.50
C ILE A 208 45.79 22.38 -60.75
N ALA A 209 45.60 21.24 -61.44
CA ALA A 209 46.32 20.94 -62.67
C ALA A 209 46.06 21.99 -63.76
N VAL A 210 44.79 22.42 -63.89
CA VAL A 210 44.40 23.51 -64.78
C VAL A 210 44.98 24.86 -64.30
N HIS A 211 45.08 25.14 -62.99
CA HIS A 211 45.85 26.30 -62.46
C HIS A 211 47.31 26.30 -62.94
N LEU A 212 47.98 25.15 -62.88
CA LEU A 212 49.41 25.00 -63.20
C LEU A 212 49.73 24.74 -64.68
N ALA A 213 48.72 24.71 -65.57
CA ALA A 213 48.87 24.32 -66.97
C ALA A 213 49.93 25.12 -67.77
N ASP A 214 50.11 26.41 -67.47
CA ASP A 214 51.12 27.28 -68.11
C ASP A 214 52.55 27.09 -67.53
N TYR A 215 52.67 26.37 -66.41
CA TYR A 215 53.93 26.20 -65.67
C TYR A 215 54.57 24.82 -65.88
N SER A 216 53.81 23.72 -65.79
CA SER A 216 54.39 22.37 -65.90
C SER A 216 55.10 22.11 -67.24
N PRO A 217 54.59 22.53 -68.41
CA PRO A 217 55.33 22.45 -69.68
C PRO A 217 56.56 23.37 -69.73
N ARG A 218 56.51 24.51 -69.03
CA ARG A 218 57.65 25.43 -68.89
C ARG A 218 58.76 24.84 -68.03
N LEU A 219 58.42 24.05 -67.00
CA LEU A 219 59.37 23.33 -66.17
C LEU A 219 60.01 22.15 -66.93
N MET A 220 59.25 21.43 -67.75
CA MET A 220 59.80 20.36 -68.62
C MET A 220 60.74 20.90 -69.70
N SER A 221 60.49 22.10 -70.23
CA SER A 221 61.34 22.75 -71.23
C SER A 221 62.49 23.57 -70.63
N ASN A 222 62.35 24.04 -69.39
CA ASN A 222 63.44 24.61 -68.60
C ASN A 222 63.29 24.22 -67.11
N ILE A 223 64.10 23.25 -66.69
CA ILE A 223 64.20 22.77 -65.30
C ILE A 223 64.55 23.86 -64.28
N SER A 224 65.15 24.98 -64.70
CA SER A 224 65.46 26.11 -63.82
C SER A 224 64.32 27.15 -63.74
N ALA A 225 63.17 26.89 -64.36
CA ALA A 225 62.02 27.79 -64.29
C ALA A 225 61.39 27.73 -62.90
N ILE A 226 61.50 28.81 -62.14
CA ILE A 226 60.85 28.94 -60.83
C ILE A 226 59.33 29.16 -61.01
N TYR A 227 58.53 28.66 -60.07
CA TYR A 227 57.10 28.93 -60.01
C TYR A 227 56.85 30.38 -59.56
N SER A 228 55.91 31.07 -60.21
CA SER A 228 55.43 32.38 -59.75
C SER A 228 54.07 32.15 -59.13
N TYR A 229 53.94 32.36 -57.83
CA TYR A 229 52.67 32.21 -57.14
C TYR A 229 51.60 33.14 -57.71
N CYS A 230 50.39 32.62 -57.75
CA CYS A 230 49.16 33.33 -58.01
C CYS A 230 48.01 32.59 -57.32
N THR A 231 47.06 33.36 -56.78
CA THR A 231 45.86 32.85 -56.12
C THR A 231 45.01 32.02 -57.09
N ILE A 232 44.68 30.80 -56.69
CA ILE A 232 43.66 29.97 -57.34
C ILE A 232 42.26 30.45 -56.87
N PRO A 233 41.25 30.57 -57.76
CA PRO A 233 39.88 30.81 -57.32
C PRO A 233 39.38 29.63 -56.48
N ILE A 234 38.47 29.92 -55.54
CA ILE A 234 37.91 28.94 -54.60
C ILE A 234 37.28 27.76 -55.35
N ILE A 235 37.69 26.53 -55.02
CA ILE A 235 37.12 25.31 -55.59
C ILE A 235 35.74 25.05 -54.97
N GLY A 236 34.69 25.31 -55.74
CA GLY A 236 33.31 24.93 -55.39
C GLY A 236 33.04 23.45 -55.68
N TYR A 237 32.47 22.74 -54.70
CA TYR A 237 32.17 21.31 -54.77
C TYR A 237 30.66 21.06 -54.94
N PRO A 238 30.19 20.52 -56.09
CA PRO A 238 28.77 20.29 -56.33
C PRO A 238 28.08 19.40 -55.28
N GLN A 239 28.83 18.48 -54.67
CA GLN A 239 28.36 17.60 -53.59
C GLN A 239 27.92 18.38 -52.33
N LEU A 240 28.35 19.64 -52.17
CA LEU A 240 28.04 20.50 -51.03
C LEU A 240 27.03 21.62 -51.36
N ASP A 241 26.53 21.70 -52.59
CA ASP A 241 25.68 22.83 -53.04
C ASP A 241 24.28 22.89 -52.40
N SER A 242 23.93 21.90 -51.57
CA SER A 242 22.70 21.85 -50.78
C SER A 242 22.94 21.61 -49.29
N GLU A 243 24.19 21.84 -48.84
CA GLU A 243 24.61 21.73 -47.45
C GLU A 243 24.84 23.10 -46.81
N LEU A 244 24.61 23.14 -45.50
CA LEU A 244 24.84 24.33 -44.67
C LEU A 244 25.82 23.93 -43.56
N PHE A 245 27.09 24.31 -43.70
CA PHE A 245 28.11 24.00 -42.70
C PHE A 245 28.03 24.97 -41.51
N CYS A 246 28.08 24.44 -40.29
CA CYS A 246 28.05 25.23 -39.06
C CYS A 246 29.01 24.65 -38.02
N ASN A 247 29.99 25.46 -37.57
CA ASN A 247 31.05 25.10 -36.62
C ASN A 247 31.91 23.91 -37.09
N THR A 248 31.40 22.69 -36.97
CA THR A 248 32.05 21.44 -37.40
C THR A 248 31.11 20.47 -38.12
N TYR A 249 29.86 20.86 -38.39
CA TYR A 249 28.82 19.96 -38.89
C TYR A 249 28.11 20.49 -40.14
N TYR A 250 27.90 19.60 -41.11
CA TYR A 250 26.98 19.78 -42.24
C TYR A 250 25.54 19.58 -41.75
N LEU A 251 24.78 20.68 -41.64
CA LEU A 251 23.51 20.68 -40.92
C LEU A 251 22.39 19.86 -41.59
N ARG A 252 22.39 19.68 -42.92
CA ARG A 252 21.41 18.80 -43.56
C ARG A 252 21.70 17.33 -43.24
N HIS A 253 22.96 16.94 -43.18
CA HIS A 253 23.34 15.61 -42.69
C HIS A 253 23.09 15.45 -41.18
N LEU A 254 23.38 16.47 -40.35
CA LEU A 254 23.12 16.42 -38.90
C LEU A 254 21.62 16.34 -38.56
N CYS A 255 20.76 16.93 -39.38
CA CYS A 255 19.30 16.92 -39.20
C CYS A 255 18.60 15.71 -39.83
N ASP A 256 19.30 14.87 -40.59
CA ASP A 256 18.79 13.59 -41.10
C ASP A 256 18.88 12.52 -40.00
N GLU A 257 17.97 12.60 -39.03
CA GLU A 257 17.89 11.66 -37.91
C GLU A 257 17.45 10.24 -38.33
N GLN A 258 17.08 10.03 -39.60
CA GLN A 258 16.79 8.69 -40.16
C GLN A 258 18.07 7.99 -40.63
N LYS A 259 18.96 8.73 -41.32
CA LYS A 259 20.26 8.24 -41.81
C LYS A 259 21.34 8.27 -40.71
N PHE A 260 21.29 9.24 -39.80
CA PHE A 260 22.27 9.44 -38.72
C PHE A 260 21.60 9.60 -37.34
N PRO A 261 20.83 8.60 -36.86
CA PRO A 261 20.20 8.66 -35.55
C PRO A 261 21.23 8.89 -34.44
N GLU A 262 20.94 9.86 -33.57
CA GLU A 262 21.74 10.20 -32.38
C GLU A 262 23.24 10.52 -32.64
N TRP A 263 23.59 11.08 -33.82
CA TRP A 263 24.99 11.46 -34.14
C TRP A 263 25.67 12.28 -33.02
N PRO A 264 26.90 11.96 -32.58
CA PRO A 264 27.52 12.61 -31.43
C PRO A 264 27.95 14.06 -31.70
N ILE A 265 27.42 14.99 -30.89
CA ILE A 265 27.82 16.42 -30.91
C ILE A 265 28.79 16.67 -29.74
N ARG A 266 30.01 17.14 -30.03
CA ARG A 266 31.08 17.28 -29.02
C ARG A 266 31.00 18.56 -28.20
N GLU A 267 30.64 19.67 -28.85
CA GLU A 267 30.50 20.98 -28.19
C GLU A 267 29.09 21.56 -28.45
N PRO A 268 28.04 21.03 -27.79
CA PRO A 268 26.65 21.47 -28.01
C PRO A 268 26.44 22.98 -27.85
N ILE A 269 27.09 23.59 -26.86
CA ILE A 269 27.00 25.04 -26.58
C ILE A 269 27.66 25.86 -27.69
N ALA A 270 28.79 25.41 -28.25
CA ALA A 270 29.45 26.10 -29.36
C ALA A 270 28.63 26.02 -30.64
N LEU A 271 28.10 24.83 -30.98
CA LEU A 271 27.20 24.65 -32.11
C LEU A 271 25.90 25.48 -31.95
N LEU A 272 25.27 25.49 -30.78
CA LEU A 272 24.09 26.33 -30.51
C LEU A 272 24.40 27.82 -30.74
N LYS A 273 25.53 28.30 -30.20
CA LYS A 273 25.97 29.69 -30.36
C LYS A 273 26.17 30.05 -31.83
N ASP A 274 26.75 29.16 -32.63
CA ASP A 274 27.01 29.45 -34.04
C ASP A 274 25.80 29.24 -34.95
N CYS A 275 24.89 28.32 -34.64
CA CYS A 275 23.55 28.27 -35.24
C CYS A 275 22.78 29.58 -35.00
N LEU A 276 22.76 30.10 -33.76
CA LEU A 276 22.10 31.37 -33.43
C LEU A 276 22.73 32.57 -34.17
N ASN A 277 24.06 32.57 -34.35
CA ASN A 277 24.75 33.64 -35.09
C ASN A 277 24.51 33.53 -36.61
N MET A 278 24.54 32.32 -37.18
CA MET A 278 24.32 32.12 -38.60
C MET A 278 22.86 32.35 -39.00
N TRP A 279 21.90 32.05 -38.13
CA TRP A 279 20.50 32.41 -38.32
C TRP A 279 20.29 33.93 -38.34
N LYS A 280 21.02 34.70 -37.51
CA LYS A 280 21.02 36.18 -37.58
C LYS A 280 21.59 36.66 -38.91
N ALA A 281 22.75 36.14 -39.32
CA ALA A 281 23.39 36.50 -40.58
C ALA A 281 22.51 36.18 -41.81
N GLU A 282 21.82 35.03 -41.82
CA GLU A 282 20.93 34.65 -42.93
C GLU A 282 19.68 35.56 -43.00
N LEU A 283 19.14 36.01 -41.86
CA LEU A 283 18.04 37.00 -41.82
C LEU A 283 18.48 38.43 -42.16
N GLU A 284 19.74 38.79 -41.96
CA GLU A 284 20.33 40.11 -42.27
C GLU A 284 20.90 40.21 -43.70
N LYS A 285 20.84 39.12 -44.46
CA LYS A 285 21.43 38.91 -45.79
C LYS A 285 20.90 39.87 -46.86
N LYS A 286 21.68 40.90 -47.17
CA LYS A 286 21.43 41.86 -48.25
C LYS A 286 21.93 41.33 -49.61
N GLY A 287 21.43 41.92 -50.69
CA GLY A 287 21.96 41.68 -52.04
C GLY A 287 23.41 42.19 -52.20
N SER A 288 24.13 41.65 -53.19
CA SER A 288 25.52 42.04 -53.50
C SER A 288 25.64 43.53 -53.88
N ASP A 289 26.65 44.21 -53.34
CA ASP A 289 27.03 45.57 -53.75
C ASP A 289 27.53 45.63 -55.21
N MET A 290 28.13 44.54 -55.71
CA MET A 290 28.73 44.47 -57.05
C MET A 290 27.77 43.77 -58.03
N SER A 291 27.69 44.31 -59.24
CA SER A 291 26.92 43.73 -60.36
C SER A 291 27.80 42.91 -61.32
N VAL A 292 27.17 42.01 -62.10
CA VAL A 292 27.85 41.19 -63.11
C VAL A 292 28.52 42.06 -64.19
N ASP A 293 27.86 43.13 -64.61
CA ASP A 293 28.40 44.05 -65.62
C ASP A 293 29.56 44.90 -65.08
N GLU A 294 29.50 45.35 -63.82
CA GLU A 294 30.62 46.03 -63.15
C GLU A 294 31.84 45.11 -63.04
N ALA A 295 31.63 43.84 -62.66
CA ALA A 295 32.72 42.88 -62.54
C ALA A 295 33.39 42.59 -63.91
N TYR A 296 32.63 42.51 -65.00
CA TYR A 296 33.21 42.41 -66.35
C TYR A 296 33.96 43.68 -66.79
N GLN A 297 33.51 44.87 -66.38
CA GLN A 297 34.24 46.11 -66.63
C GLN A 297 35.58 46.16 -65.88
N VAL A 298 35.61 45.77 -64.59
CA VAL A 298 36.83 45.73 -63.77
C VAL A 298 37.86 44.74 -64.32
N LEU A 299 37.43 43.63 -64.92
CA LEU A 299 38.31 42.68 -65.61
C LEU A 299 38.68 43.07 -67.05
N ASP A 300 38.28 44.24 -67.53
CA ASP A 300 38.61 44.73 -68.88
C ASP A 300 38.08 43.80 -70.00
N LEU A 301 36.95 43.13 -69.73
CA LEU A 301 36.25 42.14 -70.60
C LEU A 301 35.03 42.71 -71.34
N ASP A 302 34.88 44.03 -71.23
CA ASP A 302 33.80 44.89 -71.68
C ASP A 302 33.27 44.54 -73.09
N ALA A 303 31.96 44.31 -73.21
CA ALA A 303 31.34 43.94 -74.48
C ALA A 303 31.56 44.99 -75.58
N LYS A 304 31.68 46.27 -75.18
CA LYS A 304 31.90 47.40 -76.09
C LYS A 304 33.32 47.49 -76.67
N LYS A 305 34.30 46.75 -76.13
CA LYS A 305 35.69 46.72 -76.65
C LYS A 305 35.93 45.58 -77.66
N ARG A 306 34.95 44.71 -77.90
CA ARG A 306 35.08 43.54 -78.79
C ARG A 306 34.83 43.86 -80.28
N SER A 307 34.45 45.10 -80.61
CA SER A 307 34.26 45.57 -81.99
C SER A 307 35.56 45.76 -82.77
N ASP A 308 36.67 46.00 -82.07
CA ASP A 308 37.89 46.57 -82.65
C ASP A 308 38.99 45.51 -82.90
N SER A 309 38.72 44.24 -82.58
CA SER A 309 39.60 43.10 -82.83
C SER A 309 39.06 42.24 -83.99
N SER A 310 39.86 42.03 -85.04
CA SER A 310 39.46 41.41 -86.31
C SER A 310 39.24 39.89 -86.29
N ASP A 311 39.08 39.26 -85.12
CA ASP A 311 38.94 37.80 -84.97
C ASP A 311 37.46 37.38 -85.03
N ALA A 312 37.01 37.04 -86.24
CA ALA A 312 35.63 36.66 -86.57
C ALA A 312 35.19 35.27 -86.05
N SER A 313 35.48 34.94 -84.78
CA SER A 313 35.08 33.71 -84.10
C SER A 313 34.52 33.91 -82.68
N ALA A 314 34.49 35.15 -82.18
CA ALA A 314 33.89 35.47 -80.89
C ALA A 314 32.35 35.42 -80.96
N THR A 315 31.73 34.50 -80.21
CA THR A 315 30.27 34.40 -80.08
C THR A 315 29.68 35.54 -79.24
N ASN A 316 28.43 35.93 -79.52
CA ASN A 316 27.65 36.91 -78.75
C ASN A 316 27.15 36.34 -77.40
N GLY A 317 28.06 35.74 -76.62
CA GLY A 317 27.78 35.17 -75.30
C GLY A 317 28.59 35.84 -74.17
N PRO A 318 28.30 35.48 -72.91
CA PRO A 318 29.18 35.79 -71.79
C PRO A 318 30.59 35.21 -72.05
N PRO A 319 31.66 35.88 -71.59
CA PRO A 319 33.02 35.39 -71.82
C PRO A 319 33.25 34.04 -71.12
N ASN A 320 33.70 33.03 -71.86
CA ASN A 320 34.05 31.71 -71.31
C ASN A 320 35.07 31.82 -70.16
N GLU A 321 35.03 30.91 -69.18
CA GLU A 321 35.94 30.89 -68.01
C GLU A 321 37.41 31.12 -68.37
N SER A 322 37.90 30.52 -69.47
CA SER A 322 39.27 30.67 -69.97
C SER A 322 39.62 32.13 -70.35
N ALA A 323 38.67 32.88 -70.89
CA ALA A 323 38.85 34.30 -71.21
C ALA A 323 38.84 35.16 -69.93
N ILE A 324 37.91 34.88 -69.00
CA ILE A 324 37.85 35.56 -67.70
C ILE A 324 39.16 35.36 -66.93
N ARG A 325 39.61 34.11 -66.82
CA ARG A 325 40.88 33.69 -66.19
C ARG A 325 42.09 34.34 -66.84
N LYS A 326 42.17 34.41 -68.17
CA LYS A 326 43.28 35.07 -68.89
C LYS A 326 43.32 36.57 -68.62
N ALA A 327 42.16 37.23 -68.60
CA ALA A 327 42.06 38.65 -68.26
C ALA A 327 42.46 38.90 -66.80
N TYR A 328 41.98 38.06 -65.87
CA TYR A 328 42.38 38.07 -64.47
C TYR A 328 43.91 37.97 -64.31
N PHE A 329 44.56 36.91 -64.82
CA PHE A 329 46.02 36.76 -64.66
C PHE A 329 46.81 37.91 -65.30
N ARG A 330 46.37 38.44 -66.44
CA ARG A 330 46.98 39.61 -67.09
C ARG A 330 46.94 40.84 -66.19
N LEU A 331 45.81 41.11 -65.53
CA LEU A 331 45.61 42.28 -64.68
C LEU A 331 46.26 42.10 -63.30
N ALA A 332 46.06 40.94 -62.67
CA ALA A 332 46.68 40.58 -61.39
C ALA A 332 48.21 40.66 -61.45
N ASN A 333 48.85 40.14 -62.50
CA ASN A 333 50.30 40.22 -62.67
C ASN A 333 50.80 41.64 -63.01
N LYS A 334 49.95 42.50 -63.62
CA LYS A 334 50.25 43.90 -63.96
C LYS A 334 50.16 44.85 -62.75
N TYR A 335 49.22 44.59 -61.85
CA TYR A 335 48.95 45.45 -60.68
C TYR A 335 49.41 44.85 -59.35
N HIS A 336 50.13 43.72 -59.38
CA HIS A 336 50.66 43.02 -58.20
C HIS A 336 51.46 43.97 -57.29
N PRO A 337 51.15 44.05 -55.97
CA PRO A 337 51.78 45.02 -55.06
C PRO A 337 53.31 45.03 -55.11
N ASP A 338 53.95 43.86 -55.05
CA ASP A 338 55.42 43.72 -55.07
C ASP A 338 56.10 44.23 -56.35
N LYS A 339 55.35 44.37 -57.45
CA LYS A 339 55.84 44.84 -58.76
C LYS A 339 55.40 46.27 -59.06
N ASN A 340 54.33 46.72 -58.43
CA ASN A 340 53.70 48.01 -58.65
C ASN A 340 53.09 48.52 -57.33
N PRO A 341 53.84 49.30 -56.53
CA PRO A 341 53.38 49.79 -55.23
C PRO A 341 52.10 50.63 -55.25
N THR A 342 51.72 51.19 -56.41
CA THR A 342 50.48 51.96 -56.60
C THR A 342 49.37 51.16 -57.32
N GLY A 343 49.60 49.88 -57.61
CA GLY A 343 48.61 49.00 -58.27
C GLY A 343 47.60 48.34 -57.33
N ARG A 344 47.83 48.41 -56.01
CA ARG A 344 47.16 47.58 -55.00
C ARG A 344 45.63 47.65 -55.04
N ASP A 345 45.03 48.83 -55.03
CA ASP A 345 43.58 49.02 -55.06
C ASP A 345 42.93 48.38 -56.30
N MET A 346 43.61 48.43 -57.45
CA MET A 346 43.14 47.82 -58.69
C MET A 346 43.32 46.30 -58.66
N PHE A 347 44.40 45.79 -58.06
CA PHE A 347 44.60 44.36 -57.83
C PHE A 347 43.50 43.77 -56.92
N GLU A 348 43.17 44.46 -55.83
CA GLU A 348 42.12 44.02 -54.90
C GLU A 348 40.72 44.10 -55.54
N ARG A 349 40.41 45.12 -56.36
CA ARG A 349 39.17 45.15 -57.16
C ARG A 349 39.13 44.06 -58.23
N VAL A 350 40.25 43.75 -58.89
CA VAL A 350 40.37 42.67 -59.89
C VAL A 350 40.17 41.29 -59.27
N ASN A 351 40.68 41.04 -58.06
CA ASN A 351 40.36 39.83 -57.28
C ASN A 351 38.86 39.77 -56.98
N LYS A 352 38.29 40.81 -56.35
CA LYS A 352 36.87 40.84 -55.94
C LYS A 352 35.91 40.66 -57.14
N ALA A 353 36.24 41.24 -58.30
CA ALA A 353 35.47 41.07 -59.53
C ALA A 353 35.57 39.65 -60.12
N TYR A 354 36.75 39.02 -60.07
CA TYR A 354 36.92 37.66 -60.54
C TYR A 354 36.23 36.64 -59.61
N GLU A 355 36.41 36.79 -58.30
CA GLU A 355 35.71 36.02 -57.27
C GLU A 355 34.19 36.15 -57.42
N PHE A 356 33.67 37.38 -57.60
CA PHE A 356 32.26 37.61 -57.84
C PHE A 356 31.76 36.88 -59.10
N LEU A 357 32.46 36.96 -60.23
CA LEU A 357 32.05 36.27 -61.45
C LEU A 357 32.13 34.74 -61.36
N CYS A 358 33.05 34.20 -60.57
CA CYS A 358 33.10 32.77 -60.26
C CYS A 358 32.01 32.32 -59.27
N ALA A 359 31.53 33.22 -58.40
CA ALA A 359 30.50 32.93 -57.39
C ALA A 359 29.07 33.32 -57.82
N ALA A 360 28.90 34.15 -58.84
CA ALA A 360 27.62 34.77 -59.23
C ALA A 360 26.49 33.77 -59.53
N SER A 361 26.83 32.53 -59.91
CA SER A 361 25.88 31.43 -60.12
C SER A 361 25.16 30.94 -58.85
N LYS A 362 25.62 31.35 -57.65
CA LYS A 362 25.11 30.87 -56.35
C LYS A 362 24.46 31.95 -55.47
N ILE A 363 24.39 33.21 -55.94
CA ILE A 363 23.90 34.34 -55.13
C ILE A 363 22.37 34.44 -55.22
N GLN A 364 21.66 33.72 -54.34
CA GLN A 364 20.24 33.96 -54.10
C GLN A 364 20.02 35.32 -53.40
N GLN A 365 18.95 36.02 -53.76
CA GLN A 365 18.57 37.29 -53.13
C GLN A 365 17.63 37.02 -51.94
N GLY A 366 18.09 37.34 -50.73
CA GLY A 366 17.33 37.21 -49.48
C GLY A 366 17.66 35.95 -48.65
N PRO A 367 16.96 35.76 -47.51
CA PRO A 367 17.12 34.60 -46.65
C PRO A 367 16.60 33.33 -47.32
N ASN A 368 17.34 32.22 -47.21
CA ASN A 368 16.89 30.93 -47.74
C ASN A 368 16.06 30.15 -46.69
N GLU A 369 14.81 29.80 -47.02
CA GLU A 369 13.89 29.06 -46.14
C GLU A 369 14.48 27.72 -45.65
N PHE A 370 15.18 26.98 -46.51
CA PHE A 370 15.79 25.70 -46.16
C PHE A 370 16.97 25.86 -45.19
N ASN A 371 17.79 26.91 -45.37
CA ASN A 371 18.84 27.24 -44.41
C ASN A 371 18.26 27.53 -43.01
N VAL A 372 17.18 28.31 -42.95
CA VAL A 372 16.48 28.61 -41.68
C VAL A 372 15.86 27.33 -41.08
N TYR A 373 15.25 26.47 -41.89
CA TYR A 373 14.73 25.17 -41.44
C TYR A 373 15.83 24.31 -40.79
N LEU A 374 16.99 24.17 -41.44
CA LEU A 374 18.12 23.39 -40.91
C LEU A 374 18.66 23.98 -39.61
N LEU A 375 18.76 25.31 -39.52
CA LEU A 375 19.19 26.01 -38.32
C LEU A 375 18.20 25.83 -37.15
N LEU A 376 16.89 25.84 -37.42
CA LEU A 376 15.88 25.54 -36.40
C LEU A 376 15.94 24.06 -35.97
N LYS A 377 16.05 23.11 -36.91
CA LYS A 377 16.10 21.67 -36.59
C LYS A 377 17.36 21.28 -35.81
N ALA A 378 18.52 21.84 -36.16
CA ALA A 378 19.75 21.64 -35.39
C ALA A 378 19.60 22.14 -33.95
N GLN A 379 18.91 23.27 -33.72
CA GLN A 379 18.61 23.77 -32.39
C GLN A 379 17.61 22.89 -31.63
N SER A 380 16.58 22.35 -32.29
CA SER A 380 15.64 21.40 -31.67
C SER A 380 16.34 20.12 -31.22
N ILE A 381 17.23 19.58 -32.07
CA ILE A 381 18.07 18.41 -31.73
C ILE A 381 18.96 18.71 -30.52
N LEU A 382 19.59 19.90 -30.47
CA LEU A 382 20.42 20.32 -29.34
C LEU A 382 19.61 20.42 -28.04
N TYR A 383 18.47 21.12 -28.04
CA TYR A 383 17.62 21.28 -26.85
C TYR A 383 16.97 19.98 -26.39
N ARG A 384 16.57 19.09 -27.31
CA ARG A 384 16.01 17.77 -26.99
C ARG A 384 17.04 16.82 -26.35
N ARG A 385 18.28 16.82 -26.86
CA ARG A 385 19.31 15.82 -26.49
C ARG A 385 20.23 16.28 -25.35
N TYR A 386 20.50 17.59 -25.27
CA TYR A 386 21.45 18.17 -24.31
C TYR A 386 20.75 19.08 -23.27
N LYS A 387 19.46 18.83 -23.00
CA LYS A 387 18.60 19.55 -22.05
C LYS A 387 19.29 19.89 -20.72
N THR A 388 19.97 18.94 -20.09
CA THR A 388 20.63 19.11 -18.79
C THR A 388 21.86 20.02 -18.82
N LEU A 389 22.47 20.24 -19.99
CA LEU A 389 23.60 21.16 -20.18
C LEU A 389 23.12 22.56 -20.63
N LEU A 390 21.95 22.63 -21.29
CA LEU A 390 21.40 23.88 -21.82
C LEU A 390 20.43 24.58 -20.86
N SER A 391 19.94 23.90 -19.82
CA SER A 391 18.98 24.43 -18.85
C SER A 391 19.49 25.64 -18.04
N GLU A 392 20.81 25.76 -17.87
CA GLU A 392 21.48 26.91 -17.23
C GLU A 392 21.41 28.21 -18.07
N TYR A 393 21.11 28.11 -19.37
CA TYR A 393 21.21 29.21 -20.32
C TYR A 393 19.83 29.66 -20.84
N LYS A 394 19.56 30.96 -20.78
CA LYS A 394 18.40 31.58 -21.42
C LYS A 394 18.51 31.47 -22.94
N TYR A 395 17.43 31.06 -23.61
CA TYR A 395 17.41 30.96 -25.07
C TYR A 395 17.38 32.33 -25.75
N ALA A 396 18.49 32.72 -26.37
CA ALA A 396 18.68 34.04 -27.00
C ALA A 396 18.07 34.17 -28.42
N GLY A 397 17.20 33.25 -28.82
CA GLY A 397 16.56 33.21 -30.15
C GLY A 397 15.09 33.66 -30.18
N TYR A 398 14.47 33.97 -29.03
CA TYR A 398 13.02 34.27 -28.98
C TYR A 398 12.58 35.42 -29.90
N PRO A 399 13.26 36.59 -30.01
CA PRO A 399 12.83 37.65 -30.91
C PRO A 399 12.78 37.25 -32.39
N MET A 400 13.63 36.29 -32.79
CA MET A 400 13.69 35.77 -34.16
C MET A 400 12.64 34.68 -34.38
N LEU A 401 12.40 33.84 -33.36
CA LEU A 401 11.40 32.78 -33.39
C LEU A 401 9.99 33.37 -33.42
N ILE A 402 9.70 34.30 -32.52
CA ILE A 402 8.43 35.05 -32.44
C ILE A 402 8.17 35.79 -33.76
N ARG A 403 9.19 36.38 -34.40
CA ARG A 403 9.04 37.02 -35.72
C ARG A 403 8.63 36.03 -36.82
N ILE A 404 9.08 34.77 -36.78
CA ILE A 404 8.57 33.72 -37.69
C ILE A 404 7.10 33.42 -37.37
N LEU A 405 6.78 33.21 -36.09
CA LEU A 405 5.40 32.93 -35.65
C LEU A 405 4.43 34.06 -36.06
N GLU A 406 4.79 35.33 -35.87
CA GLU A 406 3.99 36.47 -36.31
C GLU A 406 3.79 36.52 -37.83
N THR A 407 4.87 36.26 -38.59
CA THR A 407 4.84 36.37 -40.05
C THR A 407 3.90 35.32 -40.64
N GLU A 408 3.95 34.09 -40.13
CA GLU A 408 3.03 33.03 -40.56
C GLU A 408 1.62 33.18 -39.96
N ALA A 409 1.49 33.68 -38.73
CA ALA A 409 0.20 34.02 -38.14
C ALA A 409 -0.58 35.05 -38.99
N LYS A 410 0.14 35.97 -39.65
CA LYS A 410 -0.39 36.99 -40.56
C LYS A 410 -0.44 36.55 -42.03
N ASN A 411 -0.01 35.32 -42.36
CA ASN A 411 0.02 34.80 -43.73
C ASN A 411 -1.35 34.22 -44.14
N ASP A 412 -2.06 34.87 -45.05
CA ASP A 412 -3.34 34.37 -45.58
C ASP A 412 -3.20 33.11 -46.44
N GLN A 413 -2.03 32.85 -47.02
CA GLN A 413 -1.75 31.69 -47.87
C GLN A 413 -1.11 30.50 -47.12
N LEU A 414 -1.08 30.55 -45.79
CA LEU A 414 -0.51 29.52 -44.91
C LEU A 414 -1.06 28.11 -45.22
N PHE A 415 -2.39 27.99 -45.41
CA PHE A 415 -3.08 26.72 -45.65
C PHE A 415 -3.18 26.34 -47.14
N SER A 416 -2.47 27.03 -48.04
CA SER A 416 -2.44 26.66 -49.46
C SER A 416 -1.75 25.29 -49.64
N THR A 417 -2.23 24.50 -50.60
CA THR A 417 -1.78 23.11 -50.82
C THR A 417 -0.28 22.97 -51.11
N GLY A 418 0.33 24.01 -51.69
CA GLY A 418 1.77 24.09 -51.94
C GLY A 418 2.64 24.49 -50.74
N ASN A 419 2.04 24.87 -49.60
CA ASN A 419 2.75 25.18 -48.35
C ASN A 419 2.53 24.08 -47.29
N THR A 420 1.31 23.56 -47.14
CA THR A 420 0.98 22.54 -46.12
C THR A 420 1.66 21.19 -46.31
N THR A 421 2.23 20.94 -47.49
CA THR A 421 2.93 19.70 -47.87
C THR A 421 4.45 19.87 -48.00
N LYS A 422 5.01 21.07 -47.75
CA LYS A 422 6.47 21.30 -47.77
C LYS A 422 7.12 20.64 -46.53
N PRO A 423 8.08 19.71 -46.68
CA PRO A 423 8.83 19.17 -45.54
C PRO A 423 9.72 20.24 -44.87
N THR A 424 9.98 21.35 -45.56
CA THR A 424 10.81 22.49 -45.11
C THR A 424 10.01 23.63 -44.48
N ALA A 425 8.71 23.44 -44.21
CA ALA A 425 7.87 24.51 -43.70
C ALA A 425 8.32 24.96 -42.29
N LEU A 426 8.43 26.28 -42.07
CA LEU A 426 9.11 26.83 -40.89
C LEU A 426 8.27 26.76 -39.60
N LEU A 427 6.94 26.83 -39.69
CA LEU A 427 6.07 26.97 -38.52
C LEU A 427 6.09 25.77 -37.55
N PRO A 428 6.01 24.49 -38.00
CA PRO A 428 6.01 23.35 -37.09
C PRO A 428 7.38 23.20 -36.41
N ILE A 429 8.48 23.42 -37.14
CA ILE A 429 9.83 23.32 -36.56
C ILE A 429 10.16 24.50 -35.64
N ALA A 430 9.61 25.69 -35.90
CA ALA A 430 9.71 26.81 -34.98
C ALA A 430 8.98 26.54 -33.64
N ILE A 431 7.85 25.84 -33.65
CA ILE A 431 7.09 25.52 -32.44
C ILE A 431 7.60 24.23 -31.77
N GLU A 432 8.17 23.27 -32.52
CA GLU A 432 9.00 22.18 -31.97
C GLU A 432 10.18 22.75 -31.17
N LEU A 433 10.90 23.74 -31.73
CA LEU A 433 11.98 24.44 -31.02
C LEU A 433 11.46 25.27 -29.84
N LEU A 434 10.31 25.93 -29.98
CA LEU A 434 9.66 26.65 -28.89
C LEU A 434 9.39 25.69 -27.71
N TYR A 435 8.82 24.52 -27.99
CA TYR A 435 8.57 23.50 -26.97
C TYR A 435 9.86 23.03 -26.29
N TYR A 436 10.88 22.59 -27.05
CA TYR A 436 12.11 22.08 -26.44
C TYR A 436 12.91 23.15 -25.68
N THR A 437 12.84 24.43 -26.07
CA THR A 437 13.46 25.53 -25.29
C THR A 437 12.71 25.81 -23.99
N LEU A 438 11.39 25.72 -23.97
CA LEU A 438 10.55 25.85 -22.77
C LEU A 438 10.72 24.66 -21.82
N ASP A 439 10.59 23.44 -22.34
CA ASP A 439 10.79 22.19 -21.57
C ASP A 439 12.21 22.11 -20.98
N CYS A 440 13.21 22.69 -21.65
CA CYS A 440 14.58 22.68 -21.19
C CYS A 440 14.85 23.52 -19.93
N SER A 441 14.15 24.64 -19.73
CA SER A 441 14.39 25.52 -18.57
C SER A 441 13.14 26.32 -18.23
N GLU A 442 12.67 26.19 -16.99
CA GLU A 442 11.50 26.90 -16.47
C GLU A 442 11.56 28.43 -16.70
N LEU A 443 12.75 29.00 -16.57
CA LEU A 443 12.99 30.44 -16.75
C LEU A 443 12.75 30.91 -18.20
N ASN A 444 12.85 30.03 -19.20
CA ASN A 444 12.57 30.39 -20.58
C ASN A 444 11.07 30.72 -20.80
N CYS A 445 10.15 30.14 -20.01
CA CYS A 445 8.74 30.53 -20.07
C CYS A 445 8.51 31.96 -19.55
N GLU A 446 9.26 32.43 -18.56
CA GLU A 446 9.20 33.83 -18.11
C GLU A 446 9.68 34.79 -19.20
N GLU A 447 10.73 34.45 -19.95
CA GLU A 447 11.25 35.32 -21.03
C GLU A 447 10.29 35.32 -22.24
N LEU A 448 9.79 34.16 -22.69
CA LEU A 448 8.80 34.09 -23.77
C LEU A 448 7.55 34.92 -23.46
N ARG A 449 7.08 34.89 -22.20
CA ARG A 449 5.94 35.68 -21.72
C ARG A 449 6.25 37.19 -21.66
N ARG A 450 7.51 37.61 -21.45
CA ARG A 450 7.91 39.03 -21.49
C ARG A 450 7.95 39.59 -22.92
N GLU A 451 8.19 38.74 -23.92
CA GLU A 451 8.15 39.09 -25.34
C GLU A 451 6.77 38.93 -25.99
N ASN A 452 5.70 38.64 -25.20
CA ASN A 452 4.33 38.36 -25.66
C ASN A 452 4.20 37.14 -26.60
N GLY A 453 5.13 36.20 -26.50
CA GLY A 453 5.19 35.03 -27.40
C GLY A 453 4.08 34.01 -27.18
N LEU A 454 3.44 33.98 -26.00
CA LEU A 454 2.32 33.08 -25.71
C LEU A 454 1.04 33.53 -26.42
N GLU A 455 0.81 34.84 -26.50
CA GLU A 455 -0.28 35.48 -27.22
C GLU A 455 -0.15 35.23 -28.73
N ILE A 456 1.07 35.31 -29.27
CA ILE A 456 1.36 35.05 -30.69
C ILE A 456 1.25 33.55 -31.01
N LEU A 457 1.75 32.67 -30.13
CA LEU A 457 1.51 31.22 -30.22
C LEU A 457 0.01 30.89 -30.21
N THR A 458 -0.80 31.64 -29.46
CA THR A 458 -2.25 31.47 -29.38
C THR A 458 -2.95 31.86 -30.68
N GLN A 459 -2.52 32.94 -31.35
CA GLN A 459 -3.01 33.30 -32.69
C GLN A 459 -2.69 32.19 -33.71
N VAL A 460 -1.48 31.63 -33.67
CA VAL A 460 -1.11 30.48 -34.52
C VAL A 460 -1.96 29.26 -34.20
N PHE A 461 -2.16 28.93 -32.92
CA PHE A 461 -2.93 27.78 -32.48
C PHE A 461 -4.39 27.86 -32.93
N GLN A 462 -5.05 29.00 -32.76
CA GLN A 462 -6.43 29.24 -33.25
C GLN A 462 -6.55 29.07 -34.78
N ARG A 463 -5.60 29.62 -35.56
CA ARG A 463 -5.62 29.47 -37.02
C ARG A 463 -5.44 28.01 -37.43
N CYS A 464 -4.61 27.24 -36.73
CA CYS A 464 -4.37 25.83 -37.05
C CYS A 464 -5.50 24.90 -36.56
N SER A 465 -6.04 25.10 -35.35
CA SER A 465 -7.12 24.29 -34.78
C SER A 465 -8.38 24.32 -35.64
N SER A 466 -8.77 25.51 -36.11
CA SER A 466 -9.93 25.73 -36.97
C SER A 466 -9.86 25.06 -38.36
N VAL A 467 -8.69 24.55 -38.75
CA VAL A 467 -8.46 23.80 -40.00
C VAL A 467 -8.37 22.28 -39.77
N ILE A 468 -8.37 21.81 -38.52
CA ILE A 468 -8.39 20.36 -38.23
C ILE A 468 -9.78 19.79 -38.55
N THR A 469 -9.79 18.62 -39.20
CA THR A 469 -11.02 17.93 -39.63
C THR A 469 -10.98 16.44 -39.30
N LYS A 470 -12.12 15.75 -39.45
CA LYS A 470 -12.21 14.27 -39.39
C LYS A 470 -11.39 13.55 -40.48
N SER A 471 -10.86 14.29 -41.47
CA SER A 471 -9.97 13.79 -42.53
C SER A 471 -8.48 14.12 -42.31
N SER A 472 -8.14 14.91 -41.29
CA SER A 472 -6.75 15.25 -40.96
C SER A 472 -5.97 14.03 -40.46
N LYS A 473 -4.66 14.00 -40.73
CA LYS A 473 -3.72 12.91 -40.39
C LYS A 473 -2.72 13.33 -39.31
N PRO A 474 -2.06 12.39 -38.61
CA PRO A 474 -1.00 12.70 -37.65
C PRO A 474 0.16 13.52 -38.24
N ASP A 475 0.51 13.25 -39.51
CA ASP A 475 1.63 13.87 -40.23
C ASP A 475 1.29 15.25 -40.83
N ASP A 476 0.03 15.71 -40.72
CA ASP A 476 -0.37 17.01 -41.26
C ASP A 476 0.29 18.15 -40.48
N PHE A 477 0.83 19.12 -41.21
CA PHE A 477 1.41 20.38 -40.69
C PHE A 477 0.62 21.00 -39.54
N VAL A 478 -0.71 21.12 -39.67
CA VAL A 478 -1.58 21.75 -38.67
C VAL A 478 -1.71 20.93 -37.38
N VAL A 479 -1.65 19.60 -37.49
CA VAL A 479 -1.73 18.68 -36.35
C VAL A 479 -0.43 18.71 -35.56
N SER A 480 0.72 18.75 -36.24
CA SER A 480 2.04 18.94 -35.61
C SER A 480 2.16 20.30 -34.91
N VAL A 481 1.72 21.39 -35.54
CA VAL A 481 1.63 22.71 -34.89
C VAL A 481 0.77 22.67 -33.63
N CYS A 482 -0.44 22.10 -33.70
CA CYS A 482 -1.32 22.01 -32.54
C CYS A 482 -0.76 21.09 -31.43
N GLN A 483 -0.02 20.04 -31.76
CA GLN A 483 0.69 19.19 -30.79
C GLN A 483 1.74 19.99 -30.01
N TYR A 484 2.67 20.65 -30.70
CA TYR A 484 3.74 21.39 -30.03
C TYR A 484 3.23 22.66 -29.32
N SER A 485 2.21 23.34 -29.84
CA SER A 485 1.54 24.43 -29.12
C SER A 485 0.92 23.96 -27.81
N ALA A 486 0.23 22.81 -27.81
CA ALA A 486 -0.32 22.22 -26.59
C ALA A 486 0.78 21.87 -25.57
N LEU A 487 1.91 21.31 -26.03
CA LEU A 487 3.06 21.04 -25.17
C LEU A 487 3.73 22.32 -24.62
N CYS A 488 3.77 23.41 -25.41
CA CYS A 488 4.19 24.72 -24.90
C CYS A 488 3.26 25.22 -23.79
N TYR A 489 1.94 25.06 -23.96
CA TYR A 489 0.97 25.40 -22.90
C TYR A 489 1.09 24.49 -21.67
N SER A 490 1.43 23.21 -21.83
CA SER A 490 1.69 22.32 -20.68
C SER A 490 2.91 22.75 -19.89
N VAL A 491 3.95 23.31 -20.52
CA VAL A 491 5.04 23.95 -19.76
C VAL A 491 4.55 25.25 -19.12
N ALA A 492 3.88 26.13 -19.88
CA ALA A 492 3.43 27.43 -19.40
C ALA A 492 2.43 27.36 -18.21
N GLY A 493 1.62 26.30 -18.12
CA GLY A 493 0.67 26.07 -17.04
C GLY A 493 1.30 26.01 -15.64
N HIS A 494 2.58 25.64 -15.53
CA HIS A 494 3.29 25.59 -14.25
C HIS A 494 3.51 26.99 -13.61
N PHE A 495 3.49 28.07 -14.40
CA PHE A 495 3.79 29.42 -13.93
C PHE A 495 2.55 30.26 -13.65
N GLU A 496 2.43 30.79 -12.43
CA GLU A 496 1.32 31.63 -11.97
C GLU A 496 1.05 32.83 -12.89
N LYS A 497 2.10 33.59 -13.23
CA LYS A 497 2.03 34.75 -14.14
C LYS A 497 1.65 34.40 -15.58
N SER A 498 1.75 33.12 -15.96
CA SER A 498 1.25 32.62 -17.24
C SER A 498 -0.19 32.15 -17.12
N ARG A 499 -0.57 31.49 -16.01
CA ARG A 499 -1.96 31.10 -15.70
C ARG A 499 -2.91 32.29 -15.66
N ASP A 500 -2.48 33.44 -15.12
CA ASP A 500 -3.29 34.68 -15.18
C ASP A 500 -3.66 35.09 -16.63
N LEU A 501 -2.78 34.84 -17.61
CA LEU A 501 -3.05 35.13 -19.02
C LEU A 501 -4.04 34.13 -19.65
N PHE A 502 -4.13 32.90 -19.11
CA PHE A 502 -5.17 31.91 -19.47
C PHE A 502 -6.51 32.16 -18.77
N VAL A 503 -6.53 32.95 -17.69
CA VAL A 503 -7.78 33.44 -17.09
C VAL A 503 -8.30 34.67 -17.83
N ASP A 504 -7.41 35.49 -18.40
CA ASP A 504 -7.74 36.71 -19.13
C ASP A 504 -8.46 36.44 -20.49
N PRO A 505 -9.70 36.91 -20.66
CA PRO A 505 -10.50 36.69 -21.88
C PRO A 505 -9.95 37.43 -23.11
N GLU A 506 -9.17 38.50 -22.95
CA GLU A 506 -8.56 39.25 -24.06
C GLU A 506 -7.21 38.64 -24.49
N LYS A 507 -6.70 37.62 -23.78
CA LYS A 507 -5.43 36.95 -24.07
C LYS A 507 -5.60 35.46 -24.36
N LEU A 508 -5.29 34.57 -23.41
CA LEU A 508 -5.12 33.13 -23.67
C LEU A 508 -6.33 32.28 -23.22
N GLN A 509 -7.38 32.84 -22.60
CA GLN A 509 -8.56 32.06 -22.18
C GLN A 509 -9.21 31.29 -23.35
N CYS A 510 -9.15 31.88 -24.55
CA CYS A 510 -9.56 31.24 -25.80
C CYS A 510 -8.89 29.88 -26.07
N VAL A 511 -7.66 29.65 -25.58
CA VAL A 511 -6.96 28.36 -25.69
C VAL A 511 -7.76 27.25 -25.01
N LEU A 512 -8.43 27.53 -23.88
CA LEU A 512 -9.19 26.53 -23.13
C LEU A 512 -10.35 25.94 -23.97
N ARG A 513 -10.99 26.78 -24.80
CA ARG A 513 -11.97 26.37 -25.82
C ARG A 513 -11.31 25.55 -26.93
N GLU A 514 -10.20 26.02 -27.48
CA GLU A 514 -9.50 25.34 -28.59
C GLU A 514 -8.92 23.98 -28.20
N LEU A 515 -8.48 23.81 -26.94
CA LEU A 515 -8.07 22.52 -26.40
C LEU A 515 -9.24 21.52 -26.46
N CYS A 516 -10.40 21.91 -25.94
CA CYS A 516 -11.62 21.08 -25.94
C CYS A 516 -12.16 20.84 -27.36
N HIS A 517 -12.05 21.81 -28.27
CA HIS A 517 -12.36 21.64 -29.69
C HIS A 517 -11.49 20.54 -30.32
N CYS A 518 -10.17 20.59 -30.11
CA CYS A 518 -9.26 19.62 -30.71
C CYS A 518 -9.40 18.21 -30.11
N LEU A 519 -9.83 18.08 -28.85
CA LEU A 519 -10.15 16.79 -28.21
C LEU A 519 -11.34 16.05 -28.86
N ASN A 520 -12.13 16.73 -29.70
CA ASN A 520 -13.20 16.11 -30.51
C ASN A 520 -12.65 15.18 -31.62
N TYR A 521 -11.37 15.31 -31.99
CA TYR A 521 -10.74 14.55 -33.07
C TYR A 521 -9.94 13.35 -32.53
N THR A 522 -10.66 12.42 -31.88
CA THR A 522 -10.09 11.27 -31.17
C THR A 522 -9.23 10.33 -32.02
N HIS A 523 -9.30 10.41 -33.36
CA HIS A 523 -8.40 9.67 -34.25
C HIS A 523 -6.97 10.20 -34.24
N LEU A 524 -6.75 11.46 -33.84
CA LEU A 524 -5.45 12.11 -33.70
C LEU A 524 -4.84 11.87 -32.30
N LYS A 525 -4.68 10.60 -31.91
CA LYS A 525 -4.35 10.18 -30.53
C LYS A 525 -3.20 10.95 -29.88
N GLN A 526 -2.10 11.19 -30.62
CA GLN A 526 -0.93 11.94 -30.14
C GLN A 526 -1.26 13.40 -29.85
N LEU A 527 -2.11 14.05 -30.66
CA LEU A 527 -2.64 15.38 -30.37
C LEU A 527 -3.48 15.34 -29.09
N CYS A 528 -4.40 14.37 -28.95
CA CYS A 528 -5.21 14.24 -27.73
C CYS A 528 -4.35 14.07 -26.46
N SER A 529 -3.25 13.32 -26.52
CA SER A 529 -2.27 13.19 -25.41
C SER A 529 -1.63 14.54 -25.04
N CYS A 530 -1.13 15.29 -26.03
CA CYS A 530 -0.55 16.63 -25.80
C CYS A 530 -1.58 17.63 -25.24
N LEU A 531 -2.84 17.56 -25.70
CA LEU A 531 -3.94 18.39 -25.20
C LEU A 531 -4.32 18.03 -23.75
N CYS A 532 -4.31 16.76 -23.38
CA CYS A 532 -4.52 16.33 -22.00
C CYS A 532 -3.40 16.85 -21.08
N LYS A 533 -2.13 16.77 -21.50
CA LYS A 533 -0.98 17.32 -20.76
C LYS A 533 -1.08 18.84 -20.55
N ALA A 534 -1.57 19.58 -21.55
CA ALA A 534 -1.89 21.00 -21.42
C ALA A 534 -2.98 21.24 -20.37
N ALA A 535 -4.09 20.50 -20.47
CA ALA A 535 -5.21 20.62 -19.55
C ALA A 535 -4.86 20.23 -18.09
N ILE A 536 -4.03 19.20 -17.89
CA ILE A 536 -3.53 18.76 -16.58
C ILE A 536 -2.80 19.90 -15.88
N SER A 537 -1.73 20.44 -16.49
CA SER A 537 -0.91 21.50 -15.87
C SER A 537 -1.73 22.78 -15.58
N LEU A 538 -2.62 23.17 -16.50
CA LEU A 538 -3.52 24.31 -16.31
C LEU A 538 -4.51 24.09 -15.16
N CYS A 539 -5.07 22.88 -15.02
CA CYS A 539 -5.92 22.51 -13.90
C CYS A 539 -5.14 22.46 -12.57
N GLU A 540 -4.01 21.76 -12.52
CA GLU A 540 -3.21 21.59 -11.30
C GLU A 540 -2.86 22.93 -10.65
N GLY A 541 -2.42 23.90 -11.45
CA GLY A 541 -1.95 25.20 -10.95
C GLY A 541 -3.02 26.24 -10.56
N ASP A 542 -4.29 26.13 -11.00
CA ASP A 542 -5.31 27.15 -10.70
C ASP A 542 -6.77 26.63 -10.73
N ILE A 543 -7.51 26.92 -9.66
CA ILE A 543 -8.94 26.64 -9.51
C ILE A 543 -9.81 27.37 -10.55
N ARG A 544 -9.42 28.58 -10.98
CA ARG A 544 -10.11 29.37 -12.02
C ARG A 544 -10.08 28.65 -13.36
N LEU A 545 -8.95 28.01 -13.69
CA LEU A 545 -8.76 27.27 -14.93
C LEU A 545 -9.52 25.93 -14.92
N ARG A 546 -9.66 25.27 -13.76
CA ARG A 546 -10.52 24.07 -13.61
C ARG A 546 -11.98 24.39 -13.95
N ASP A 547 -12.52 25.47 -13.40
CA ASP A 547 -13.89 25.92 -13.68
C ASP A 547 -14.08 26.27 -15.18
N LEU A 548 -13.16 27.04 -15.76
CA LEU A 548 -13.19 27.40 -17.19
C LEU A 548 -13.07 26.18 -18.12
N LEU A 549 -12.16 25.23 -17.84
CA LEU A 549 -12.03 23.99 -18.64
C LEU A 549 -13.24 23.07 -18.48
N HIS A 550 -13.87 23.02 -17.29
CA HIS A 550 -15.13 22.31 -17.10
C HIS A 550 -16.26 22.96 -17.92
N ARG A 551 -16.38 24.30 -17.90
CA ARG A 551 -17.32 25.07 -18.74
C ARG A 551 -17.08 24.90 -20.24
N HIS A 552 -15.85 24.61 -20.68
CA HIS A 552 -15.55 24.24 -22.06
C HIS A 552 -15.75 22.76 -22.40
N GLY A 553 -16.20 21.95 -21.43
CA GLY A 553 -16.60 20.58 -21.63
C GLY A 553 -15.49 19.54 -21.51
N LEU A 554 -14.31 19.88 -20.96
CA LEU A 554 -13.18 18.96 -20.80
C LEU A 554 -13.59 17.63 -20.13
N PHE A 555 -14.46 17.71 -19.11
CA PHE A 555 -15.03 16.53 -18.44
C PHE A 555 -15.69 15.57 -19.43
N VAL A 556 -16.47 16.09 -20.38
CA VAL A 556 -17.23 15.27 -21.35
C VAL A 556 -16.28 14.52 -22.28
N TYR A 557 -15.29 15.20 -22.86
CA TYR A 557 -14.30 14.58 -23.74
C TYR A 557 -13.45 13.55 -23.01
N ALA A 558 -12.95 13.87 -21.82
CA ALA A 558 -12.10 12.98 -21.05
C ALA A 558 -12.85 11.76 -20.49
N CYS A 559 -14.03 11.97 -19.90
CA CYS A 559 -14.88 10.89 -19.40
C CYS A 559 -15.30 9.93 -20.53
N ARG A 560 -15.65 10.46 -21.70
CA ARG A 560 -15.99 9.64 -22.87
C ARG A 560 -14.81 8.83 -23.41
N GLY A 561 -13.58 9.31 -23.22
CA GLY A 561 -12.33 8.65 -23.61
C GLY A 561 -11.94 7.47 -22.72
N LEU A 562 -12.37 7.42 -21.45
CA LEU A 562 -12.10 6.30 -20.54
C LEU A 562 -12.64 4.96 -21.05
N PHE A 563 -13.72 5.00 -21.84
CA PHE A 563 -14.39 3.82 -22.40
C PHE A 563 -13.76 3.27 -23.68
N ASN A 564 -12.58 3.79 -24.07
CA ASN A 564 -11.74 3.22 -25.12
C ASN A 564 -10.66 2.27 -24.55
N TYR A 565 -10.60 2.09 -23.22
CA TYR A 565 -9.59 1.28 -22.54
C TYR A 565 -9.96 -0.21 -22.49
N ASP A 566 -9.05 -1.06 -22.94
CA ASP A 566 -9.15 -2.52 -22.82
C ASP A 566 -8.17 -3.03 -21.75
N TYR A 567 -8.71 -3.45 -20.60
CA TYR A 567 -7.92 -3.99 -19.51
C TYR A 567 -7.27 -5.35 -19.86
N THR A 568 -7.84 -6.10 -20.80
CA THR A 568 -7.30 -7.42 -21.18
C THR A 568 -5.98 -7.32 -21.94
N LEU A 569 -5.79 -6.23 -22.70
CA LEU A 569 -4.50 -5.91 -23.30
C LEU A 569 -3.47 -5.47 -22.25
N ASP A 570 -3.86 -4.61 -21.30
CA ASP A 570 -2.95 -4.13 -20.24
C ASP A 570 -2.44 -5.31 -19.38
N GLU A 571 -3.33 -6.23 -19.01
CA GLU A 571 -3.00 -7.45 -18.26
C GLU A 571 -2.23 -8.50 -19.07
N SER A 572 -2.18 -8.37 -20.41
CA SER A 572 -1.33 -9.20 -21.28
C SER A 572 0.14 -8.74 -21.33
N GLY A 573 0.45 -7.53 -20.82
CA GLY A 573 1.80 -6.96 -20.82
C GLY A 573 2.31 -6.45 -22.18
N ILE A 574 1.45 -6.35 -23.20
CA ILE A 574 1.84 -5.89 -24.54
C ILE A 574 2.00 -4.36 -24.56
N ALA A 575 3.24 -3.90 -24.46
CA ALA A 575 3.61 -2.48 -24.42
C ALA A 575 4.21 -1.95 -25.74
N ASP A 576 3.63 -2.32 -26.88
CA ASP A 576 4.11 -1.94 -28.22
C ASP A 576 3.38 -0.68 -28.76
N PRO A 577 4.09 0.44 -29.03
CA PRO A 577 3.50 1.64 -29.64
C PRO A 577 2.93 1.43 -31.06
N SER A 578 3.27 0.33 -31.74
CA SER A 578 2.64 -0.04 -33.02
C SER A 578 1.18 -0.54 -32.84
N ASN A 579 0.85 -1.04 -31.65
CA ASN A 579 -0.47 -1.58 -31.35
C ASN A 579 -1.47 -0.45 -31.09
N LYS A 580 -2.48 -0.34 -31.95
CA LYS A 580 -3.53 0.70 -31.88
C LYS A 580 -4.21 0.79 -30.51
N GLN A 581 -4.53 -0.36 -29.90
CA GLN A 581 -5.23 -0.44 -28.62
C GLN A 581 -4.31 -0.14 -27.42
N TYR A 582 -3.00 -0.39 -27.53
CA TYR A 582 -2.04 0.10 -26.54
C TYR A 582 -2.02 1.63 -26.52
N VAL A 583 -2.05 2.28 -27.68
CA VAL A 583 -2.14 3.75 -27.77
C VAL A 583 -3.50 4.27 -27.26
N ASP A 584 -4.61 3.54 -27.45
CA ASP A 584 -5.89 3.88 -26.82
C ASP A 584 -5.85 3.74 -25.29
N ASN A 585 -5.20 2.70 -24.76
CA ASN A 585 -5.05 2.52 -23.32
C ASN A 585 -4.21 3.64 -22.68
N GLN A 586 -3.12 4.07 -23.31
CA GLN A 586 -2.32 5.19 -22.82
C GLN A 586 -3.08 6.53 -22.92
N LEU A 587 -3.84 6.75 -23.99
CA LEU A 587 -4.68 7.95 -24.11
C LEU A 587 -5.85 7.96 -23.09
N ALA A 588 -6.44 6.81 -22.79
CA ALA A 588 -7.44 6.69 -21.72
C ALA A 588 -6.85 6.98 -20.34
N TYR A 589 -5.56 6.68 -20.12
CA TYR A 589 -4.84 7.09 -18.91
C TYR A 589 -4.56 8.60 -18.86
N ASP A 590 -4.13 9.22 -19.97
CA ASP A 590 -4.01 10.69 -20.08
C ASP A 590 -5.37 11.38 -19.79
N TYR A 591 -6.48 10.83 -20.30
CA TYR A 591 -7.83 11.31 -20.00
C TYR A 591 -8.23 11.14 -18.53
N LEU A 592 -7.86 10.04 -17.87
CA LEU A 592 -8.10 9.85 -16.43
C LEU A 592 -7.36 10.91 -15.61
N GLN A 593 -6.09 11.18 -15.92
CA GLN A 593 -5.32 12.21 -15.22
C GLN A 593 -5.92 13.60 -15.45
N ALA A 594 -6.38 13.92 -16.68
CA ALA A 594 -7.07 15.18 -16.96
C ALA A 594 -8.36 15.36 -16.12
N LEU A 595 -9.12 14.29 -15.85
CA LEU A 595 -10.26 14.34 -14.93
C LEU A 595 -9.82 14.50 -13.47
N ALA A 596 -8.82 13.73 -13.04
CA ALA A 596 -8.29 13.78 -11.68
C ALA A 596 -7.75 15.18 -11.32
N SER A 597 -7.16 15.91 -12.28
CA SER A 597 -6.74 17.31 -12.10
C SER A 597 -7.92 18.30 -12.13
N LEU A 598 -8.96 18.04 -12.93
CA LEU A 598 -10.09 18.95 -13.17
C LEU A 598 -11.08 19.05 -11.99
N ILE A 599 -11.30 17.94 -11.29
CA ILE A 599 -12.41 17.76 -10.34
C ILE A 599 -12.14 18.35 -8.93
N PRO A 600 -10.94 18.23 -8.31
CA PRO A 600 -10.71 18.72 -6.96
C PRO A 600 -10.94 20.23 -6.85
N ASN A 601 -11.65 20.65 -5.79
CA ASN A 601 -12.06 22.03 -5.53
C ASN A 601 -12.93 22.68 -6.62
N ASN A 602 -13.55 21.91 -7.51
CA ASN A 602 -14.40 22.39 -8.61
C ASN A 602 -15.84 21.84 -8.43
N PRO A 603 -16.73 22.51 -7.65
CA PRO A 603 -17.97 21.91 -7.18
C PRO A 603 -18.90 21.33 -8.26
N PRO A 604 -19.09 21.96 -9.44
CA PRO A 604 -19.89 21.36 -10.50
C PRO A 604 -19.22 20.13 -11.14
N ALA A 605 -17.89 20.11 -11.26
CA ALA A 605 -17.16 18.94 -11.72
C ALA A 605 -17.18 17.79 -10.69
N VAL A 606 -17.20 18.09 -9.39
CA VAL A 606 -17.44 17.11 -8.33
C VAL A 606 -18.86 16.53 -8.43
N MET A 607 -19.88 17.39 -8.61
CA MET A 607 -21.27 16.95 -8.80
C MET A 607 -21.41 16.06 -10.04
N ALA A 608 -20.81 16.45 -11.17
CA ALA A 608 -20.76 15.63 -12.38
C ALA A 608 -20.02 14.29 -12.17
N ALA A 609 -18.90 14.28 -11.44
CA ALA A 609 -18.17 13.05 -11.11
C ALA A 609 -19.03 12.11 -10.26
N GLN A 610 -19.70 12.62 -9.23
CA GLN A 610 -20.56 11.85 -8.34
C GLN A 610 -21.79 11.28 -9.07
N THR A 611 -22.43 12.06 -9.95
CA THR A 611 -23.61 11.62 -10.71
C THR A 611 -23.25 10.64 -11.83
N PHE A 612 -22.19 10.89 -12.60
CA PHE A 612 -21.84 10.07 -13.76
C PHE A 612 -20.95 8.88 -13.42
N LEU A 613 -19.99 9.00 -12.51
CA LEU A 613 -19.05 7.91 -12.18
C LEU A 613 -19.41 7.19 -10.87
N THR A 614 -20.48 7.59 -10.18
CA THR A 614 -20.78 7.29 -8.76
C THR A 614 -19.79 7.95 -7.78
N PRO A 615 -20.22 8.26 -6.53
CA PRO A 615 -19.32 8.78 -5.50
C PRO A 615 -18.09 7.88 -5.25
N TYR A 616 -18.28 6.55 -5.30
CA TYR A 616 -17.19 5.60 -5.04
C TYR A 616 -16.03 5.77 -6.00
N ILE A 617 -16.28 5.83 -7.31
CA ILE A 617 -15.21 6.00 -8.31
C ILE A 617 -14.68 7.44 -8.28
N ALA A 618 -15.53 8.44 -8.02
CA ALA A 618 -15.10 9.83 -7.88
C ALA A 618 -14.01 10.01 -6.79
N THR A 619 -14.04 9.23 -5.70
CA THR A 619 -12.98 9.22 -4.66
C THR A 619 -11.67 8.53 -5.06
N GLN A 620 -11.59 7.89 -6.23
CA GLN A 620 -10.45 7.05 -6.68
C GLN A 620 -9.82 7.55 -7.99
N LEU A 621 -10.30 8.67 -8.54
CA LEU A 621 -9.78 9.26 -9.78
C LEU A 621 -8.29 9.62 -9.64
N GLY A 622 -7.50 9.16 -10.61
CA GLY A 622 -6.04 9.23 -10.60
C GLY A 622 -5.38 7.84 -10.59
N ASP A 623 -6.02 6.82 -9.99
CA ASP A 623 -5.54 5.44 -10.03
C ASP A 623 -5.91 4.75 -11.35
N ARG A 624 -4.92 4.16 -12.04
CA ARG A 624 -5.11 3.36 -13.27
C ARG A 624 -6.12 2.22 -13.08
N MET A 625 -6.29 1.70 -11.86
CA MET A 625 -7.32 0.69 -11.55
C MET A 625 -8.75 1.15 -11.90
N VAL A 626 -9.05 2.45 -11.85
CA VAL A 626 -10.34 3.01 -12.25
C VAL A 626 -10.68 2.67 -13.71
N LEU A 627 -9.69 2.62 -14.61
CA LEU A 627 -9.93 2.26 -16.02
C LEU A 627 -10.40 0.80 -16.15
N LYS A 628 -9.91 -0.12 -15.31
CA LYS A 628 -10.40 -1.51 -15.27
C LYS A 628 -11.79 -1.57 -14.64
N LEU A 629 -12.05 -0.86 -13.53
CA LEU A 629 -13.37 -0.81 -12.90
C LEU A 629 -14.44 -0.29 -13.86
N LEU A 630 -14.16 0.81 -14.58
CA LEU A 630 -15.09 1.41 -15.53
C LEU A 630 -15.32 0.60 -16.81
N ASN A 631 -14.43 -0.35 -17.17
CA ASN A 631 -14.54 -1.15 -18.38
C ASN A 631 -14.82 -2.64 -18.15
N SER A 632 -15.11 -3.02 -16.91
CA SER A 632 -15.56 -4.37 -16.51
C SER A 632 -16.89 -4.30 -15.77
N ASN A 633 -17.59 -5.43 -15.63
CA ASN A 633 -18.82 -5.48 -14.86
C ASN A 633 -18.49 -5.67 -13.37
N GLN A 634 -19.14 -4.89 -12.51
CA GLN A 634 -18.96 -4.87 -11.06
C GLN A 634 -20.32 -4.92 -10.37
N GLU A 635 -20.52 -5.89 -9.49
CA GLU A 635 -21.62 -5.92 -8.52
C GLU A 635 -21.02 -6.04 -7.11
N GLN A 636 -20.74 -4.89 -6.50
CA GLN A 636 -20.17 -4.76 -5.16
C GLN A 636 -20.96 -3.74 -4.33
N PRO A 637 -20.88 -3.76 -2.99
CA PRO A 637 -21.67 -2.87 -2.12
C PRO A 637 -21.52 -1.38 -2.42
N TYR A 638 -20.41 -0.93 -2.99
CA TYR A 638 -20.18 0.46 -3.37
C TYR A 638 -20.40 0.79 -4.85
N LEU A 639 -20.60 -0.23 -5.71
CA LEU A 639 -20.62 -0.04 -7.16
C LEU A 639 -21.46 -1.12 -7.85
N VAL A 640 -22.55 -0.68 -8.47
CA VAL A 640 -23.32 -1.42 -9.48
C VAL A 640 -23.00 -0.82 -10.84
N TRP A 641 -22.23 -1.55 -11.64
CA TRP A 641 -21.71 -1.10 -12.92
C TRP A 641 -21.70 -2.25 -13.93
N ASP A 642 -22.52 -2.16 -14.98
CA ASP A 642 -22.65 -3.21 -15.99
C ASP A 642 -22.58 -2.63 -17.41
N ASN A 643 -22.89 -3.44 -18.43
CA ASN A 643 -22.96 -2.98 -19.80
C ASN A 643 -24.07 -1.91 -20.02
N SER A 644 -25.20 -1.96 -19.29
CA SER A 644 -26.26 -0.94 -19.38
C SER A 644 -25.79 0.40 -18.83
N CYS A 645 -25.25 0.43 -17.60
CA CYS A 645 -24.71 1.66 -17.01
C CYS A 645 -23.64 2.29 -17.92
N ARG A 646 -22.73 1.48 -18.49
CA ARG A 646 -21.71 1.98 -19.43
C ARG A 646 -22.33 2.60 -20.68
N GLN A 647 -23.31 1.93 -21.30
CA GLN A 647 -23.96 2.47 -22.51
C GLN A 647 -24.80 3.72 -22.22
N GLU A 648 -25.58 3.72 -21.12
CA GLU A 648 -26.37 4.88 -20.67
C GLU A 648 -25.50 6.12 -20.47
N LEU A 649 -24.30 5.96 -19.89
CA LEU A 649 -23.34 7.05 -19.75
C LEU A 649 -22.71 7.46 -21.08
N ILE A 650 -22.28 6.50 -21.89
CA ILE A 650 -21.68 6.74 -23.21
C ILE A 650 -22.63 7.57 -24.09
N ASP A 651 -23.91 7.18 -24.15
CA ASP A 651 -24.93 7.86 -24.94
C ASP A 651 -25.17 9.29 -24.43
N GLN A 652 -25.24 9.49 -23.11
CA GLN A 652 -25.39 10.81 -22.50
C GLN A 652 -24.17 11.73 -22.73
N LEU A 653 -22.96 11.18 -22.69
CA LEU A 653 -21.73 11.92 -22.99
C LEU A 653 -21.60 12.23 -24.49
N ASP A 654 -21.92 11.30 -25.37
CA ASP A 654 -21.92 11.50 -26.82
C ASP A 654 -22.99 12.55 -27.23
N ALA A 655 -24.18 12.52 -26.62
CA ALA A 655 -25.21 13.55 -26.80
C ALA A 655 -24.76 14.93 -26.26
N THR A 656 -24.09 14.97 -25.11
CA THR A 656 -23.56 16.22 -24.53
C THR A 656 -22.42 16.80 -25.39
N ARG A 657 -21.55 15.95 -25.96
CA ARG A 657 -20.53 16.38 -26.93
C ARG A 657 -21.15 17.00 -28.18
N ASP A 658 -22.18 16.35 -28.71
CA ASP A 658 -22.91 16.85 -29.88
C ASP A 658 -23.71 18.13 -29.59
N TYR A 659 -24.03 18.42 -28.32
CA TYR A 659 -24.50 19.73 -27.86
C TYR A 659 -23.36 20.76 -27.79
N LEU A 660 -22.21 20.42 -27.21
CA LEU A 660 -21.04 21.31 -27.08
C LEU A 660 -20.57 21.83 -28.44
N VAL A 661 -20.43 20.95 -29.44
CA VAL A 661 -20.02 21.31 -30.81
C VAL A 661 -21.00 22.30 -31.47
N LYS A 662 -22.30 22.24 -31.13
CA LYS A 662 -23.33 23.16 -31.65
C LYS A 662 -23.41 24.50 -30.89
N ASN A 663 -22.85 24.58 -29.68
CA ASN A 663 -22.96 25.72 -28.78
C ASN A 663 -21.57 26.31 -28.42
N GLU A 664 -20.66 26.38 -29.41
CA GLU A 664 -19.32 26.99 -29.29
C GLU A 664 -18.46 26.45 -28.13
N TYR A 665 -18.64 25.17 -27.78
CA TYR A 665 -18.00 24.52 -26.62
C TYR A 665 -18.29 25.25 -25.31
N LYS A 666 -19.59 25.51 -25.04
CA LYS A 666 -20.10 26.05 -23.77
C LYS A 666 -21.03 25.02 -23.12
N LEU A 667 -20.62 24.48 -21.98
CA LEU A 667 -21.37 23.50 -21.20
C LEU A 667 -22.43 24.20 -20.34
N ASN A 668 -23.66 23.67 -20.30
CA ASN A 668 -24.64 24.09 -19.30
C ASN A 668 -24.33 23.38 -17.97
N VAL A 669 -23.52 24.03 -17.13
CA VAL A 669 -23.01 23.52 -15.86
C VAL A 669 -24.10 23.39 -14.77
N GLU A 670 -25.26 24.05 -14.91
CA GLU A 670 -26.37 23.95 -13.95
C GLU A 670 -27.18 22.64 -14.15
N LYS A 671 -27.23 22.15 -15.39
CA LYS A 671 -27.87 20.87 -15.76
C LYS A 671 -26.89 19.70 -15.80
N PHE A 672 -25.66 19.92 -16.27
CA PHE A 672 -24.69 18.85 -16.44
C PHE A 672 -24.27 18.27 -15.09
N GLY A 673 -24.47 16.96 -14.91
CA GLY A 673 -24.17 16.29 -13.65
C GLY A 673 -25.23 16.45 -12.57
N ASN A 674 -26.36 17.12 -12.84
CA ASN A 674 -27.45 17.24 -11.87
C ASN A 674 -28.16 15.88 -11.69
N PRO A 675 -28.26 15.31 -10.46
CA PRO A 675 -28.94 14.03 -10.22
C PRO A 675 -30.41 13.99 -10.65
N SER A 676 -31.06 15.13 -10.85
CA SER A 676 -32.45 15.21 -11.33
C SER A 676 -32.58 15.01 -12.85
N GLU A 677 -31.50 15.23 -13.60
CA GLU A 677 -31.47 15.12 -15.07
C GLU A 677 -30.92 13.75 -15.54
N PHE A 678 -30.19 13.02 -14.68
CA PHE A 678 -29.61 11.73 -15.01
C PHE A 678 -29.53 10.78 -13.79
N ILE A 679 -30.18 9.62 -13.90
CA ILE A 679 -30.09 8.49 -12.95
C ILE A 679 -30.11 7.19 -13.78
N TYR A 680 -29.15 6.31 -13.53
CA TYR A 680 -29.05 4.99 -14.17
C TYR A 680 -30.31 4.15 -13.99
N THR A 681 -30.71 3.38 -15.00
CA THR A 681 -31.86 2.47 -14.91
C THR A 681 -31.69 1.45 -13.77
N ALA A 682 -30.51 0.85 -13.67
CA ALA A 682 -30.16 -0.16 -12.67
C ALA A 682 -30.19 0.35 -11.21
N HIS A 683 -30.07 1.66 -10.98
CA HIS A 683 -30.03 2.22 -9.61
C HIS A 683 -31.42 2.64 -9.09
N LYS A 684 -32.44 2.74 -9.96
CA LYS A 684 -33.78 3.27 -9.59
C LYS A 684 -34.58 2.38 -8.65
N SER A 685 -34.27 1.09 -8.60
CA SER A 685 -34.95 0.08 -7.76
C SER A 685 -34.07 -0.43 -6.61
N GLU A 686 -32.92 0.19 -6.34
CA GLU A 686 -32.00 -0.22 -5.29
C GLU A 686 -32.12 0.69 -4.05
N LEU A 687 -32.09 0.07 -2.87
CA LEU A 687 -31.93 0.82 -1.61
C LEU A 687 -30.46 1.22 -1.45
N ILE A 688 -30.17 2.51 -1.59
CA ILE A 688 -28.84 3.09 -1.35
C ILE A 688 -28.88 3.89 -0.05
N ILE A 689 -28.05 3.52 0.93
CA ILE A 689 -27.89 4.20 2.22
C ILE A 689 -26.39 4.40 2.45
N GLY A 690 -25.94 5.60 2.83
CA GLY A 690 -24.51 5.87 3.08
C GLY A 690 -23.59 5.56 1.89
N GLU A 691 -24.05 5.84 0.67
CA GLU A 691 -23.36 5.50 -0.60
C GLU A 691 -23.19 3.98 -0.86
N ILE A 692 -23.90 3.12 -0.11
CA ILE A 692 -23.85 1.65 -0.21
C ILE A 692 -25.17 1.07 -0.70
N PHE A 693 -25.09 0.19 -1.70
CA PHE A 693 -26.18 -0.64 -2.23
C PHE A 693 -26.52 -1.76 -1.22
N VAL A 694 -27.56 -1.53 -0.41
CA VAL A 694 -27.88 -2.34 0.78
C VAL A 694 -28.19 -3.80 0.42
N ARG A 695 -28.86 -4.05 -0.72
CA ARG A 695 -29.10 -5.42 -1.24
C ARG A 695 -27.80 -6.21 -1.40
N ILE A 696 -26.79 -5.59 -2.02
CA ILE A 696 -25.54 -6.25 -2.37
C ILE A 696 -24.65 -6.40 -1.14
N TYR A 697 -24.69 -5.44 -0.21
CA TYR A 697 -24.04 -5.60 1.09
C TYR A 697 -24.56 -6.83 1.85
N ASN A 698 -25.88 -7.09 1.84
CA ASN A 698 -26.43 -8.27 2.50
C ASN A 698 -26.09 -9.60 1.80
N LEU A 699 -25.88 -9.57 0.48
CA LEU A 699 -25.36 -10.72 -0.27
C LEU A 699 -23.85 -10.93 -0.08
N GLN A 700 -23.10 -9.88 0.26
CA GLN A 700 -21.64 -9.86 0.42
C GLN A 700 -21.22 -9.22 1.76
N PRO A 701 -21.71 -9.70 2.92
CA PRO A 701 -21.58 -8.97 4.20
C PRO A 701 -20.14 -8.91 4.73
N ALA A 702 -19.28 -9.81 4.26
CA ALA A 702 -17.85 -9.84 4.56
C ALA A 702 -17.02 -8.76 3.82
N THR A 703 -17.64 -7.95 2.95
CA THR A 703 -16.95 -6.85 2.27
C THR A 703 -16.51 -5.78 3.28
N VAL A 704 -15.22 -5.47 3.29
CA VAL A 704 -14.62 -4.42 4.13
C VAL A 704 -15.11 -3.05 3.68
N LEU A 705 -15.80 -2.33 4.57
CA LEU A 705 -16.30 -0.98 4.31
C LEU A 705 -15.22 0.07 4.61
N LYS A 706 -15.18 1.16 3.83
CA LYS A 706 -14.28 2.31 4.05
C LYS A 706 -14.60 3.06 5.36
N ASP A 707 -15.88 3.23 5.65
CA ASP A 707 -16.38 3.79 6.93
C ASP A 707 -17.63 3.02 7.39
N PRO A 708 -17.45 1.92 8.16
CA PRO A 708 -18.57 1.17 8.72
C PRO A 708 -19.31 1.93 9.85
N LYS A 709 -18.71 2.98 10.44
CA LYS A 709 -19.36 3.76 11.50
C LYS A 709 -20.42 4.69 10.92
N ARG A 710 -20.07 5.45 9.88
CA ARG A 710 -21.03 6.30 9.17
C ARG A 710 -22.18 5.48 8.58
N PHE A 711 -21.89 4.36 7.91
CA PHE A 711 -22.95 3.50 7.38
C PHE A 711 -23.87 2.92 8.48
N CYS A 712 -23.32 2.56 9.65
CA CYS A 712 -24.13 2.16 10.80
C CYS A 712 -25.06 3.30 11.28
N SER A 713 -24.57 4.54 11.37
CA SER A 713 -25.41 5.70 11.71
C SER A 713 -26.48 5.97 10.64
N ASP A 714 -26.12 5.99 9.36
CA ASP A 714 -27.04 6.23 8.25
C ASP A 714 -28.16 5.17 8.19
N LEU A 715 -27.86 3.91 8.54
CA LEU A 715 -28.85 2.83 8.70
C LEU A 715 -29.77 3.02 9.91
N ILE A 716 -29.23 3.45 11.06
CA ILE A 716 -30.01 3.74 12.26
C ILE A 716 -30.96 4.92 12.02
N ASP A 717 -30.51 5.98 11.34
CA ASP A 717 -31.34 7.13 10.98
C ASP A 717 -32.41 6.78 9.92
N PHE A 718 -32.11 5.88 8.98
CA PHE A 718 -33.12 5.34 8.05
C PHE A 718 -34.21 4.53 8.78
N LEU A 719 -33.84 3.70 9.75
CA LEU A 719 -34.80 2.96 10.58
C LEU A 719 -35.57 3.91 11.53
N GLY A 720 -34.90 4.95 12.04
CA GLY A 720 -35.48 5.98 12.91
C GLY A 720 -36.51 6.86 12.19
N THR A 721 -36.20 7.32 10.98
CA THR A 721 -37.16 8.04 10.11
C THR A 721 -38.30 7.12 9.66
N SER A 722 -38.03 5.83 9.43
CA SER A 722 -39.05 4.81 9.15
C SER A 722 -39.95 4.46 10.35
N SER A 723 -39.62 4.89 11.57
CA SER A 723 -40.32 4.47 12.81
C SER A 723 -41.82 4.79 12.83
N GLN A 724 -42.26 5.91 12.23
CA GLN A 724 -43.68 6.25 12.11
C GLN A 724 -44.42 5.23 11.24
N TYR A 725 -43.83 4.84 10.11
CA TYR A 725 -44.38 3.83 9.21
C TYR A 725 -44.39 2.43 9.85
N ILE A 726 -43.33 2.08 10.61
CA ILE A 726 -43.27 0.85 11.42
C ILE A 726 -44.43 0.81 12.44
N ASN A 727 -44.69 1.91 13.13
CA ASN A 727 -45.84 2.02 14.05
C ASN A 727 -47.19 1.93 13.33
N THR A 728 -47.32 2.48 12.11
CA THR A 728 -48.53 2.31 11.29
C THR A 728 -48.75 0.85 10.88
N LEU A 729 -47.69 0.12 10.49
CA LEU A 729 -47.80 -1.32 10.21
C LEU A 729 -48.24 -2.11 11.45
N MET A 730 -47.71 -1.79 12.63
CA MET A 730 -48.15 -2.40 13.90
C MET A 730 -49.62 -2.08 14.24
N ALA A 731 -50.12 -0.89 13.90
CA ALA A 731 -51.54 -0.56 14.09
C ALA A 731 -52.44 -1.32 13.10
N MET A 732 -52.04 -1.44 11.84
CA MET A 732 -52.76 -2.20 10.81
C MET A 732 -52.83 -3.71 11.13
N GLN A 733 -51.79 -4.27 11.78
CA GLN A 733 -51.83 -5.65 12.27
C GLN A 733 -52.96 -5.89 13.27
N ILE A 734 -53.21 -4.95 14.19
CA ILE A 734 -54.27 -5.07 15.22
C ILE A 734 -55.67 -5.00 14.60
N GLN A 735 -55.87 -4.16 13.57
CA GLN A 735 -57.17 -4.03 12.90
C GLN A 735 -57.52 -5.23 12.00
N HIS A 736 -56.51 -5.90 11.42
CA HIS A 736 -56.72 -7.04 10.54
C HIS A 736 -57.26 -8.31 11.24
N GLU A 737 -57.20 -8.39 12.58
CA GLU A 737 -57.88 -9.44 13.37
C GLU A 737 -59.38 -9.15 13.62
N GLN A 738 -59.88 -7.92 13.38
CA GLN A 738 -61.27 -7.53 13.70
C GLN A 738 -62.18 -7.27 12.50
N GLU A 739 -61.65 -6.85 11.34
CA GLU A 739 -62.49 -6.47 10.17
C GLU A 739 -62.37 -7.43 8.97
N GLN A 740 -62.80 -8.69 9.13
CA GLN A 740 -63.17 -9.53 7.98
C GLN A 740 -64.55 -9.15 7.40
N LYS A 741 -64.67 -7.96 6.78
CA LYS A 741 -65.72 -7.65 5.79
C LYS A 741 -65.51 -6.33 5.03
N SER A 742 -65.49 -6.46 3.70
CA SER A 742 -65.76 -5.47 2.63
C SER A 742 -64.58 -4.86 1.86
N GLY A 743 -64.87 -4.49 0.60
CA GLY A 743 -64.09 -3.51 -0.19
C GLY A 743 -63.00 -4.06 -1.12
N ASP A 744 -63.34 -4.27 -2.40
CA ASP A 744 -62.35 -4.22 -3.49
C ASP A 744 -61.89 -2.78 -3.69
N ASP A 745 -60.63 -2.44 -3.35
CA ASP A 745 -59.90 -1.26 -3.90
C ASP A 745 -58.38 -1.21 -3.58
N LYS A 746 -57.77 -2.25 -2.99
CA LYS A 746 -56.42 -2.15 -2.37
C LYS A 746 -55.18 -2.24 -3.29
N LYS A 747 -55.32 -2.68 -4.54
CA LYS A 747 -54.20 -3.21 -5.37
C LYS A 747 -53.04 -2.25 -5.69
N SER A 748 -53.18 -0.93 -5.56
CA SER A 748 -52.11 0.03 -5.83
C SER A 748 -51.26 0.37 -4.59
N ASN A 749 -51.87 0.47 -3.41
CA ASN A 749 -51.16 0.78 -2.17
C ASN A 749 -50.34 -0.42 -1.66
N ASP A 750 -50.85 -1.64 -1.84
CA ASP A 750 -50.20 -2.86 -1.35
C ASP A 750 -48.76 -3.03 -1.89
N VAL A 751 -48.48 -2.58 -3.12
CA VAL A 751 -47.13 -2.64 -3.74
C VAL A 751 -46.15 -1.69 -3.05
N LEU A 752 -46.54 -0.41 -2.88
CA LEU A 752 -45.74 0.60 -2.18
C LEU A 752 -45.54 0.25 -0.69
N HIS A 753 -46.49 -0.48 -0.10
CA HIS A 753 -46.34 -1.00 1.26
C HIS A 753 -45.30 -2.13 1.34
N LEU A 754 -45.31 -3.05 0.38
CA LEU A 754 -44.39 -4.18 0.29
C LEU A 754 -42.94 -3.74 0.01
N GLU A 755 -42.73 -2.80 -0.91
CA GLU A 755 -41.40 -2.23 -1.20
C GLU A 755 -40.77 -1.59 0.05
N LYS A 756 -41.52 -0.75 0.77
CA LYS A 756 -41.04 -0.13 2.02
C LYS A 756 -40.77 -1.15 3.12
N GLN A 757 -41.60 -2.19 3.24
CA GLN A 757 -41.36 -3.30 4.16
C GLN A 757 -40.07 -4.07 3.80
N GLN A 758 -39.82 -4.30 2.52
CA GLN A 758 -38.59 -4.93 2.04
C GLN A 758 -37.35 -4.07 2.32
N HIS A 759 -37.42 -2.74 2.08
CA HIS A 759 -36.32 -1.83 2.38
C HIS A 759 -36.00 -1.77 3.88
N ILE A 760 -37.00 -1.77 4.76
CA ILE A 760 -36.79 -1.84 6.22
C ILE A 760 -36.14 -3.17 6.61
N SER A 761 -36.55 -4.28 6.00
CA SER A 761 -35.93 -5.59 6.24
C SER A 761 -34.48 -5.64 5.76
N GLN A 762 -34.16 -5.05 4.60
CA GLN A 762 -32.80 -4.96 4.07
C GLN A 762 -31.90 -4.06 4.93
N ALA A 763 -32.40 -2.91 5.39
CA ALA A 763 -31.65 -2.01 6.27
C ALA A 763 -31.36 -2.64 7.65
N LEU A 764 -32.32 -3.37 8.23
CA LEU A 764 -32.10 -4.10 9.49
C LEU A 764 -31.12 -5.26 9.32
N GLU A 765 -31.21 -6.00 8.21
CA GLU A 765 -30.25 -7.06 7.85
C GLU A 765 -28.83 -6.49 7.68
N ALA A 766 -28.69 -5.32 7.05
CA ALA A 766 -27.42 -4.64 6.89
C ALA A 766 -26.87 -4.14 8.23
N LEU A 767 -27.70 -3.54 9.08
CA LEU A 767 -27.29 -3.07 10.41
C LEU A 767 -26.73 -4.22 11.27
N LYS A 768 -27.43 -5.37 11.27
CA LYS A 768 -26.95 -6.62 11.86
C LYS A 768 -25.59 -7.05 11.28
N ASN A 769 -25.47 -7.08 9.96
CA ASN A 769 -24.25 -7.53 9.28
C ASN A 769 -23.04 -6.61 9.53
N VAL A 770 -23.24 -5.28 9.53
CA VAL A 770 -22.20 -4.29 9.84
C VAL A 770 -21.68 -4.49 11.27
N ILE A 771 -22.58 -4.53 12.25
CA ILE A 771 -22.21 -4.64 13.67
C ILE A 771 -21.55 -5.99 13.97
N ARG A 772 -22.06 -7.08 13.39
CA ARG A 772 -21.45 -8.42 13.51
C ARG A 772 -20.00 -8.47 13.00
N ASN A 773 -19.70 -7.75 11.92
CA ASN A 773 -18.41 -7.82 11.25
C ASN A 773 -17.42 -6.72 11.67
N ASN A 774 -17.83 -5.76 12.51
CA ASN A 774 -17.00 -4.61 12.92
C ASN A 774 -17.13 -4.32 14.43
N MET A 775 -16.15 -4.81 15.21
CA MET A 775 -16.09 -4.61 16.67
C MET A 775 -15.97 -3.12 17.05
N GLY A 776 -16.66 -2.70 18.12
CA GLY A 776 -16.60 -1.34 18.65
C GLY A 776 -17.49 -0.32 17.91
N ILE A 777 -18.53 -0.81 17.21
CA ILE A 777 -19.53 0.00 16.50
C ILE A 777 -20.91 -0.13 17.16
N GLU A 778 -21.15 -1.21 17.90
CA GLU A 778 -22.35 -1.48 18.70
C GLU A 778 -22.76 -0.33 19.64
N THR A 779 -21.80 0.48 20.09
CA THR A 779 -22.05 1.68 20.92
C THR A 779 -22.85 2.77 20.19
N LEU A 780 -22.92 2.75 18.85
CA LEU A 780 -23.78 3.66 18.08
C LEU A 780 -25.28 3.33 18.21
N CYS A 781 -25.64 2.14 18.72
CA CYS A 781 -27.04 1.80 19.01
C CYS A 781 -27.57 2.33 20.35
N ILE A 782 -26.70 2.96 21.18
CA ILE A 782 -27.10 3.59 22.45
C ILE A 782 -28.11 4.72 22.18
N GLY A 783 -29.19 4.75 22.95
CA GLY A 783 -30.37 5.61 22.74
C GLY A 783 -31.43 5.01 21.82
N HIS A 784 -31.07 4.06 20.94
CA HIS A 784 -31.97 3.53 19.91
C HIS A 784 -32.65 2.19 20.29
N PHE A 785 -32.32 1.59 21.45
CA PHE A 785 -32.88 0.29 21.85
C PHE A 785 -34.41 0.23 21.94
N LYS A 786 -35.10 1.35 22.20
CA LYS A 786 -36.58 1.41 22.15
C LYS A 786 -37.15 1.15 20.76
N LEU A 787 -36.42 1.51 19.70
CA LEU A 787 -36.78 1.22 18.31
C LEU A 787 -36.42 -0.22 17.95
N LEU A 788 -35.21 -0.67 18.31
CA LEU A 788 -34.75 -2.02 17.99
C LEU A 788 -35.63 -3.10 18.66
N PHE A 789 -36.03 -2.90 19.91
CA PHE A 789 -36.92 -3.83 20.61
C PHE A 789 -38.40 -3.70 20.21
N SER A 790 -38.87 -2.57 19.66
CA SER A 790 -40.25 -2.48 19.19
C SER A 790 -40.49 -3.31 17.92
N LEU A 791 -39.48 -3.42 17.05
CA LEU A 791 -39.48 -4.27 15.86
C LEU A 791 -39.78 -5.75 16.18
N LEU A 792 -39.47 -6.22 17.40
CA LEU A 792 -39.79 -7.58 17.87
C LEU A 792 -41.29 -7.90 17.84
N ARG A 793 -42.16 -6.89 17.87
CA ARG A 793 -43.63 -7.04 17.80
C ARG A 793 -44.15 -7.47 16.42
N MET A 794 -43.30 -7.47 15.39
CA MET A 794 -43.70 -7.72 14.00
C MET A 794 -43.87 -9.22 13.69
N GLU A 795 -44.77 -9.89 14.41
CA GLU A 795 -44.98 -11.35 14.38
C GLU A 795 -45.27 -11.90 12.96
N ASN A 796 -46.00 -11.14 12.14
CA ASN A 796 -46.30 -11.52 10.74
C ASN A 796 -45.10 -11.38 9.77
N VAL A 797 -43.93 -10.92 10.22
CA VAL A 797 -42.74 -10.70 9.38
C VAL A 797 -41.53 -11.42 10.00
N GLY A 798 -41.59 -12.74 10.07
CA GLY A 798 -40.62 -13.58 10.81
C GLY A 798 -39.14 -13.27 10.55
N ARG A 799 -38.74 -12.96 9.30
CA ARG A 799 -37.35 -12.54 8.99
C ARG A 799 -36.94 -11.22 9.67
N LEU A 800 -37.85 -10.25 9.75
CA LEU A 800 -37.60 -8.96 10.40
C LEU A 800 -37.47 -9.13 11.93
N GLN A 801 -38.34 -9.96 12.53
CA GLN A 801 -38.26 -10.33 13.94
C GLN A 801 -36.95 -11.09 14.24
N GLN A 802 -36.57 -12.06 13.39
CA GLN A 802 -35.32 -12.80 13.50
C GLN A 802 -34.10 -11.88 13.39
N TYR A 803 -34.04 -10.99 12.40
CA TYR A 803 -32.91 -10.06 12.25
C TYR A 803 -32.81 -9.05 13.41
N ALA A 804 -33.94 -8.63 13.99
CA ALA A 804 -33.95 -7.82 15.21
C ALA A 804 -33.36 -8.58 16.41
N LEU A 805 -33.72 -9.87 16.59
CA LEU A 805 -33.15 -10.71 17.65
C LEU A 805 -31.67 -10.98 17.43
N GLU A 806 -31.25 -11.37 16.22
CA GLU A 806 -29.84 -11.59 15.89
C GLU A 806 -29.02 -10.31 16.14
N LEU A 807 -29.53 -9.12 15.79
CA LEU A 807 -28.89 -7.85 16.12
C LEU A 807 -28.82 -7.62 17.64
N ILE A 808 -29.92 -7.80 18.37
CA ILE A 808 -29.96 -7.61 19.83
C ILE A 808 -29.03 -8.58 20.55
N LEU A 809 -28.85 -9.82 20.06
CA LEU A 809 -27.88 -10.78 20.59
C LEU A 809 -26.44 -10.25 20.48
N HIS A 810 -26.03 -9.76 19.31
CA HIS A 810 -24.68 -9.18 19.13
C HIS A 810 -24.50 -7.93 20.01
N LEU A 811 -25.52 -7.06 20.11
CA LEU A 811 -25.49 -5.88 20.98
C LEU A 811 -25.43 -6.25 22.48
N SER A 812 -26.04 -7.38 22.89
CA SER A 812 -26.04 -7.83 24.29
C SER A 812 -24.67 -8.29 24.83
N GLY A 813 -23.68 -8.47 23.95
CA GLY A 813 -22.29 -8.75 24.31
C GLY A 813 -21.51 -7.53 24.84
N SER A 814 -22.01 -6.30 24.62
CA SER A 814 -21.33 -5.07 25.06
C SER A 814 -21.94 -4.47 26.32
N ASN A 815 -21.13 -4.26 27.34
CA ASN A 815 -21.57 -3.74 28.65
C ASN A 815 -22.26 -2.37 28.54
N ASP A 816 -21.82 -1.49 27.63
CA ASP A 816 -22.41 -0.16 27.45
C ASP A 816 -23.81 -0.24 26.81
N CYS A 817 -23.98 -1.16 25.85
CA CYS A 817 -25.27 -1.50 25.27
C CYS A 817 -26.22 -2.11 26.32
N VAL A 818 -25.74 -3.05 27.15
CA VAL A 818 -26.50 -3.64 28.27
C VAL A 818 -26.93 -2.56 29.27
N ASN A 819 -26.07 -1.59 29.56
CA ASN A 819 -26.37 -0.48 30.46
C ASN A 819 -27.50 0.41 29.90
N ASP A 820 -27.51 0.75 28.61
CA ASP A 820 -28.59 1.56 28.02
C ASP A 820 -29.90 0.77 27.83
N VAL A 821 -29.83 -0.53 27.46
CA VAL A 821 -30.98 -1.45 27.48
C VAL A 821 -31.65 -1.44 28.86
N SER A 822 -30.86 -1.39 29.94
CA SER A 822 -31.39 -1.27 31.30
C SER A 822 -32.17 0.03 31.52
N GLN A 823 -31.83 1.14 30.85
CA GLN A 823 -32.56 2.41 30.95
C GLN A 823 -33.78 2.50 30.02
N ALA A 824 -33.82 1.68 28.98
CA ALA A 824 -34.87 1.71 27.97
C ALA A 824 -36.22 1.09 28.40
N ASN A 825 -36.23 0.26 29.47
CA ASN A 825 -37.39 -0.50 29.96
C ASN A 825 -38.03 -1.44 28.89
N VAL A 826 -37.20 -2.07 28.05
CA VAL A 826 -37.64 -2.81 26.85
C VAL A 826 -37.78 -4.34 27.01
N ILE A 827 -37.38 -4.89 28.16
CA ILE A 827 -37.26 -6.35 28.40
C ILE A 827 -38.55 -7.13 28.08
N VAL A 828 -39.74 -6.55 28.32
CA VAL A 828 -41.02 -7.20 28.03
C VAL A 828 -41.18 -7.63 26.57
N TYR A 829 -40.57 -6.94 25.60
CA TYR A 829 -40.66 -7.33 24.19
C TYR A 829 -39.92 -8.64 23.90
N LEU A 830 -38.86 -8.97 24.64
CA LEU A 830 -38.23 -10.30 24.59
C LEU A 830 -39.11 -11.36 25.25
N LEU A 831 -39.73 -11.06 26.40
CA LEU A 831 -40.63 -12.01 27.08
C LEU A 831 -41.85 -12.38 26.22
N LEU A 832 -42.40 -11.42 25.47
CA LEU A 832 -43.49 -11.70 24.53
C LEU A 832 -43.03 -12.61 23.39
N VAL A 833 -41.89 -12.32 22.75
CA VAL A 833 -41.30 -13.18 21.68
C VAL A 833 -41.01 -14.59 22.20
N LEU A 834 -40.52 -14.72 23.42
CA LEU A 834 -40.22 -16.00 24.07
C LEU A 834 -41.45 -16.93 24.15
N ARG A 835 -42.67 -16.39 24.08
CA ARG A 835 -43.92 -17.16 23.99
C ARG A 835 -44.56 -17.15 22.60
N SER A 836 -44.44 -16.08 21.80
CA SER A 836 -45.08 -16.01 20.48
C SER A 836 -44.27 -16.62 19.33
N SER A 837 -42.96 -16.84 19.50
CA SER A 837 -42.05 -17.21 18.41
C SER A 837 -41.19 -18.44 18.75
N LEU A 838 -41.78 -19.64 18.63
CA LEU A 838 -41.15 -20.92 18.99
C LEU A 838 -39.78 -21.13 18.32
N SER A 839 -39.63 -20.75 17.05
CA SER A 839 -38.37 -20.87 16.30
C SER A 839 -37.23 -20.00 16.82
N ASN A 840 -37.55 -18.98 17.63
CA ASN A 840 -36.62 -17.97 18.11
C ASN A 840 -36.37 -18.06 19.63
N GLN A 841 -36.90 -19.09 20.31
CA GLN A 841 -36.80 -19.22 21.77
C GLN A 841 -35.36 -19.34 22.26
N GLU A 842 -34.51 -20.12 21.57
CA GLU A 842 -33.11 -20.33 21.93
C GLU A 842 -32.33 -18.99 21.96
N THR A 843 -32.34 -18.27 20.84
CA THR A 843 -31.75 -16.92 20.71
C THR A 843 -32.33 -15.92 21.73
N THR A 844 -33.62 -16.02 22.05
CA THR A 844 -34.26 -15.15 23.04
C THR A 844 -33.79 -15.46 24.47
N LEU A 845 -33.53 -16.73 24.80
CA LEU A 845 -32.92 -17.14 26.06
C LEU A 845 -31.44 -16.76 26.13
N GLU A 846 -30.67 -16.87 25.04
CA GLU A 846 -29.28 -16.38 24.97
C GLU A 846 -29.19 -14.88 25.29
N ILE A 847 -30.04 -14.06 24.65
CA ILE A 847 -30.15 -12.62 24.93
C ILE A 847 -30.49 -12.38 26.41
N LEU A 848 -31.52 -13.06 26.95
CA LEU A 848 -31.91 -12.90 28.34
C LEU A 848 -30.80 -13.31 29.31
N ASN A 849 -30.02 -14.36 29.00
CA ASN A 849 -28.86 -14.77 29.77
C ASN A 849 -27.78 -13.67 29.76
N ALA A 850 -27.40 -13.15 28.59
CA ALA A 850 -26.42 -12.06 28.47
C ALA A 850 -26.84 -10.82 29.27
N LEU A 851 -28.08 -10.35 29.07
CA LEU A 851 -28.66 -9.17 29.73
C LEU A 851 -28.83 -9.35 31.25
N SER A 852 -29.05 -10.57 31.75
CA SER A 852 -29.18 -10.88 33.20
C SER A 852 -27.90 -10.65 34.02
N SER A 853 -26.83 -10.12 33.41
CA SER A 853 -25.62 -9.66 34.10
C SER A 853 -25.80 -8.32 34.83
N ASN A 854 -26.85 -7.54 34.50
CA ASN A 854 -27.09 -6.21 35.06
C ASN A 854 -28.23 -6.21 36.10
N VAL A 855 -27.95 -5.76 37.32
CA VAL A 855 -28.88 -5.76 38.48
C VAL A 855 -30.23 -5.09 38.18
N LYS A 856 -30.24 -4.01 37.38
CA LYS A 856 -31.48 -3.32 37.00
C LYS A 856 -32.30 -4.17 36.03
N ILE A 857 -31.65 -4.85 35.08
CA ILE A 857 -32.32 -5.81 34.20
C ILE A 857 -32.84 -7.02 34.99
N VAL A 858 -32.08 -7.56 35.95
CA VAL A 858 -32.55 -8.63 36.86
C VAL A 858 -33.85 -8.22 37.56
N ARG A 859 -33.92 -6.99 38.08
CA ARG A 859 -35.15 -6.43 38.67
C ARG A 859 -36.28 -6.35 37.65
N ASP A 860 -36.01 -5.83 36.45
CA ASP A 860 -37.03 -5.56 35.43
C ASP A 860 -37.57 -6.87 34.82
N ILE A 861 -36.74 -7.92 34.73
CA ILE A 861 -37.17 -9.30 34.43
C ILE A 861 -38.18 -9.80 35.48
N VAL A 862 -37.93 -9.58 36.78
CA VAL A 862 -38.86 -10.00 37.86
C VAL A 862 -40.15 -9.17 37.83
N ASP A 863 -40.05 -7.84 37.76
CA ASP A 863 -41.21 -6.93 37.73
C ASP A 863 -42.10 -7.15 36.49
N SER A 864 -41.52 -7.55 35.35
CA SER A 864 -42.27 -7.95 34.14
C SER A 864 -42.66 -9.44 34.10
N GLY A 865 -42.46 -10.21 35.17
CA GLY A 865 -42.94 -11.59 35.28
C GLY A 865 -42.13 -12.64 34.52
N GLY A 866 -40.91 -12.32 34.08
CA GLY A 866 -40.02 -13.23 33.35
C GLY A 866 -39.72 -14.55 34.07
N LEU A 867 -39.82 -14.58 35.40
CA LEU A 867 -39.74 -15.83 36.17
C LEU A 867 -40.84 -16.84 35.78
N LEU A 868 -42.06 -16.40 35.45
CA LEU A 868 -43.12 -17.31 34.98
C LEU A 868 -42.82 -17.89 33.59
N TYR A 869 -42.28 -17.07 32.68
CA TYR A 869 -41.92 -17.54 31.33
C TYR A 869 -40.80 -18.58 31.38
N LEU A 870 -39.78 -18.34 32.21
CA LEU A 870 -38.68 -19.29 32.42
C LEU A 870 -39.15 -20.54 33.18
N LEU A 871 -40.11 -20.41 34.12
CA LEU A 871 -40.69 -21.55 34.83
C LEU A 871 -41.48 -22.45 33.87
N ASP A 872 -42.33 -21.87 33.02
CA ASP A 872 -43.11 -22.62 32.03
C ASP A 872 -42.21 -23.33 31.01
N ILE A 873 -41.11 -22.70 30.58
CA ILE A 873 -40.11 -23.40 29.75
C ILE A 873 -39.47 -24.54 30.53
N PHE A 874 -39.03 -24.33 31.77
CA PHE A 874 -38.38 -25.36 32.60
C PHE A 874 -39.30 -26.55 32.96
N SER A 875 -40.59 -26.30 33.23
CA SER A 875 -41.55 -27.34 33.66
C SER A 875 -42.33 -27.97 32.50
N ASN A 876 -42.78 -27.18 31.53
CA ASN A 876 -43.69 -27.59 30.44
C ASN A 876 -43.02 -27.66 29.06
N GLY A 877 -41.75 -27.23 28.94
CA GLY A 877 -41.00 -27.30 27.69
C GLY A 877 -40.65 -28.74 27.27
N GLN A 878 -40.78 -29.04 25.98
CA GLN A 878 -40.43 -30.37 25.41
C GLN A 878 -38.96 -30.47 24.96
N ASN A 879 -38.24 -29.35 24.83
CA ASN A 879 -36.84 -29.34 24.39
C ASN A 879 -35.91 -29.18 25.60
N SER A 880 -35.08 -30.20 25.86
CA SER A 880 -34.13 -30.23 26.98
C SER A 880 -33.17 -29.01 26.96
N ASN A 881 -32.66 -28.64 25.79
CA ASN A 881 -31.72 -27.51 25.66
C ASN A 881 -32.34 -26.19 26.14
N LEU A 882 -33.61 -25.93 25.83
CA LEU A 882 -34.32 -24.71 26.26
C LEU A 882 -34.58 -24.71 27.78
N ARG A 883 -34.81 -25.89 28.37
CA ARG A 883 -34.94 -26.07 29.82
C ARG A 883 -33.62 -25.82 30.54
N GLU A 884 -32.52 -26.27 29.95
CA GLU A 884 -31.17 -26.02 30.47
C GLU A 884 -30.82 -24.53 30.40
N HIS A 885 -31.13 -23.86 29.29
CA HIS A 885 -30.99 -22.41 29.17
C HIS A 885 -31.85 -21.67 30.21
N ALA A 886 -33.09 -22.08 30.44
CA ALA A 886 -33.94 -21.50 31.49
C ALA A 886 -33.37 -21.71 32.90
N ALA A 887 -32.87 -22.92 33.22
CA ALA A 887 -32.21 -23.23 34.49
C ALA A 887 -30.90 -22.42 34.68
N ASN A 888 -30.12 -22.21 33.61
CA ASN A 888 -28.91 -21.39 33.63
C ASN A 888 -29.23 -19.91 33.89
N ILE A 889 -30.28 -19.37 33.26
CA ILE A 889 -30.79 -18.03 33.57
C ILE A 889 -31.25 -17.96 35.02
N PHE A 890 -31.98 -18.95 35.54
CA PHE A 890 -32.35 -18.99 36.96
C PHE A 890 -31.15 -19.00 37.90
N SER A 891 -30.10 -19.79 37.60
CA SER A 891 -28.83 -19.79 38.32
C SER A 891 -28.22 -18.39 38.37
N LYS A 892 -28.12 -17.72 37.21
CA LYS A 892 -27.58 -16.37 37.08
C LYS A 892 -28.39 -15.32 37.84
N LEU A 893 -29.72 -15.32 37.69
CA LEU A 893 -30.66 -14.47 38.41
C LEU A 893 -30.57 -14.68 39.94
N MET A 894 -30.41 -15.92 40.39
CA MET A 894 -30.26 -16.30 41.79
C MET A 894 -28.92 -15.91 42.42
N ASN A 895 -27.90 -15.66 41.61
CA ASN A 895 -26.56 -15.23 42.03
C ASN A 895 -26.42 -13.68 42.02
N ASP A 896 -27.46 -12.94 41.62
CA ASP A 896 -27.50 -11.49 41.81
C ASP A 896 -27.48 -11.09 43.30
N ARG A 897 -26.70 -10.05 43.61
CA ARG A 897 -26.42 -9.65 45.00
C ARG A 897 -27.58 -8.93 45.70
N LEU A 898 -28.55 -8.38 44.97
CA LEU A 898 -29.62 -7.53 45.51
C LEU A 898 -30.99 -8.21 45.44
N HIS A 899 -31.25 -8.96 44.37
CA HIS A 899 -32.52 -9.59 44.06
C HIS A 899 -32.45 -11.11 44.06
N GLY A 900 -31.27 -11.72 43.90
CA GLY A 900 -31.08 -13.18 43.93
C GLY A 900 -31.69 -13.91 45.15
N PRO A 901 -31.59 -13.38 46.39
CA PRO A 901 -32.26 -13.96 47.56
C PRO A 901 -33.80 -13.94 47.45
N ARG A 902 -34.38 -12.85 46.95
CA ARG A 902 -35.84 -12.73 46.69
C ARG A 902 -36.28 -13.71 45.61
N ILE A 903 -35.49 -13.83 44.54
CA ILE A 903 -35.75 -14.74 43.41
C ILE A 903 -35.71 -16.20 43.88
N ARG A 904 -34.69 -16.60 44.67
CA ARG A 904 -34.63 -17.95 45.28
C ARG A 904 -35.89 -18.25 46.11
N LEU A 905 -36.32 -17.31 46.96
CA LEU A 905 -37.54 -17.46 47.77
C LEU A 905 -38.82 -17.57 46.92
N GLN A 906 -38.89 -16.88 45.77
CA GLN A 906 -40.01 -17.03 44.84
C GLN A 906 -39.98 -18.39 44.11
N LEU A 907 -38.81 -18.85 43.67
CA LEU A 907 -38.66 -20.15 42.99
C LEU A 907 -38.99 -21.34 43.90
N ILE A 908 -38.64 -21.29 45.18
CA ILE A 908 -38.93 -22.37 46.16
C ILE A 908 -40.43 -22.52 46.44
N LYS A 909 -41.24 -21.50 46.14
CA LYS A 909 -42.71 -21.61 46.17
C LYS A 909 -43.29 -22.35 44.94
N TYR A 910 -42.50 -22.59 43.89
CA TYR A 910 -42.88 -23.32 42.67
C TYR A 910 -42.14 -24.65 42.48
N LEU A 911 -40.92 -24.80 43.03
CA LEU A 911 -40.07 -25.97 42.84
C LEU A 911 -39.47 -26.43 44.20
N PRO A 912 -39.19 -27.74 44.39
CA PRO A 912 -38.52 -28.23 45.60
C PRO A 912 -37.15 -27.56 45.83
N ASN A 913 -36.78 -27.34 47.10
CA ASN A 913 -35.49 -26.75 47.48
C ASN A 913 -34.30 -27.41 46.77
N LEU A 914 -34.30 -28.75 46.67
CA LEU A 914 -33.21 -29.51 46.07
C LEU A 914 -33.08 -29.28 44.55
N VAL A 915 -34.19 -29.00 43.86
CA VAL A 915 -34.20 -28.64 42.44
C VAL A 915 -33.66 -27.21 42.28
N VAL A 916 -34.16 -26.25 43.06
CA VAL A 916 -33.73 -24.84 42.99
C VAL A 916 -32.25 -24.66 43.36
N ASP A 917 -31.75 -25.40 44.36
CA ASP A 917 -30.33 -25.35 44.69
C ASP A 917 -29.48 -26.13 43.66
N ALA A 918 -29.99 -27.23 43.09
CA ALA A 918 -29.31 -27.91 41.98
C ALA A 918 -29.13 -27.03 40.74
N MET A 919 -30.06 -26.12 40.41
CA MET A 919 -29.87 -25.14 39.32
C MET A 919 -28.57 -24.33 39.44
N ARG A 920 -28.08 -24.11 40.68
CA ARG A 920 -26.81 -23.41 40.94
C ARG A 920 -25.58 -24.29 40.76
N GLU A 921 -25.73 -25.60 40.94
CA GLU A 921 -24.66 -26.60 40.93
C GLU A 921 -24.49 -27.21 39.53
N SER A 922 -25.61 -27.59 38.89
CA SER A 922 -25.69 -28.17 37.54
C SER A 922 -27.11 -28.06 36.98
N CYS A 923 -27.26 -27.38 35.84
CA CYS A 923 -28.55 -27.18 35.18
C CYS A 923 -29.14 -28.50 34.67
N GLU A 924 -28.31 -29.38 34.09
CA GLU A 924 -28.70 -30.73 33.68
C GLU A 924 -29.22 -31.55 34.86
N THR A 925 -28.50 -31.55 35.99
CA THR A 925 -28.91 -32.27 37.20
C THR A 925 -30.22 -31.72 37.77
N SER A 926 -30.46 -30.40 37.67
CA SER A 926 -31.76 -29.82 38.03
C SER A 926 -32.91 -30.31 37.17
N ILE A 927 -32.70 -30.60 35.88
CA ILE A 927 -33.74 -31.15 34.99
C ILE A 927 -34.00 -32.62 35.38
N GLN A 928 -32.94 -33.43 35.52
CA GLN A 928 -33.05 -34.84 35.93
C GLN A 928 -33.79 -34.99 37.28
N LEU A 929 -33.50 -34.13 38.26
CA LEU A 929 -34.18 -34.09 39.56
C LEU A 929 -35.65 -33.61 39.49
N PHE A 930 -36.02 -32.86 38.45
CA PHE A 930 -37.41 -32.44 38.22
C PHE A 930 -38.21 -33.47 37.42
N GLU A 931 -37.58 -34.21 36.51
CA GLU A 931 -38.22 -35.21 35.63
C GLU A 931 -38.36 -36.59 36.26
N THR A 932 -37.42 -37.03 37.08
CA THR A 932 -37.46 -38.38 37.69
C THR A 932 -38.22 -38.39 39.02
N THR A 933 -38.67 -39.58 39.43
CA THR A 933 -39.38 -39.77 40.71
C THR A 933 -38.39 -40.14 41.81
N HIS A 934 -38.55 -39.50 42.97
CA HIS A 934 -37.63 -39.58 44.10
C HIS A 934 -38.38 -39.80 45.41
N GLU A 935 -37.98 -40.83 46.16
CA GLU A 935 -38.25 -40.98 47.59
C GLU A 935 -36.90 -41.28 48.26
N ASN A 936 -36.18 -40.22 48.65
CA ASN A 936 -34.84 -40.32 49.23
C ASN A 936 -34.67 -39.33 50.41
N PRO A 937 -33.57 -39.44 51.21
CA PRO A 937 -33.38 -38.61 52.40
C PRO A 937 -33.40 -37.09 52.21
N GLU A 938 -33.26 -36.56 50.99
CA GLU A 938 -33.30 -35.11 50.71
C GLU A 938 -34.48 -34.67 49.84
N LEU A 939 -35.24 -35.60 49.24
CA LEU A 939 -36.33 -35.28 48.32
C LEU A 939 -37.41 -36.36 48.26
N ILE A 940 -38.67 -35.91 48.40
CA ILE A 940 -39.87 -36.62 48.01
C ILE A 940 -40.48 -35.83 46.84
N TRP A 941 -40.53 -36.43 45.66
CA TRP A 941 -41.01 -35.82 44.41
C TRP A 941 -41.56 -36.91 43.50
N ASN A 942 -42.83 -36.82 43.12
CA ASN A 942 -43.55 -37.87 42.39
C ASN A 942 -44.38 -37.29 41.24
N ASP A 943 -44.92 -38.17 40.39
CA ASP A 943 -45.61 -37.75 39.17
C ASP A 943 -46.83 -36.85 39.44
N HIS A 944 -47.63 -37.13 40.48
CA HIS A 944 -48.75 -36.26 40.92
C HIS A 944 -48.28 -34.85 41.31
N THR A 945 -47.26 -34.72 42.16
CA THR A 945 -46.71 -33.41 42.55
C THR A 945 -46.03 -32.68 41.39
N ARG A 946 -45.45 -33.42 40.44
CA ARG A 946 -44.87 -32.90 39.18
C ARG A 946 -45.96 -32.33 38.26
N GLU A 947 -46.99 -33.10 37.94
CA GLU A 947 -48.11 -32.71 37.06
C GLU A 947 -48.89 -31.52 37.61
N MET A 948 -49.25 -31.55 38.91
CA MET A 948 -49.91 -30.43 39.60
C MET A 948 -49.10 -29.13 39.55
N THR A 949 -47.77 -29.23 39.61
CA THR A 949 -46.86 -28.07 39.49
C THR A 949 -46.85 -27.53 38.06
N CYS A 950 -46.74 -28.42 37.07
CA CYS A 950 -46.75 -28.11 35.64
C CYS A 950 -48.05 -27.41 35.20
N GLU A 951 -49.23 -27.95 35.56
CA GLU A 951 -50.52 -27.34 35.24
C GLU A 951 -50.67 -25.94 35.87
N ARG A 952 -50.30 -25.81 37.14
CA ARG A 952 -50.45 -24.55 37.90
C ARG A 952 -49.56 -23.43 37.35
N ILE A 953 -48.33 -23.75 36.91
CA ILE A 953 -47.45 -22.83 36.18
C ILE A 953 -48.08 -22.48 34.83
N GLY A 954 -48.46 -23.49 34.04
CA GLY A 954 -49.01 -23.32 32.68
C GLY A 954 -50.26 -22.46 32.64
N LYS A 955 -51.16 -22.59 33.63
CA LYS A 955 -52.33 -21.73 33.79
C LYS A 955 -51.94 -20.28 34.10
N GLN A 956 -51.06 -20.06 35.08
CA GLN A 956 -50.64 -18.72 35.48
C GLN A 956 -49.91 -17.96 34.37
N ILE A 957 -49.03 -18.61 33.59
CA ILE A 957 -48.35 -17.94 32.49
C ILE A 957 -49.33 -17.56 31.36
N ASN A 958 -50.33 -18.40 31.05
CA ASN A 958 -51.31 -18.09 30.01
C ASN A 958 -52.21 -16.91 30.40
N GLU A 959 -52.69 -16.86 31.65
CA GLU A 959 -53.46 -15.74 32.20
C GLU A 959 -52.64 -14.45 32.36
N PHE A 960 -51.31 -14.54 32.49
CA PHE A 960 -50.41 -13.38 32.55
C PHE A 960 -50.03 -12.86 31.15
N TYR A 961 -49.62 -13.76 30.25
CA TYR A 961 -49.22 -13.46 28.87
C TYR A 961 -50.33 -12.73 28.09
N GLN A 962 -51.59 -13.14 28.22
CA GLN A 962 -52.71 -12.45 27.55
C GLN A 962 -52.85 -10.99 27.98
N ARG A 963 -52.70 -10.70 29.29
CA ARG A 963 -52.74 -9.33 29.81
C ARG A 963 -51.51 -8.52 29.37
N GLN A 964 -50.32 -9.14 29.42
CA GLN A 964 -49.09 -8.48 29.03
C GLN A 964 -48.98 -8.22 27.52
N ARG A 965 -49.53 -9.09 26.65
CA ARG A 965 -49.61 -8.83 25.19
C ARG A 965 -50.50 -7.62 24.88
N ALA A 966 -51.55 -7.38 25.67
CA ALA A 966 -52.42 -6.22 25.55
C ALA A 966 -51.79 -4.93 26.11
N ALA A 967 -51.10 -4.97 27.25
CA ALA A 967 -50.45 -3.82 27.88
C ALA A 967 -49.00 -4.12 28.33
N PRO A 968 -48.02 -4.17 27.41
CA PRO A 968 -46.68 -4.71 27.68
C PRO A 968 -45.92 -3.98 28.79
N THR A 969 -45.79 -2.66 28.70
CA THR A 969 -44.97 -1.85 29.62
C THR A 969 -45.67 -1.50 30.93
N GLU A 970 -46.96 -1.83 31.08
CA GLU A 970 -47.79 -1.49 32.25
C GLU A 970 -48.12 -2.72 33.11
N THR A 971 -48.17 -3.92 32.52
CA THR A 971 -48.49 -5.16 33.22
C THR A 971 -47.33 -5.65 34.08
N LYS A 972 -47.40 -5.38 35.39
CA LYS A 972 -46.46 -5.91 36.40
C LYS A 972 -46.87 -7.28 36.93
N TRP A 973 -45.88 -8.06 37.33
CA TRP A 973 -46.04 -9.33 38.05
C TRP A 973 -45.77 -9.18 39.55
N SER A 974 -46.53 -9.94 40.35
CA SER A 974 -46.33 -10.11 41.78
C SER A 974 -46.79 -11.50 42.19
N LEU A 975 -45.98 -12.20 42.97
CA LEU A 975 -46.36 -13.47 43.58
C LEU A 975 -47.21 -13.22 44.84
N ASP A 976 -48.23 -14.04 45.06
CA ASP A 976 -49.01 -14.02 46.30
C ASP A 976 -48.17 -14.58 47.48
N ASP A 977 -48.25 -13.92 48.63
CA ASP A 977 -47.55 -14.38 49.83
C ASP A 977 -48.13 -15.69 50.37
N ALA A 978 -49.41 -15.98 50.14
CA ALA A 978 -50.05 -17.26 50.45
C ALA A 978 -49.64 -18.41 49.52
N PHE A 979 -48.95 -18.14 48.40
CA PHE A 979 -48.59 -19.17 47.42
C PHE A 979 -47.52 -20.14 47.98
N GLN A 980 -47.83 -21.45 47.98
CA GLN A 980 -46.94 -22.54 48.42
C GLN A 980 -46.84 -23.63 47.34
N LEU A 981 -45.70 -24.34 47.35
CA LEU A 981 -45.37 -25.46 46.45
C LEU A 981 -46.41 -26.59 46.52
N LEU A 982 -46.59 -27.14 47.73
CA LEU A 982 -47.56 -28.19 48.01
C LEU A 982 -48.91 -27.56 48.36
N GLY A 983 -49.98 -28.05 47.74
CA GLY A 983 -51.34 -27.60 48.01
C GLY A 983 -51.89 -28.09 49.36
N ASP A 984 -53.22 -27.99 49.48
CA ASP A 984 -54.02 -28.57 50.56
C ASP A 984 -54.76 -29.84 50.09
N ASP A 985 -54.17 -30.59 49.16
CA ASP A 985 -54.67 -31.88 48.68
C ASP A 985 -54.29 -33.04 49.63
N GLU A 986 -55.09 -34.11 49.63
CA GLU A 986 -54.94 -35.20 50.60
C GLU A 986 -53.57 -35.89 50.57
N GLU A 987 -52.94 -36.00 49.39
CA GLU A 987 -51.66 -36.69 49.26
C GLU A 987 -50.51 -35.88 49.87
N THR A 988 -50.45 -34.58 49.60
CA THR A 988 -49.42 -33.71 50.19
C THR A 988 -49.62 -33.50 51.69
N GLN A 989 -50.85 -33.58 52.21
CA GLN A 989 -51.08 -33.60 53.66
C GLN A 989 -50.53 -34.87 54.33
N ARG A 990 -50.61 -36.05 53.69
CA ARG A 990 -50.01 -37.30 54.22
C ARG A 990 -48.48 -37.19 54.32
N ILE A 991 -47.83 -36.62 53.31
CA ILE A 991 -46.38 -36.36 53.31
C ILE A 991 -45.99 -35.40 54.46
N LYS A 992 -46.77 -34.32 54.66
CA LYS A 992 -46.56 -33.34 55.75
C LYS A 992 -46.75 -33.91 57.16
N GLN A 993 -47.45 -35.05 57.34
CA GLN A 993 -47.81 -35.60 58.65
C GLN A 993 -46.96 -36.81 59.10
N ASN A 994 -46.47 -37.63 58.17
CA ASN A 994 -45.76 -38.88 58.50
C ASN A 994 -44.22 -38.75 58.60
N GLU A 995 -43.62 -37.62 58.20
CA GLU A 995 -42.17 -37.50 58.06
C GLU A 995 -41.50 -36.55 59.06
N LEU A 996 -40.47 -37.05 59.75
CA LEU A 996 -39.60 -36.25 60.60
C LEU A 996 -38.51 -35.58 59.75
N ILE A 997 -38.66 -34.29 59.49
CA ILE A 997 -37.67 -33.48 58.76
C ILE A 997 -36.77 -32.72 59.74
N VAL A 998 -35.45 -32.84 59.56
CA VAL A 998 -34.42 -32.11 60.32
C VAL A 998 -33.38 -31.56 59.34
N GLY A 999 -33.13 -30.24 59.36
CA GLY A 999 -32.17 -29.61 58.44
C GLY A 999 -32.50 -29.77 56.94
N GLY A 1000 -33.75 -30.09 56.59
CA GLY A 1000 -34.17 -30.42 55.22
C GLY A 1000 -34.05 -31.90 54.84
N VAL A 1001 -33.61 -32.76 55.77
CA VAL A 1001 -33.41 -34.20 55.57
C VAL A 1001 -34.53 -35.01 56.24
N TYR A 1002 -35.07 -35.99 55.52
CA TYR A 1002 -36.07 -36.95 55.98
C TYR A 1002 -35.40 -38.04 56.84
N VAL A 1003 -35.52 -37.92 58.17
CA VAL A 1003 -34.78 -38.74 59.14
C VAL A 1003 -35.12 -40.23 59.00
N ARG A 1004 -36.39 -40.57 58.76
CA ARG A 1004 -36.85 -41.97 58.54
C ARG A 1004 -36.13 -42.62 57.35
N LEU A 1005 -36.02 -41.90 56.24
CA LEU A 1005 -35.39 -42.39 55.01
C LEU A 1005 -33.86 -42.48 55.14
N LEU A 1006 -33.22 -41.60 55.93
CA LEU A 1006 -31.78 -41.68 56.20
C LEU A 1006 -31.43 -42.88 57.10
N ILE A 1007 -32.24 -43.17 58.11
CA ILE A 1007 -32.06 -44.36 58.98
C ILE A 1007 -32.18 -45.66 58.18
N ALA A 1008 -33.08 -45.68 57.18
CA ALA A 1008 -33.23 -46.80 56.25
C ALA A 1008 -32.07 -46.91 55.25
N ASN A 1009 -31.35 -45.81 54.95
CA ASN A 1009 -30.22 -45.76 54.02
C ASN A 1009 -28.96 -45.12 54.65
N PRO A 1010 -28.32 -45.75 55.65
CA PRO A 1010 -27.24 -45.11 56.42
C PRO A 1010 -26.03 -44.63 55.61
N GLY A 1011 -25.77 -45.23 54.45
CA GLY A 1011 -24.69 -44.84 53.54
C GLY A 1011 -24.99 -43.63 52.65
N TRP A 1012 -26.16 -42.99 52.77
CA TRP A 1012 -26.53 -41.84 51.94
C TRP A 1012 -25.68 -40.61 52.26
N VAL A 1013 -25.12 -39.99 51.22
CA VAL A 1013 -24.28 -38.78 51.36
C VAL A 1013 -25.15 -37.53 51.24
N VAL A 1014 -25.62 -37.04 52.39
CA VAL A 1014 -26.28 -35.73 52.54
C VAL A 1014 -25.37 -34.62 52.01
N ARG A 1015 -25.88 -33.70 51.17
CA ARG A 1015 -25.08 -32.64 50.51
C ARG A 1015 -24.50 -31.60 51.46
N ARG A 1016 -25.24 -31.25 52.52
CA ARG A 1016 -24.81 -30.29 53.56
C ARG A 1016 -24.68 -30.95 54.92
N PRO A 1017 -23.77 -31.94 55.07
CA PRO A 1017 -23.77 -32.81 56.25
C PRO A 1017 -23.35 -32.06 57.52
N LYS A 1018 -22.64 -30.94 57.42
CA LYS A 1018 -22.30 -30.07 58.57
C LYS A 1018 -23.50 -29.26 59.09
N GLU A 1019 -24.35 -28.75 58.19
CA GLU A 1019 -25.59 -28.05 58.56
C GLU A 1019 -26.57 -29.06 59.18
N PHE A 1020 -26.77 -30.20 58.52
CA PHE A 1020 -27.61 -31.29 59.02
C PHE A 1020 -27.13 -31.80 60.39
N LEU A 1021 -25.84 -32.09 60.57
CA LEU A 1021 -25.28 -32.51 61.86
C LEU A 1021 -25.48 -31.46 62.96
N THR A 1022 -25.35 -30.17 62.63
CA THR A 1022 -25.56 -29.08 63.59
C THR A 1022 -27.00 -29.04 64.07
N GLU A 1023 -27.97 -29.15 63.15
CA GLU A 1023 -29.41 -29.14 63.47
C GLU A 1023 -29.84 -30.43 64.19
N LEU A 1024 -29.30 -31.59 63.79
CA LEU A 1024 -29.51 -32.88 64.42
C LEU A 1024 -29.00 -32.90 65.87
N LEU A 1025 -27.80 -32.35 66.13
CA LEU A 1025 -27.24 -32.17 67.47
C LEU A 1025 -28.02 -31.12 68.29
N SER A 1026 -28.51 -30.07 67.66
CA SER A 1026 -29.37 -29.06 68.30
C SER A 1026 -30.66 -29.70 68.83
N ARG A 1027 -31.38 -30.46 67.98
CA ARG A 1027 -32.60 -31.17 68.37
C ARG A 1027 -32.31 -32.26 69.41
N TRP A 1028 -31.28 -33.09 69.20
CA TRP A 1028 -30.89 -34.14 70.15
C TRP A 1028 -30.51 -33.58 71.53
N THR A 1029 -29.68 -32.53 71.60
CA THR A 1029 -29.29 -31.90 72.88
C THR A 1029 -30.40 -31.08 73.52
N THR A 1030 -31.47 -30.74 72.80
CA THR A 1030 -32.68 -30.15 73.41
C THR A 1030 -33.39 -31.19 74.28
N HIS A 1031 -33.59 -32.41 73.77
CA HIS A 1031 -34.18 -33.50 74.55
C HIS A 1031 -33.31 -33.90 75.77
N THR A 1032 -31.97 -33.95 75.65
CA THR A 1032 -31.11 -34.32 76.80
C THR A 1032 -31.13 -33.28 77.92
N LYS A 1033 -31.47 -32.02 77.63
CA LYS A 1033 -31.64 -30.93 78.62
C LYS A 1033 -33.02 -30.93 79.30
N GLN A 1034 -33.98 -31.71 78.80
CA GLN A 1034 -35.36 -31.78 79.32
C GLN A 1034 -35.78 -33.24 79.63
N PRO A 1035 -35.05 -33.94 80.53
CA PRO A 1035 -35.21 -35.39 80.75
C PRO A 1035 -36.59 -35.81 81.28
N GLU A 1036 -37.34 -34.89 81.91
CA GLU A 1036 -38.69 -35.15 82.44
C GLU A 1036 -39.77 -35.16 81.35
N GLN A 1037 -39.66 -34.32 80.33
CA GLN A 1037 -40.62 -34.29 79.21
C GLN A 1037 -40.45 -35.51 78.29
N LEU A 1038 -39.24 -36.04 78.20
CA LEU A 1038 -38.90 -37.24 77.44
C LEU A 1038 -39.69 -38.49 77.90
N LEU A 1039 -40.13 -38.53 79.17
CA LEU A 1039 -40.94 -39.61 79.74
C LEU A 1039 -42.43 -39.58 79.32
N MET A 1040 -42.90 -38.51 78.66
CA MET A 1040 -44.34 -38.31 78.41
C MET A 1040 -44.78 -38.45 76.94
N SER A 1041 -43.93 -38.16 75.94
CA SER A 1041 -44.39 -38.21 74.53
C SER A 1041 -43.36 -38.38 73.40
N HIS A 1042 -42.03 -38.43 73.64
CA HIS A 1042 -41.01 -38.37 72.56
C HIS A 1042 -39.92 -39.46 72.60
N THR A 1043 -40.23 -40.66 73.10
CA THR A 1043 -39.27 -41.78 73.14
C THR A 1043 -38.76 -42.14 71.73
N ASP A 1044 -39.69 -42.38 70.81
CA ASP A 1044 -39.41 -42.87 69.46
C ASP A 1044 -38.67 -41.82 68.60
N GLU A 1045 -39.02 -40.53 68.76
CA GLU A 1045 -38.31 -39.42 68.11
C GLU A 1045 -36.86 -39.32 68.61
N PHE A 1046 -36.64 -39.40 69.93
CA PHE A 1046 -35.29 -39.34 70.50
C PHE A 1046 -34.46 -40.57 70.16
N GLU A 1047 -35.06 -41.76 70.05
CA GLU A 1047 -34.38 -42.97 69.58
C GLU A 1047 -34.01 -42.86 68.10
N MET A 1048 -34.93 -42.40 67.22
CA MET A 1048 -34.59 -42.13 65.82
C MET A 1048 -33.49 -41.06 65.66
N LEU A 1049 -33.56 -39.95 66.40
CA LEU A 1049 -32.50 -38.92 66.38
C LEU A 1049 -31.15 -39.48 66.84
N THR A 1050 -31.14 -40.34 67.88
CA THR A 1050 -29.93 -41.01 68.38
C THR A 1050 -29.38 -42.00 67.35
N GLN A 1051 -30.23 -42.84 66.76
CA GLN A 1051 -29.84 -43.83 65.77
C GLN A 1051 -29.29 -43.15 64.50
N CYS A 1052 -29.99 -42.11 64.01
CA CYS A 1052 -29.56 -41.30 62.87
C CYS A 1052 -28.19 -40.65 63.13
N LEU A 1053 -27.97 -40.06 64.31
CA LEU A 1053 -26.69 -39.46 64.68
C LEU A 1053 -25.54 -40.48 64.71
N ILE A 1054 -25.76 -41.66 65.30
CA ILE A 1054 -24.75 -42.74 65.35
C ILE A 1054 -24.46 -43.28 63.94
N GLN A 1055 -25.49 -43.52 63.12
CA GLN A 1055 -25.35 -43.99 61.75
C GLN A 1055 -24.61 -42.97 60.88
N LEU A 1056 -24.94 -41.68 60.98
CA LEU A 1056 -24.27 -40.60 60.25
C LEU A 1056 -22.78 -40.52 60.59
N LEU A 1057 -22.41 -40.57 61.87
CA LEU A 1057 -21.01 -40.51 62.31
C LEU A 1057 -20.21 -41.77 61.94
N HIS A 1058 -20.85 -42.94 61.85
CA HIS A 1058 -20.21 -44.15 61.34
C HIS A 1058 -20.07 -44.18 59.80
N ALA A 1059 -21.05 -43.63 59.07
CA ALA A 1059 -21.02 -43.56 57.61
C ALA A 1059 -20.06 -42.46 57.09
N GLN A 1060 -19.90 -41.37 57.84
CA GLN A 1060 -19.01 -40.25 57.51
C GLN A 1060 -18.12 -39.83 58.70
N PRO A 1061 -17.07 -40.62 59.05
CA PRO A 1061 -16.21 -40.33 60.20
C PRO A 1061 -15.50 -38.96 60.16
N THR A 1062 -15.28 -38.40 58.96
CA THR A 1062 -14.70 -37.05 58.77
C THR A 1062 -15.59 -35.92 59.31
N LEU A 1063 -16.87 -36.18 59.61
CA LEU A 1063 -17.72 -35.22 60.31
C LEU A 1063 -17.29 -35.02 61.77
N CYS A 1064 -16.72 -36.04 62.43
CA CYS A 1064 -16.21 -35.95 63.79
C CYS A 1064 -15.18 -34.82 63.96
N GLU A 1065 -14.34 -34.58 62.94
CA GLU A 1065 -13.33 -33.51 62.91
C GLU A 1065 -13.92 -32.10 63.08
N ASN A 1066 -15.22 -31.93 62.76
CA ASN A 1066 -15.91 -30.64 62.79
C ASN A 1066 -16.62 -30.39 64.13
N LEU A 1067 -17.00 -31.43 64.89
CA LEU A 1067 -17.67 -31.26 66.19
C LEU A 1067 -16.94 -30.34 67.19
N PRO A 1068 -15.58 -30.33 67.29
CA PRO A 1068 -14.84 -29.42 68.15
C PRO A 1068 -15.06 -27.92 67.92
N SER A 1069 -15.47 -27.51 66.70
CA SER A 1069 -15.79 -26.11 66.38
C SER A 1069 -17.29 -25.80 66.49
N ILE A 1070 -18.16 -26.80 66.30
CA ILE A 1070 -19.62 -26.66 66.49
C ILE A 1070 -19.98 -26.56 67.99
N GLY A 1071 -19.19 -27.19 68.87
CA GLY A 1071 -19.20 -26.91 70.32
C GLY A 1071 -20.19 -27.73 71.16
N PHE A 1072 -20.90 -28.71 70.59
CA PHE A 1072 -21.84 -29.56 71.34
C PHE A 1072 -21.19 -30.57 72.30
N LEU A 1073 -19.88 -30.88 72.15
CA LEU A 1073 -19.18 -31.92 72.92
C LEU A 1073 -19.39 -31.85 74.45
N PRO A 1074 -19.37 -30.68 75.14
CA PRO A 1074 -19.65 -30.61 76.57
C PRO A 1074 -21.08 -31.01 76.94
N SER A 1075 -22.07 -30.71 76.08
CA SER A 1075 -23.47 -31.15 76.30
C SER A 1075 -23.65 -32.65 76.11
N ILE A 1076 -22.84 -33.28 75.24
CA ILE A 1076 -22.82 -34.74 75.06
C ILE A 1076 -22.18 -35.42 76.29
N VAL A 1077 -21.09 -34.87 76.84
CA VAL A 1077 -20.46 -35.38 78.07
C VAL A 1077 -21.39 -35.21 79.28
N GLN A 1078 -22.07 -34.08 79.42
CA GLN A 1078 -23.03 -33.83 80.50
C GLN A 1078 -24.20 -34.86 80.51
N ALA A 1079 -24.57 -35.42 79.35
CA ALA A 1079 -25.60 -36.45 79.26
C ALA A 1079 -25.22 -37.79 79.95
N LEU A 1080 -23.93 -38.05 80.25
CA LEU A 1080 -23.50 -39.18 81.08
C LEU A 1080 -23.88 -39.00 82.57
N GLU A 1081 -24.04 -37.76 83.03
CA GLU A 1081 -24.25 -37.45 84.44
C GLU A 1081 -25.73 -37.51 84.87
N VAL A 1082 -26.66 -37.68 83.90
CA VAL A 1082 -28.11 -37.63 84.08
C VAL A 1082 -28.63 -38.85 84.85
N LYS A 1083 -28.98 -38.65 86.14
CA LYS A 1083 -29.41 -39.73 87.06
C LYS A 1083 -30.87 -40.16 86.89
N SER A 1084 -31.68 -39.39 86.18
CA SER A 1084 -33.14 -39.59 86.08
C SER A 1084 -33.59 -40.46 84.90
N ASN A 1085 -32.78 -40.62 83.85
CA ASN A 1085 -33.18 -41.34 82.65
C ASN A 1085 -32.04 -42.20 82.07
N ASN A 1086 -32.17 -43.52 82.27
CA ASN A 1086 -31.20 -44.52 81.81
C ASN A 1086 -31.04 -44.60 80.29
N ALA A 1087 -32.04 -44.16 79.49
CA ALA A 1087 -31.96 -44.14 78.03
C ALA A 1087 -31.07 -42.99 77.52
N ILE A 1088 -31.12 -41.82 78.17
CA ILE A 1088 -30.21 -40.70 77.85
C ILE A 1088 -28.76 -41.10 78.10
N VAL A 1089 -28.46 -41.74 79.25
CA VAL A 1089 -27.11 -42.23 79.56
C VAL A 1089 -26.64 -43.28 78.55
N ALA A 1090 -27.48 -44.23 78.16
CA ALA A 1090 -27.14 -45.22 77.13
C ALA A 1090 -26.88 -44.59 75.75
N SER A 1091 -27.69 -43.60 75.36
CA SER A 1091 -27.52 -42.85 74.12
C SER A 1091 -26.22 -42.05 74.13
N ALA A 1092 -25.90 -41.40 75.25
CA ALA A 1092 -24.65 -40.66 75.43
C ALA A 1092 -23.41 -41.58 75.36
N ILE A 1093 -23.44 -42.76 76.00
CA ILE A 1093 -22.35 -43.75 75.90
C ILE A 1093 -22.14 -44.17 74.43
N LYS A 1094 -23.21 -44.49 73.70
CA LYS A 1094 -23.13 -44.91 72.29
C LYS A 1094 -22.60 -43.79 71.36
N VAL A 1095 -23.05 -42.55 71.55
CA VAL A 1095 -22.57 -41.39 70.78
C VAL A 1095 -21.10 -41.09 71.10
N ILE A 1096 -20.69 -41.13 72.36
CA ILE A 1096 -19.28 -40.92 72.76
C ILE A 1096 -18.40 -42.05 72.22
N PHE A 1097 -18.87 -43.30 72.21
CA PHE A 1097 -18.16 -44.44 71.60
C PHE A 1097 -17.93 -44.26 70.10
N ALA A 1098 -18.86 -43.64 69.36
CA ALA A 1098 -18.63 -43.28 67.96
C ALA A 1098 -17.58 -42.15 67.83
N LEU A 1099 -17.60 -41.14 68.72
CA LEU A 1099 -16.68 -40.01 68.71
C LEU A 1099 -15.24 -40.36 69.16
N CYS A 1100 -15.07 -41.34 70.04
CA CYS A 1100 -13.74 -41.77 70.51
C CYS A 1100 -12.87 -42.39 69.39
N LYS A 1101 -13.47 -42.77 68.25
CA LYS A 1101 -12.75 -43.37 67.11
C LYS A 1101 -12.11 -42.32 66.18
N THR A 1102 -11.90 -41.10 66.66
CA THR A 1102 -11.30 -39.99 65.90
C THR A 1102 -10.37 -39.17 66.80
N ASP A 1103 -9.07 -39.11 66.46
CA ASP A 1103 -8.04 -38.46 67.28
C ASP A 1103 -8.34 -36.99 67.63
N ILE A 1104 -8.94 -36.26 66.69
CA ILE A 1104 -9.33 -34.85 66.85
C ILE A 1104 -10.40 -34.68 67.94
N CYS A 1105 -11.31 -35.65 68.10
CA CYS A 1105 -12.26 -35.68 69.22
C CYS A 1105 -11.57 -36.02 70.54
N LEU A 1106 -10.67 -37.01 70.57
CA LEU A 1106 -9.90 -37.39 71.77
C LEU A 1106 -9.07 -36.21 72.32
N GLN A 1107 -8.33 -35.51 71.46
CA GLN A 1107 -7.59 -34.29 71.82
C GLN A 1107 -8.50 -33.17 72.35
N THR A 1108 -9.70 -33.02 71.77
CA THR A 1108 -10.68 -32.01 72.22
C THR A 1108 -11.30 -32.38 73.57
N PHE A 1109 -11.58 -33.66 73.82
CA PHE A 1109 -12.02 -34.11 75.14
C PHE A 1109 -10.94 -33.86 76.20
N SER A 1110 -9.67 -34.13 75.91
CA SER A 1110 -8.56 -33.92 76.85
C SER A 1110 -8.33 -32.45 77.19
N THR A 1111 -8.57 -31.52 76.27
CA THR A 1111 -8.31 -30.09 76.45
C THR A 1111 -9.52 -29.28 76.93
N LYS A 1112 -10.75 -29.71 76.62
CA LYS A 1112 -11.98 -28.95 76.93
C LYS A 1112 -12.99 -29.70 77.82
N CYS A 1113 -12.92 -31.03 77.94
CA CYS A 1113 -13.92 -31.83 78.64
C CYS A 1113 -13.33 -32.94 79.56
N PRO A 1114 -12.37 -32.65 80.47
CA PRO A 1114 -11.78 -33.67 81.36
C PRO A 1114 -12.81 -34.37 82.26
N GLN A 1115 -13.96 -33.72 82.51
CA GLN A 1115 -15.13 -34.28 83.21
C GLN A 1115 -15.67 -35.59 82.58
N ILE A 1116 -15.27 -35.92 81.34
CA ILE A 1116 -15.62 -37.21 80.71
C ILE A 1116 -15.15 -38.41 81.54
N ILE A 1117 -14.05 -38.27 82.29
CA ILE A 1117 -13.49 -39.32 83.15
C ILE A 1117 -14.38 -39.56 84.39
N SER A 1118 -14.87 -38.49 85.04
CA SER A 1118 -15.84 -38.59 86.14
C SER A 1118 -17.22 -39.05 85.66
N GLY A 1119 -17.65 -38.58 84.48
CA GLY A 1119 -18.88 -39.02 83.81
C GLY A 1119 -18.87 -40.52 83.51
N PHE A 1120 -17.78 -41.04 82.94
CA PHE A 1120 -17.61 -42.49 82.75
C PHE A 1120 -17.57 -43.25 84.08
N LYS A 1121 -16.86 -42.75 85.12
CA LYS A 1121 -16.91 -43.41 86.44
C LYS A 1121 -18.34 -43.52 86.99
N GLN A 1122 -19.16 -42.48 86.84
CA GLN A 1122 -20.58 -42.53 87.26
C GLN A 1122 -21.38 -43.52 86.39
N ALA A 1123 -21.19 -43.50 85.07
CA ALA A 1123 -21.89 -44.38 84.14
C ALA A 1123 -21.53 -45.88 84.33
N MET A 1124 -20.27 -46.19 84.64
CA MET A 1124 -19.81 -47.55 84.98
C MET A 1124 -20.46 -48.11 86.25
N GLN A 1125 -20.93 -47.24 87.16
CA GLN A 1125 -21.66 -47.64 88.36
C GLN A 1125 -23.17 -47.87 88.10
N THR A 1126 -23.75 -47.23 87.07
CA THR A 1126 -25.19 -47.31 86.78
C THR A 1126 -25.55 -48.24 85.61
N ARG A 1127 -24.66 -48.41 84.61
CA ARG A 1127 -24.89 -49.19 83.37
C ARG A 1127 -23.81 -50.25 83.15
N ARG A 1128 -23.88 -51.33 83.95
CA ARG A 1128 -22.97 -52.50 83.84
C ARG A 1128 -23.05 -53.19 82.48
N ASP A 1129 -24.20 -53.15 81.83
CA ASP A 1129 -24.47 -53.70 80.49
C ASP A 1129 -23.73 -52.97 79.36
N HIS A 1130 -23.25 -51.75 79.58
CA HIS A 1130 -22.42 -51.00 78.63
C HIS A 1130 -20.96 -50.87 79.09
N LEU A 1131 -20.56 -51.60 80.15
CA LEU A 1131 -19.20 -51.53 80.73
C LEU A 1131 -18.10 -51.93 79.74
N GLY A 1132 -18.37 -52.82 78.78
CA GLY A 1132 -17.44 -53.16 77.70
C GLY A 1132 -17.12 -51.97 76.79
N LEU A 1133 -18.15 -51.24 76.33
CA LEU A 1133 -17.99 -50.04 75.50
C LEU A 1133 -17.27 -48.92 76.27
N MET A 1134 -17.60 -48.74 77.56
CA MET A 1134 -16.94 -47.75 78.40
C MET A 1134 -15.47 -48.09 78.67
N ALA A 1135 -15.11 -49.37 78.76
CA ALA A 1135 -13.72 -49.80 78.88
C ALA A 1135 -12.92 -49.55 77.58
N GLU A 1136 -13.52 -49.76 76.40
CA GLU A 1136 -12.92 -49.42 75.10
C GLU A 1136 -12.72 -47.90 74.95
N CYS A 1137 -13.74 -47.08 75.28
CA CYS A 1137 -13.62 -45.62 75.31
C CYS A 1137 -12.49 -45.13 76.22
N LEU A 1138 -12.35 -45.70 77.42
CA LEU A 1138 -11.29 -45.31 78.37
C LEU A 1138 -9.90 -45.69 77.82
N HIS A 1139 -9.74 -46.87 77.21
CA HIS A 1139 -8.48 -47.27 76.58
C HIS A 1139 -8.08 -46.29 75.47
N ASP A 1140 -8.99 -45.96 74.55
CA ASP A 1140 -8.69 -45.03 73.45
C ASP A 1140 -8.39 -43.61 73.97
N LEU A 1141 -9.11 -43.11 74.98
CA LEU A 1141 -8.83 -41.82 75.63
C LEU A 1141 -7.42 -41.73 76.22
N PHE A 1142 -6.90 -42.80 76.84
CA PHE A 1142 -5.55 -42.83 77.42
C PHE A 1142 -4.44 -43.18 76.41
N ARG A 1143 -4.79 -43.61 75.19
CA ARG A 1143 -3.83 -44.07 74.15
C ARG A 1143 -3.30 -42.96 73.24
N THR A 1144 -3.96 -41.80 73.19
CA THR A 1144 -3.72 -40.73 72.20
C THR A 1144 -2.26 -40.21 72.20
N PRO A 1145 -1.47 -40.36 71.11
CA PRO A 1145 -0.01 -40.15 71.13
C PRO A 1145 0.41 -38.68 70.88
N SER A 1146 -0.22 -37.71 71.54
CA SER A 1146 0.09 -36.27 71.38
C SER A 1146 0.90 -35.71 72.57
N PRO A 1147 2.05 -35.03 72.34
CA PRO A 1147 2.89 -34.52 73.42
C PRO A 1147 2.21 -33.35 74.15
N GLY A 1148 1.66 -33.65 75.34
CA GLY A 1148 0.97 -32.68 76.20
C GLY A 1148 -0.44 -33.08 76.64
N THR A 1149 -0.98 -34.20 76.14
CA THR A 1149 -2.31 -34.70 76.54
C THR A 1149 -2.28 -36.21 76.83
N PRO A 1150 -1.85 -36.59 78.05
CA PRO A 1150 -2.77 -37.39 78.86
C PRO A 1150 -2.92 -36.90 80.33
N ASP A 1151 -2.10 -35.93 80.76
CA ASP A 1151 -1.91 -35.62 82.18
C ASP A 1151 -3.17 -35.06 82.87
N GLU A 1152 -3.99 -34.23 82.21
CA GLU A 1152 -5.25 -33.74 82.80
C GLU A 1152 -6.31 -34.86 82.94
N PHE A 1153 -6.34 -35.85 82.05
CA PHE A 1153 -7.19 -37.03 82.23
C PHE A 1153 -6.70 -37.90 83.39
N ILE A 1154 -5.39 -38.10 83.53
CA ILE A 1154 -4.79 -38.89 84.63
C ILE A 1154 -5.01 -38.20 85.98
N LYS A 1155 -4.86 -36.87 86.02
CA LYS A 1155 -5.17 -36.00 87.16
C LYS A 1155 -6.63 -36.11 87.60
N GLU A 1156 -7.58 -36.09 86.66
CA GLU A 1156 -9.01 -36.28 87.00
C GLU A 1156 -9.33 -37.74 87.35
N ALA A 1157 -8.65 -38.73 86.74
CA ALA A 1157 -8.76 -40.14 87.12
C ALA A 1157 -8.25 -40.41 88.55
N LEU A 1158 -7.15 -39.77 88.95
CA LEU A 1158 -6.64 -39.77 90.33
C LEU A 1158 -7.61 -39.07 91.29
N ARG A 1159 -8.06 -37.86 90.93
CA ARG A 1159 -8.99 -37.05 91.74
C ARG A 1159 -10.33 -37.75 91.96
N CYS A 1160 -10.88 -38.39 90.93
CA CYS A 1160 -12.16 -39.09 91.02
C CYS A 1160 -12.02 -40.55 91.47
N GLN A 1161 -10.80 -41.04 91.80
CA GLN A 1161 -10.50 -42.42 92.20
C GLN A 1161 -10.97 -43.47 91.19
N LEU A 1162 -10.66 -43.27 89.90
CA LEU A 1162 -10.98 -44.23 88.85
C LEU A 1162 -10.05 -45.46 88.89
N ILE A 1163 -8.78 -45.29 89.25
CA ILE A 1163 -7.80 -46.39 89.28
C ILE A 1163 -8.19 -47.44 90.33
N GLU A 1164 -8.57 -46.99 91.53
CA GLU A 1164 -9.08 -47.85 92.60
C GLU A 1164 -10.41 -48.51 92.22
N HIS A 1165 -11.26 -47.81 91.46
CA HIS A 1165 -12.50 -48.38 90.93
C HIS A 1165 -12.24 -49.46 89.87
N ILE A 1166 -11.27 -49.25 88.97
CA ILE A 1166 -10.83 -50.24 87.99
C ILE A 1166 -10.25 -51.48 88.69
N LEU A 1167 -9.35 -51.31 89.66
CA LEU A 1167 -8.82 -52.41 90.47
C LEU A 1167 -9.95 -53.20 91.17
N THR A 1168 -11.00 -52.51 91.62
CA THR A 1168 -12.21 -53.12 92.21
C THR A 1168 -13.08 -53.86 91.19
N LEU A 1169 -13.08 -53.46 89.92
CA LEU A 1169 -13.76 -54.16 88.83
C LEU A 1169 -12.97 -55.38 88.33
N LEU A 1170 -11.64 -55.34 88.40
CA LEU A 1170 -10.78 -56.47 88.03
C LEU A 1170 -10.95 -57.68 88.97
N THR A 1171 -11.30 -57.48 90.24
CA THR A 1171 -11.63 -58.58 91.16
C THR A 1171 -13.04 -59.15 90.97
N GLN A 1172 -13.96 -58.43 90.31
CA GLN A 1172 -15.35 -58.88 90.13
C GLN A 1172 -15.53 -59.82 88.94
N SER A 1173 -16.52 -60.71 89.03
CA SER A 1173 -17.01 -61.53 87.92
C SER A 1173 -17.93 -60.69 87.02
N LEU A 1174 -17.44 -60.28 85.85
CA LEU A 1174 -18.14 -59.40 84.92
C LEU A 1174 -19.15 -60.20 84.05
N ASN A 1175 -20.14 -60.80 84.71
CA ASN A 1175 -21.12 -61.68 84.05
C ASN A 1175 -22.09 -60.91 83.15
N ASP A 1176 -22.31 -59.62 83.44
CA ASP A 1176 -23.25 -58.74 82.73
C ASP A 1176 -22.63 -58.13 81.44
N VAL A 1177 -21.47 -58.61 80.99
CA VAL A 1177 -20.67 -58.05 79.89
C VAL A 1177 -20.34 -59.15 78.88
N GLU A 1178 -20.68 -58.97 77.60
CA GLU A 1178 -20.52 -60.00 76.56
C GLU A 1178 -19.07 -60.51 76.38
N LYS A 1179 -18.08 -59.64 76.56
CA LYS A 1179 -16.65 -59.93 76.37
C LYS A 1179 -15.84 -59.55 77.62
N PRO A 1180 -15.97 -60.31 78.73
CA PRO A 1180 -15.38 -59.91 80.01
C PRO A 1180 -13.84 -59.91 79.96
N GLY A 1181 -13.23 -60.76 79.12
CA GLY A 1181 -11.77 -60.79 78.92
C GLY A 1181 -11.23 -59.52 78.26
N SER A 1182 -11.83 -59.08 77.14
CA SER A 1182 -11.43 -57.83 76.45
C SER A 1182 -11.75 -56.60 77.31
N CYS A 1183 -12.89 -56.58 78.01
CA CYS A 1183 -13.19 -55.52 78.97
C CYS A 1183 -12.12 -55.41 80.07
N LYS A 1184 -11.69 -56.52 80.68
CA LYS A 1184 -10.60 -56.49 81.67
C LYS A 1184 -9.25 -56.11 81.06
N ALA A 1185 -8.93 -56.56 79.84
CA ALA A 1185 -7.71 -56.16 79.14
C ALA A 1185 -7.67 -54.63 78.89
N HIS A 1186 -8.73 -54.06 78.30
CA HIS A 1186 -8.81 -52.62 78.02
C HIS A 1186 -8.68 -51.78 79.31
N LEU A 1187 -9.27 -52.24 80.43
CA LEU A 1187 -9.13 -51.59 81.74
C LEU A 1187 -7.72 -51.73 82.35
N VAL A 1188 -7.07 -52.89 82.22
CA VAL A 1188 -5.67 -53.09 82.64
C VAL A 1188 -4.72 -52.21 81.82
N ASP A 1189 -4.89 -52.18 80.50
CA ASP A 1189 -4.02 -51.43 79.60
C ASP A 1189 -4.26 -49.92 79.74
N SER A 1190 -5.49 -49.48 80.06
CA SER A 1190 -5.75 -48.11 80.53
C SER A 1190 -4.91 -47.76 81.77
N CYS A 1191 -4.81 -48.67 82.75
CA CYS A 1191 -3.96 -48.47 83.93
C CYS A 1191 -2.46 -48.49 83.62
N LYS A 1192 -2.00 -49.21 82.59
CA LYS A 1192 -0.61 -49.16 82.12
C LYS A 1192 -0.30 -47.83 81.44
N LEU A 1193 -1.14 -47.38 80.51
CA LEU A 1193 -1.03 -46.08 79.84
C LEU A 1193 -1.04 -44.91 80.86
N MET A 1194 -1.89 -44.96 81.89
CA MET A 1194 -1.88 -43.97 82.98
C MET A 1194 -0.58 -43.99 83.80
N ALA A 1195 0.12 -45.12 83.90
CA ALA A 1195 1.39 -45.25 84.64
C ALA A 1195 2.61 -44.76 83.83
N GLU A 1196 2.49 -44.63 82.51
CA GLU A 1196 3.57 -44.17 81.61
C GLU A 1196 3.68 -42.63 81.53
N SER A 1197 2.79 -41.87 82.20
CA SER A 1197 2.86 -40.40 82.29
C SER A 1197 4.14 -39.92 82.99
N LEU A 1198 4.79 -38.93 82.36
CA LEU A 1198 5.99 -38.28 82.91
C LEU A 1198 5.71 -37.37 84.13
N VAL A 1199 4.45 -37.00 84.38
CA VAL A 1199 4.05 -36.07 85.45
C VAL A 1199 3.38 -36.80 86.62
N TYR A 1200 2.45 -37.70 86.31
CA TYR A 1200 1.63 -38.41 87.30
C TYR A 1200 1.92 -39.92 87.38
N GLY A 1201 2.69 -40.49 86.44
CA GLY A 1201 2.95 -41.92 86.34
C GLY A 1201 3.61 -42.53 87.59
N GLU A 1202 4.42 -41.78 88.34
CA GLU A 1202 4.97 -42.26 89.62
C GLU A 1202 3.90 -42.34 90.73
N GLN A 1203 2.93 -41.42 90.75
CA GLN A 1203 1.80 -41.44 91.68
C GLN A 1203 0.81 -42.56 91.33
N VAL A 1204 0.50 -42.73 90.04
CA VAL A 1204 -0.28 -43.87 89.52
C VAL A 1204 0.43 -45.18 89.85
N SER A 1205 1.73 -45.28 89.58
CA SER A 1205 2.55 -46.45 89.90
C SER A 1205 2.57 -46.77 91.39
N ARG A 1206 2.61 -45.76 92.28
CA ARG A 1206 2.51 -45.99 93.74
C ARG A 1206 1.16 -46.57 94.15
N ILE A 1207 0.04 -46.10 93.57
CA ILE A 1207 -1.29 -46.68 93.82
C ILE A 1207 -1.35 -48.13 93.29
N LEU A 1208 -0.92 -48.36 92.06
CA LEU A 1208 -0.91 -49.68 91.44
C LEU A 1208 -0.01 -50.67 92.19
N GLN A 1209 1.21 -50.30 92.58
CA GLN A 1209 2.12 -51.14 93.36
C GLN A 1209 1.62 -51.44 94.79
N SER A 1210 0.78 -50.57 95.36
CA SER A 1210 0.14 -50.83 96.66
C SER A 1210 -0.99 -51.86 96.58
N SER A 1211 -1.49 -52.15 95.38
CA SER A 1211 -2.56 -53.12 95.15
C SER A 1211 -2.01 -54.53 94.97
N THR A 1212 -2.41 -55.45 95.85
CA THR A 1212 -2.09 -56.88 95.71
C THR A 1212 -2.57 -57.45 94.37
N VAL A 1213 -3.75 -57.01 93.91
CA VAL A 1213 -4.40 -57.43 92.66
C VAL A 1213 -3.60 -57.02 91.43
N TRP A 1214 -2.88 -55.89 91.48
CA TRP A 1214 -2.17 -55.39 90.30
C TRP A 1214 -1.01 -56.31 89.87
N ASN A 1215 -0.34 -56.96 90.83
CA ASN A 1215 0.79 -57.85 90.56
C ASN A 1215 0.41 -59.00 89.61
N ASP A 1216 -0.83 -59.48 89.66
CA ASP A 1216 -1.31 -60.56 88.79
C ASP A 1216 -1.42 -60.12 87.31
N TYR A 1217 -1.66 -58.83 87.05
CA TYR A 1217 -1.94 -58.28 85.70
C TYR A 1217 -0.81 -57.42 85.12
N LYS A 1218 0.08 -56.89 85.97
CA LYS A 1218 1.14 -55.94 85.61
C LYS A 1218 2.03 -56.45 84.49
N ASP A 1219 2.61 -57.64 84.67
CA ASP A 1219 3.62 -58.20 83.76
C ASP A 1219 3.00 -59.03 82.62
N GLN A 1220 1.66 -59.12 82.54
CA GLN A 1220 0.96 -59.70 81.40
C GLN A 1220 0.96 -58.75 80.20
N ARG A 1221 1.29 -59.26 79.01
CA ARG A 1221 1.01 -58.58 77.73
C ARG A 1221 -0.26 -59.14 77.11
N HIS A 1222 -1.20 -58.26 76.75
CA HIS A 1222 -2.53 -58.63 76.25
C HIS A 1222 -2.64 -58.61 74.72
N ASP A 1223 -1.49 -58.48 74.04
CA ASP A 1223 -1.26 -58.43 72.59
C ASP A 1223 -2.01 -59.53 71.79
N LEU A 1224 -2.33 -60.68 72.42
CA LEU A 1224 -3.07 -61.78 71.79
C LEU A 1224 -4.59 -61.57 71.68
N PHE A 1225 -5.16 -60.54 72.33
CA PHE A 1225 -6.60 -60.30 72.39
C PHE A 1225 -7.06 -59.01 71.69
N ILE A 1226 -6.14 -58.13 71.31
CA ILE A 1226 -6.44 -56.98 70.46
C ILE A 1226 -6.41 -57.45 69.01
N GLN A 1227 -7.59 -57.64 68.41
CA GLN A 1227 -7.68 -57.87 66.97
C GLN A 1227 -7.27 -56.58 66.24
N THR A 1228 -6.08 -56.56 65.66
CA THR A 1228 -5.74 -55.59 64.62
C THR A 1228 -6.75 -55.75 63.48
N THR A 1229 -7.60 -54.76 63.28
CA THR A 1229 -8.62 -54.80 62.23
C THR A 1229 -7.94 -54.89 60.86
N SER A 1230 -7.97 -56.08 60.28
CA SER A 1230 -7.54 -56.31 58.90
C SER A 1230 -8.34 -55.40 57.97
N HIS A 1231 -7.74 -54.34 57.44
CA HIS A 1231 -8.29 -53.63 56.29
C HIS A 1231 -8.21 -54.58 55.08
N MET A 1232 -9.28 -55.37 54.91
CA MET A 1232 -9.36 -56.50 54.00
C MET A 1232 -9.48 -56.04 52.54
N GLN A 1233 -8.37 -55.56 51.97
CA GLN A 1233 -8.27 -55.29 50.55
C GLN A 1233 -8.07 -56.59 49.74
N ALA A 1234 -9.17 -57.30 49.51
CA ALA A 1234 -9.31 -58.32 48.48
C ALA A 1234 -10.64 -58.06 47.75
N LEU A 1235 -10.67 -57.41 46.58
CA LEU A 1235 -10.20 -57.81 45.24
C LEU A 1235 -11.28 -58.53 44.40
N THR A 1236 -11.61 -57.88 43.27
CA THR A 1236 -12.10 -58.44 41.97
C THR A 1236 -13.56 -58.90 41.79
N GLY A 1237 -14.09 -58.60 40.58
CA GLY A 1237 -15.46 -58.89 40.09
C GLY A 1237 -16.45 -57.76 40.38
N GLY A 1238 -17.01 -56.99 39.43
CA GLY A 1238 -17.18 -57.16 37.97
C GLY A 1238 -18.63 -57.62 37.67
N SER A 1239 -19.39 -57.10 36.70
CA SER A 1239 -19.20 -56.10 35.63
C SER A 1239 -20.52 -55.28 35.45
N VAL A 1240 -20.62 -54.13 34.77
CA VAL A 1240 -20.54 -53.85 33.31
C VAL A 1240 -20.03 -52.40 33.07
N GLY A 1241 -19.36 -52.12 31.94
CA GLY A 1241 -18.88 -50.77 31.54
C GLY A 1241 -19.88 -49.99 30.65
N PRO A 1242 -19.47 -49.02 29.78
CA PRO A 1242 -18.12 -48.48 29.47
C PRO A 1242 -17.93 -47.02 30.02
N GLN A 1243 -16.82 -46.25 29.93
CA GLN A 1243 -15.83 -45.96 28.86
C GLN A 1243 -16.46 -45.26 27.62
N ILE A 1244 -15.90 -44.23 26.93
CA ILE A 1244 -14.53 -43.84 26.50
C ILE A 1244 -14.42 -42.29 26.29
N ALA A 1245 -13.19 -41.71 26.39
CA ALA A 1245 -12.74 -40.37 25.90
C ALA A 1245 -13.36 -39.10 26.54
N GLY A 1246 -12.78 -37.89 26.48
CA GLY A 1246 -11.61 -37.35 25.73
C GLY A 1246 -12.07 -36.28 24.71
N TYR A 1247 -11.44 -35.11 24.51
CA TYR A 1247 -10.00 -34.79 24.51
C TYR A 1247 -9.70 -33.31 24.90
N LEU A 1248 -8.40 -32.94 24.92
CA LEU A 1248 -7.87 -31.58 25.15
C LEU A 1248 -8.06 -30.61 23.96
N THR A 1249 -8.23 -29.29 24.23
CA THR A 1249 -7.60 -28.10 23.56
C THR A 1249 -8.22 -26.78 24.12
N SER A 1250 -7.61 -25.58 24.13
CA SER A 1250 -6.25 -25.09 23.82
C SER A 1250 -6.06 -23.60 24.26
N SER A 1251 -4.82 -23.16 24.52
CA SER A 1251 -4.16 -21.81 24.28
C SER A 1251 -4.95 -20.46 24.41
N VAL A 1252 -4.37 -19.31 24.78
CA VAL A 1252 -3.18 -18.63 24.20
C VAL A 1252 -2.45 -17.64 25.18
N SER A 1253 -1.10 -17.75 25.18
CA SER A 1253 0.03 -16.88 25.61
C SER A 1253 -0.08 -15.61 26.49
N SER A 1254 0.82 -15.56 27.49
CA SER A 1254 1.73 -14.44 27.85
C SER A 1254 2.84 -14.97 28.81
N THR A 1255 4.09 -14.48 28.93
CA THR A 1255 4.94 -13.54 28.14
C THR A 1255 6.46 -13.87 28.33
N THR A 1256 7.36 -13.14 27.66
CA THR A 1256 8.85 -13.13 27.78
C THR A 1256 9.38 -12.55 29.11
N ALA A 1257 10.63 -12.74 29.57
CA ALA A 1257 11.78 -13.56 29.12
C ALA A 1257 12.81 -13.79 30.26
N GLY A 1258 13.68 -14.82 30.13
CA GLY A 1258 14.86 -15.04 30.98
C GLY A 1258 15.84 -16.06 30.36
N LYS A 1259 17.16 -15.85 30.51
CA LYS A 1259 18.21 -16.71 29.91
C LYS A 1259 18.98 -17.50 30.98
N GLN A 1260 19.25 -18.80 30.75
CA GLN A 1260 20.62 -19.33 30.54
C GLN A 1260 20.70 -20.88 30.43
N ASN A 1261 21.46 -21.32 29.41
CA ASN A 1261 22.34 -22.49 29.28
C ASN A 1261 21.84 -23.95 29.46
N MET A 1262 22.44 -24.82 28.62
CA MET A 1262 22.13 -26.24 28.39
C MET A 1262 22.97 -27.21 29.26
N ASN A 1263 22.46 -28.43 29.48
CA ASN A 1263 22.98 -29.66 28.82
C ASN A 1263 22.11 -30.92 29.07
N VAL A 1264 22.34 -31.98 28.28
CA VAL A 1264 21.45 -33.13 27.91
C VAL A 1264 22.36 -34.37 27.65
N PRO A 1265 21.97 -35.67 27.78
CA PRO A 1265 20.65 -36.36 27.85
C PRO A 1265 20.49 -37.05 29.25
N PRO A 1266 20.01 -38.31 29.52
CA PRO A 1266 19.30 -39.40 28.76
C PRO A 1266 18.12 -40.09 29.53
N PRO A 1267 17.57 -41.27 29.11
CA PRO A 1267 17.01 -41.68 27.80
C PRO A 1267 15.60 -42.35 27.88
N LEU A 1268 15.06 -42.73 26.71
CA LEU A 1268 13.84 -43.54 26.44
C LEU A 1268 12.49 -42.87 26.74
#